data_AF-A0A7Y3A6R3-F1
#
_entry.id   AF-A0A7Y3A6R3-F1
#
_cell.length_a   1.000
_cell.length_b   1.000
_cell.length_c   1.000
_cell.angle_alpha   90.00
_cell.angle_beta   90.00
_cell.angle_gamma   90.00
#
_symmetry.space_group_name_H-M   'P 1'
#
loop_
_entity.id
_entity.type
_entity.pdbx_description
1 polymer ?
#
loop_
_entity_poly.entity_id
_entity_poly.type
_entity_poly.pdbx_seq_one_letter_code
_entity_poly.pdbx_strand_id
1 'polypeptide(L)'
;MNFLTNIFRRLPLIEKNLLTVIAILCYCTNLLAQNPSTSFGNTFIHSEGNMTVFDLHTFESSFQGPQPGIIGGERVPEKGYFNFGEDGGWTGAQDGHYIDGYVRYFGNGNFQYPIGDEGKFRPAAVSTGTYVEAAYYGVNPTNSITSDIRGGNFPVLPGTGPFDSALKNPTLVRVSTYEYWDINGPDPAYITLTWDPDSHIDSITSNALNTLTIVGWNGTEWEAIPSQLNTNAIDQTSEKIEFTGPLSYLYEGSITTSVPIIPSDYEVYTFGATCDDIYVQISNDTTICTGASVLLNASSFDDAEIEWNTGVTGNELYIFPGVSTIYTATAQLGDCVASASVFVEVNDPSVDLGDDIFICSGESVTIHAYTQIGMEYYWSNNTFGGDEITVTPTVSTSYSVTVVDSYGCSAADTIDVEVGIKPDVFTGRERSVCLGDSVFIQAFGSTTGYGYMWSTGDTTDIITVSPTENTTYEVYLTENGCTDTSSVDVMLLIPSEVEITGDTIICPGETIDLTAFGPGDMYTWSTGDNTNTITIAPANPGTYSVTMTSDELCDATDEIYIDIYDESFIQLNDNIFTCPGELATFEISGIYDSLIWSDGSTGNTLNVAPMETTSYSVTTFYRSCSIVHPLLVTVVEDLAFELGPDASICNGESITFNLDSISGVFNWSTGDTTSSITVSPLINTNYSVTITSGSCVVSDSININLQTDNCPLDLYVLKSVNELMPDYGDVVTFTIEIGNNSELFATNVELSDVLPSGFNYLSYSSSQGVYNEITGIWEVGTLTAFQDAFLYMDVEVLSQGIHTNTAELFDLDQQDIDPMNNQDSVTLDPQASGAIGNLIWYDINGNGIQDNNETGIEGIGVELYELQNNGIPIDIIYTNAAGEYYFTELEDGDYYVKVIVPDSFMTTIPMVLQQLGDPPSDLDSDIDNSIEPGSTGIISIVNGSERIDCDGGLHKYSAIGNLVWIENEDVSSTPNVYDEDIDFMADGILIELFDENDNSIETQSTVDGLYLFDKLSPGDYYLKISGLPDSTALVDPFIGTVQTDSDYVPLNPNVGSVGFTKIITLGVEEINMDIDAGLEASTNVPIELYDFWGERVFDEQFNRLFWITETEVNTDYFIIERAIDQIHSFEEIGDVTAAGNSSAREYYTFDDLDSRSQGVYYYRLISVDLNGSIQESNIISIEVLEEESSKSIEYKVYPIPSSDYVTLEINSPVEQEFLGYLVNNMGQNVRKLNKRILPSGLTEIEFDVFDLAQGQYYLNFYLDDEQHITKILVMN
;
A
#
# COMPACT_ATOMS: atom_id res chain seq x y z
N MET A 1 10.25 -38.69 -8.36
CA MET A 1 10.64 -40.08 -8.71
C MET A 1 10.72 -40.14 -10.23
N ASN A 2 11.87 -39.81 -10.84
CA ASN A 2 13.06 -40.64 -11.09
C ASN A 2 13.00 -41.29 -12.49
N PHE A 3 14.06 -41.14 -13.29
CA PHE A 3 14.20 -41.44 -14.72
C PHE A 3 13.42 -40.55 -15.73
N LEU A 4 13.95 -40.20 -16.92
CA LEU A 4 15.29 -39.74 -17.35
C LEU A 4 15.28 -39.46 -18.88
N THR A 5 15.65 -38.24 -19.30
CA THR A 5 16.46 -37.89 -20.51
C THR A 5 16.07 -38.41 -21.92
N ASN A 6 15.76 -37.57 -22.93
CA ASN A 6 16.66 -36.69 -23.73
C ASN A 6 17.41 -37.45 -24.88
N ILE A 7 17.69 -36.95 -26.12
CA ILE A 7 17.48 -35.62 -26.76
C ILE A 7 17.89 -35.57 -28.28
N PHE A 8 17.58 -34.46 -28.97
CA PHE A 8 18.23 -33.82 -30.18
C PHE A 8 17.97 -34.20 -31.67
N ARG A 9 17.34 -33.20 -32.36
CA ARG A 9 17.82 -32.34 -33.48
C ARG A 9 18.07 -32.86 -34.93
N ARG A 10 17.38 -32.16 -35.85
CA ARG A 10 17.80 -31.52 -37.14
C ARG A 10 18.32 -32.39 -38.32
N LEU A 11 17.57 -32.30 -39.43
CA LEU A 11 17.96 -31.98 -40.83
C LEU A 11 19.41 -32.28 -41.30
N PRO A 12 19.60 -32.87 -42.51
CA PRO A 12 19.19 -32.20 -43.77
C PRO A 12 18.69 -33.13 -44.92
N LEU A 13 18.44 -32.53 -46.10
CA LEU A 13 18.10 -33.18 -47.37
C LEU A 13 19.27 -34.00 -47.94
N ILE A 14 18.98 -34.97 -48.85
CA ILE A 14 19.54 -34.99 -50.23
C ILE A 14 18.90 -36.07 -51.14
N GLU A 15 18.61 -35.65 -52.37
CA GLU A 15 18.43 -36.35 -53.66
C GLU A 15 18.45 -37.90 -53.78
N LYS A 16 17.61 -38.44 -54.71
CA LYS A 16 18.14 -38.78 -56.05
C LYS A 16 17.12 -38.93 -57.19
N ASN A 17 17.58 -38.50 -58.37
CA ASN A 17 16.91 -38.54 -59.67
C ASN A 17 17.42 -39.70 -60.55
N LEU A 18 16.82 -39.79 -61.75
CA LEU A 18 17.49 -40.05 -63.06
C LEU A 18 17.67 -41.51 -63.53
N LEU A 19 16.85 -41.94 -64.51
CA LEU A 19 17.26 -42.18 -65.93
C LEU A 19 16.06 -42.63 -66.80
N THR A 20 16.13 -42.60 -68.14
CA THR A 20 16.02 -41.43 -69.05
C THR A 20 16.05 -41.91 -70.52
N VAL A 21 14.88 -41.88 -71.20
CA VAL A 21 14.64 -41.48 -72.63
C VAL A 21 15.31 -42.28 -73.80
N ILE A 22 14.74 -42.08 -75.01
CA ILE A 22 15.28 -42.25 -76.39
C ILE A 22 14.78 -43.51 -77.16
N ALA A 23 14.33 -43.52 -78.45
CA ALA A 23 13.64 -42.61 -79.41
C ALA A 23 13.43 -43.43 -80.75
N ILE A 24 13.04 -42.99 -81.97
CA ILE A 24 12.76 -41.68 -82.63
C ILE A 24 11.95 -41.85 -83.96
N LEU A 25 11.10 -40.88 -84.36
CA LEU A 25 10.52 -40.64 -85.73
C LEU A 25 9.59 -41.74 -86.34
N CYS A 26 8.77 -41.52 -87.39
CA CYS A 26 8.75 -40.50 -88.47
C CYS A 26 7.31 -40.08 -88.98
N TYR A 27 7.20 -39.52 -90.19
CA TYR A 27 6.13 -38.58 -90.67
C TYR A 27 5.32 -39.04 -91.93
N CYS A 28 4.03 -38.65 -92.03
CA CYS A 28 3.18 -38.51 -93.26
C CYS A 28 2.91 -39.74 -94.17
N THR A 29 1.88 -39.83 -95.06
CA THR A 29 0.88 -38.87 -95.62
C THR A 29 -0.42 -39.58 -96.10
N ASN A 30 -1.46 -38.84 -96.50
CA ASN A 30 -2.79 -39.31 -96.99
C ASN A 30 -2.81 -40.23 -98.24
N LEU A 31 -3.82 -41.12 -98.35
CA LEU A 31 -4.73 -41.21 -99.50
C LEU A 31 -6.06 -41.96 -99.18
N LEU A 32 -7.02 -41.99 -100.12
CA LEU A 32 -8.42 -42.39 -99.93
C LEU A 32 -8.80 -43.78 -100.52
N ALA A 33 -9.71 -44.45 -99.80
CA ALA A 33 -10.78 -45.36 -100.25
C ALA A 33 -10.49 -46.62 -101.10
N GLN A 34 -10.84 -47.80 -100.55
CA GLN A 34 -12.04 -48.58 -100.96
C GLN A 34 -12.26 -49.82 -100.07
N ASN A 35 -13.50 -50.10 -99.66
CA ASN A 35 -13.90 -51.42 -99.13
C ASN A 35 -13.92 -52.45 -100.29
N PRO A 36 -13.63 -53.73 -100.01
CA PRO A 36 -14.72 -54.63 -99.60
C PRO A 36 -14.44 -55.44 -98.32
N SER A 37 -15.52 -55.93 -97.73
CA SER A 37 -15.58 -56.73 -96.52
C SER A 37 -15.20 -58.21 -96.70
N THR A 38 -14.59 -58.79 -95.67
CA THR A 38 -14.50 -60.22 -95.35
C THR A 38 -14.58 -60.34 -93.83
N SER A 39 -15.43 -61.21 -93.28
CA SER A 39 -15.81 -61.26 -91.86
C SER A 39 -15.57 -62.66 -91.28
N PHE A 40 -14.95 -62.73 -90.10
CA PHE A 40 -14.62 -63.98 -89.42
C PHE A 40 -15.12 -64.01 -87.97
N GLY A 41 -16.45 -64.11 -87.81
CA GLY A 41 -17.05 -64.54 -86.53
C GLY A 41 -16.78 -66.04 -86.29
N ASN A 42 -16.34 -66.40 -85.08
CA ASN A 42 -16.06 -67.78 -84.70
C ASN A 42 -16.72 -68.13 -83.35
N THR A 43 -17.47 -69.23 -83.30
CA THR A 43 -18.07 -69.76 -82.06
C THR A 43 -17.38 -71.07 -81.67
N PHE A 44 -16.99 -71.20 -80.39
CA PHE A 44 -16.31 -72.39 -79.86
C PHE A 44 -16.94 -72.87 -78.55
N ILE A 45 -16.82 -74.18 -78.27
CA ILE A 45 -17.25 -74.83 -77.02
C ILE A 45 -16.18 -75.85 -76.63
N HIS A 46 -15.81 -75.91 -75.34
CA HIS A 46 -14.84 -76.87 -74.80
C HIS A 46 -15.47 -77.89 -73.86
N SER A 47 -14.98 -79.12 -73.93
CA SER A 47 -15.01 -80.14 -72.86
C SER A 47 -13.73 -80.98 -72.97
N GLU A 48 -13.23 -81.52 -71.84
CA GLU A 48 -11.84 -82.02 -71.76
C GLU A 48 -11.61 -83.41 -72.39
N GLY A 49 -10.50 -83.58 -73.10
CA GLY A 49 -10.20 -84.83 -73.82
C GLY A 49 -8.83 -84.93 -74.49
N ASN A 50 -7.74 -84.66 -73.74
CA ASN A 50 -6.32 -84.90 -74.07
C ASN A 50 -5.93 -85.06 -75.57
N MET A 51 -5.49 -83.97 -76.19
CA MET A 51 -4.72 -84.02 -77.43
C MET A 51 -3.28 -84.54 -77.21
N THR A 52 -2.59 -84.97 -78.28
CA THR A 52 -1.15 -85.26 -78.22
C THR A 52 -0.43 -84.89 -79.52
N VAL A 53 0.24 -83.73 -79.46
CA VAL A 53 1.58 -83.41 -80.03
C VAL A 53 1.94 -83.89 -81.44
N PHE A 54 2.30 -82.93 -82.31
CA PHE A 54 3.57 -82.97 -83.07
C PHE A 54 4.12 -81.55 -83.26
N ASP A 55 5.44 -81.44 -83.42
CA ASP A 55 6.22 -80.20 -83.31
C ASP A 55 6.54 -79.56 -84.68
N LEU A 56 7.08 -78.34 -84.65
CA LEU A 56 7.34 -77.41 -85.76
C LEU A 56 7.99 -78.00 -87.03
N HIS A 57 7.54 -77.52 -88.19
CA HIS A 57 8.41 -77.45 -89.37
C HIS A 57 8.11 -76.25 -90.28
N THR A 58 9.17 -75.59 -90.75
CA THR A 58 9.14 -74.44 -91.67
C THR A 58 9.50 -74.83 -93.10
N PHE A 59 9.05 -74.04 -94.08
CA PHE A 59 9.70 -73.90 -95.40
C PHE A 59 9.47 -72.50 -95.99
N GLU A 60 10.54 -71.88 -96.51
CA GLU A 60 10.49 -70.58 -97.18
C GLU A 60 10.20 -70.68 -98.69
N SER A 61 9.90 -69.53 -99.29
CA SER A 61 10.00 -69.20 -100.72
C SER A 61 8.95 -69.77 -101.69
N SER A 62 7.92 -68.97 -101.99
CA SER A 62 7.78 -68.35 -103.33
C SER A 62 6.63 -67.33 -103.37
N PHE A 63 6.73 -66.36 -104.28
CA PHE A 63 5.68 -65.35 -104.50
C PHE A 63 4.46 -65.97 -105.20
N GLN A 64 3.28 -65.92 -104.57
CA GLN A 64 2.00 -65.42 -105.13
C GLN A 64 1.02 -65.10 -103.97
N GLY A 65 -0.09 -64.41 -104.26
CA GLY A 65 -1.01 -63.87 -103.26
C GLY A 65 -1.87 -64.90 -102.52
N PRO A 66 -2.68 -64.47 -101.54
CA PRO A 66 -3.41 -65.35 -100.64
C PRO A 66 -4.46 -66.20 -101.37
N GLN A 67 -4.53 -67.47 -101.01
CA GLN A 67 -5.67 -68.34 -101.29
C GLN A 67 -6.08 -69.04 -99.98
N PRO A 68 -7.21 -68.68 -99.37
CA PRO A 68 -7.72 -69.41 -98.22
C PRO A 68 -8.19 -70.80 -98.65
N GLY A 69 -7.89 -71.80 -97.83
CA GLY A 69 -8.25 -73.19 -98.10
C GLY A 69 -8.26 -74.00 -96.81
N ILE A 70 -9.46 -74.41 -96.37
CA ILE A 70 -9.64 -75.29 -95.22
C ILE A 70 -8.98 -76.64 -95.52
N ILE A 71 -7.97 -77.02 -94.74
CA ILE A 71 -7.32 -78.34 -94.78
C ILE A 71 -7.24 -78.90 -93.36
N GLY A 72 -8.22 -79.76 -93.05
CA GLY A 72 -7.99 -80.89 -92.14
C GLY A 72 -7.19 -81.99 -92.86
N GLY A 73 -6.99 -83.14 -92.21
CA GLY A 73 -6.03 -84.16 -92.66
C GLY A 73 -6.20 -84.75 -94.08
N GLU A 74 -5.12 -85.38 -94.55
CA GLU A 74 -4.98 -86.24 -95.74
C GLU A 74 -6.22 -87.16 -95.98
N ARG A 75 -6.73 -87.48 -97.19
CA ARG A 75 -6.09 -87.62 -98.53
C ARG A 75 -7.00 -87.32 -99.74
N VAL A 76 -6.38 -86.73 -100.77
CA VAL A 76 -6.26 -87.16 -102.20
C VAL A 76 -7.15 -88.36 -102.68
N PRO A 77 -7.76 -88.36 -103.90
CA PRO A 77 -7.85 -87.31 -104.95
C PRO A 77 -9.26 -86.95 -105.47
N GLU A 78 -9.35 -85.79 -106.14
CA GLU A 78 -10.40 -85.31 -107.07
C GLU A 78 -11.81 -85.03 -106.49
N LYS A 79 -12.50 -84.01 -107.04
CA LYS A 79 -13.47 -83.18 -106.30
C LYS A 79 -14.96 -83.49 -106.59
N GLY A 80 -15.81 -83.42 -105.55
CA GLY A 80 -17.18 -82.90 -105.69
C GLY A 80 -18.24 -83.33 -104.67
N TYR A 81 -18.58 -82.42 -103.74
CA TYR A 81 -19.87 -82.30 -103.01
C TYR A 81 -20.19 -83.25 -101.83
N PHE A 82 -21.25 -82.85 -101.10
CA PHE A 82 -21.96 -83.50 -99.99
C PHE A 82 -22.22 -84.99 -100.18
N ASN A 83 -22.43 -85.73 -99.08
CA ASN A 83 -22.95 -87.10 -99.14
C ASN A 83 -23.93 -87.42 -97.98
N PHE A 84 -25.24 -87.49 -98.31
CA PHE A 84 -26.30 -87.96 -97.42
C PHE A 84 -27.24 -88.94 -98.15
N GLY A 85 -26.68 -89.98 -98.77
CA GLY A 85 -27.44 -91.07 -99.39
C GLY A 85 -27.78 -90.88 -100.87
N GLU A 86 -28.34 -91.92 -101.47
CA GLU A 86 -28.78 -91.93 -102.88
C GLU A 86 -30.12 -91.17 -103.03
N ASP A 87 -30.27 -90.45 -104.15
CA ASP A 87 -31.45 -89.69 -104.60
C ASP A 87 -31.89 -88.45 -103.76
N GLY A 88 -31.37 -87.26 -104.12
CA GLY A 88 -31.88 -85.97 -103.62
C GLY A 88 -31.18 -84.72 -104.21
N GLY A 89 -31.74 -84.14 -105.28
CA GLY A 89 -31.22 -82.92 -105.92
C GLY A 89 -32.00 -81.64 -105.56
N TRP A 90 -31.31 -80.50 -105.48
CA TRP A 90 -31.87 -79.22 -105.02
C TRP A 90 -32.51 -78.36 -106.12
N THR A 91 -33.66 -77.75 -105.82
CA THR A 91 -34.28 -76.63 -106.58
C THR A 91 -35.18 -75.79 -105.68
N GLY A 92 -35.13 -74.45 -105.70
CA GLY A 92 -36.31 -73.67 -105.26
C GLY A 92 -36.21 -72.20 -104.82
N ALA A 93 -35.05 -71.64 -104.45
CA ALA A 93 -34.99 -70.29 -103.84
C ALA A 93 -34.27 -69.23 -104.69
N GLN A 94 -34.69 -67.96 -104.59
CA GLN A 94 -34.05 -66.76 -105.15
C GLN A 94 -34.15 -65.58 -104.15
N ASP A 95 -33.31 -64.56 -104.32
CA ASP A 95 -33.00 -63.51 -103.32
C ASP A 95 -34.22 -62.73 -102.76
N GLY A 96 -34.21 -62.49 -101.44
CA GLY A 96 -35.24 -61.67 -100.79
C GLY A 96 -35.38 -61.74 -99.25
N HIS A 97 -34.29 -61.57 -98.48
CA HIS A 97 -34.27 -61.14 -97.07
C HIS A 97 -34.76 -62.08 -95.91
N TYR A 98 -33.77 -62.77 -95.30
CA TYR A 98 -33.52 -63.06 -93.85
C TYR A 98 -34.39 -63.98 -92.94
N ILE A 99 -33.65 -64.78 -92.12
CA ILE A 99 -33.89 -65.35 -90.75
C ILE A 99 -32.46 -65.70 -90.20
N ASP A 100 -32.16 -66.25 -89.01
CA ASP A 100 -32.31 -65.75 -87.62
C ASP A 100 -31.61 -66.68 -86.58
N GLY A 101 -31.26 -67.96 -86.89
CA GLY A 101 -30.56 -68.84 -85.91
C GLY A 101 -30.41 -70.34 -86.25
N TYR A 102 -29.87 -71.12 -85.29
CA TYR A 102 -29.52 -72.58 -85.34
C TYR A 102 -30.33 -73.44 -84.32
N VAL A 103 -30.07 -74.78 -84.25
CA VAL A 103 -30.36 -75.80 -83.18
C VAL A 103 -31.13 -77.07 -83.69
N ARG A 104 -31.10 -78.28 -83.08
CA ARG A 104 -30.02 -79.09 -82.39
C ARG A 104 -30.54 -80.54 -82.07
N TYR A 105 -29.67 -81.49 -81.67
CA TYR A 105 -30.08 -82.80 -81.09
C TYR A 105 -28.99 -83.47 -80.20
N PHE A 106 -29.36 -84.44 -79.35
CA PHE A 106 -28.51 -85.39 -78.59
C PHE A 106 -28.77 -86.89 -78.93
N GLY A 107 -28.03 -87.49 -79.88
CA GLY A 107 -28.36 -88.81 -80.45
C GLY A 107 -27.19 -89.58 -81.06
N ASN A 108 -27.23 -90.91 -81.01
CA ASN A 108 -26.03 -91.77 -81.01
C ASN A 108 -25.47 -92.14 -82.41
N GLY A 109 -25.35 -91.18 -83.34
CA GLY A 109 -24.78 -91.40 -84.68
C GLY A 109 -24.21 -90.12 -85.30
N ASN A 110 -23.24 -90.27 -86.23
CA ASN A 110 -22.48 -89.14 -86.77
C ASN A 110 -23.36 -88.05 -87.41
N PHE A 111 -23.18 -86.83 -86.92
CA PHE A 111 -23.70 -85.59 -87.50
C PHE A 111 -22.52 -84.68 -87.90
N GLN A 112 -22.58 -84.09 -89.09
CA GLN A 112 -21.63 -83.05 -89.54
C GLN A 112 -22.40 -81.96 -90.29
N TYR A 113 -22.10 -80.71 -89.98
CA TYR A 113 -22.76 -79.53 -90.53
C TYR A 113 -21.75 -78.38 -90.71
N PRO A 114 -21.64 -77.80 -91.93
CA PRO A 114 -20.88 -76.56 -92.13
C PRO A 114 -21.43 -75.54 -93.17
N ILE A 115 -21.17 -74.25 -92.89
CA ILE A 115 -21.03 -73.07 -93.81
C ILE A 115 -22.31 -72.31 -94.24
N GLY A 116 -22.24 -70.97 -94.21
CA GLY A 116 -23.17 -70.09 -94.94
C GLY A 116 -23.07 -68.56 -94.75
N ASP A 117 -21.96 -67.99 -94.26
CA ASP A 117 -21.56 -66.60 -94.57
C ASP A 117 -20.11 -66.57 -95.08
N GLU A 118 -19.57 -65.38 -95.38
CA GLU A 118 -18.50 -65.15 -96.38
C GLU A 118 -18.94 -65.48 -97.82
N GLY A 119 -20.18 -65.13 -98.15
CA GLY A 119 -20.49 -64.75 -99.53
C GLY A 119 -20.90 -65.83 -100.54
N LYS A 120 -21.37 -67.03 -100.12
CA LYS A 120 -22.49 -67.70 -100.82
C LYS A 120 -23.15 -68.94 -100.17
N PHE A 121 -24.47 -68.96 -100.36
CA PHE A 121 -25.47 -70.05 -100.23
C PHE A 121 -25.94 -70.50 -98.84
N ARG A 122 -27.25 -70.81 -98.83
CA ARG A 122 -28.27 -70.88 -97.75
C ARG A 122 -29.49 -71.66 -98.34
N PRO A 123 -30.46 -72.26 -97.61
CA PRO A 123 -30.66 -72.33 -96.15
C PRO A 123 -30.82 -73.79 -95.61
N ALA A 124 -31.57 -73.98 -94.51
CA ALA A 124 -31.50 -75.14 -93.60
C ALA A 124 -32.74 -76.07 -93.50
N ALA A 125 -32.80 -76.79 -92.35
CA ALA A 125 -33.68 -77.87 -91.95
C ALA A 125 -33.46 -79.20 -92.69
N VAL A 126 -33.82 -80.38 -92.16
CA VAL A 126 -33.72 -80.94 -90.78
C VAL A 126 -33.48 -82.46 -91.00
N SER A 127 -33.31 -83.29 -89.96
CA SER A 127 -32.86 -84.68 -90.04
C SER A 127 -33.85 -85.75 -90.51
N THR A 128 -33.38 -87.00 -90.46
CA THR A 128 -34.21 -88.14 -90.05
C THR A 128 -33.50 -88.99 -89.00
N GLY A 129 -34.19 -89.35 -87.91
CA GLY A 129 -33.69 -90.29 -86.90
C GLY A 129 -33.66 -89.71 -85.50
N THR A 130 -33.14 -90.49 -84.55
CA THR A 130 -33.28 -90.24 -83.11
C THR A 130 -31.98 -89.66 -82.52
N TYR A 131 -31.68 -88.36 -82.46
CA TYR A 131 -32.31 -86.96 -82.68
C TYR A 131 -31.16 -86.59 -83.76
N VAL A 132 -31.43 -85.88 -84.88
CA VAL A 132 -30.59 -84.75 -85.38
C VAL A 132 -31.54 -83.58 -85.65
N GLU A 133 -31.18 -82.29 -85.51
CA GLU A 133 -31.88 -81.12 -86.10
C GLU A 133 -30.86 -79.97 -86.31
N ALA A 134 -31.15 -79.05 -87.23
CA ALA A 134 -30.27 -77.93 -87.59
C ALA A 134 -31.05 -76.80 -88.31
N ALA A 135 -30.77 -75.55 -87.97
CA ALA A 135 -31.38 -74.35 -88.57
C ALA A 135 -30.33 -73.29 -89.00
N TYR A 136 -30.65 -72.54 -90.06
CA TYR A 136 -29.87 -71.43 -90.60
C TYR A 136 -30.62 -70.77 -91.80
N TYR A 137 -30.99 -69.50 -91.63
CA TYR A 137 -31.59 -68.58 -92.63
C TYR A 137 -32.98 -68.90 -93.20
N GLY A 138 -33.72 -67.85 -93.62
CA GLY A 138 -35.12 -68.03 -94.04
C GLY A 138 -35.90 -66.74 -94.41
N VAL A 139 -37.02 -66.54 -93.72
CA VAL A 139 -38.24 -65.85 -94.21
C VAL A 139 -39.04 -65.28 -93.02
N ASN A 140 -39.79 -64.19 -93.22
CA ASN A 140 -40.79 -63.67 -92.27
C ASN A 140 -41.59 -64.81 -91.57
N PRO A 141 -41.53 -64.93 -90.24
CA PRO A 141 -42.06 -66.08 -89.48
C PRO A 141 -43.57 -66.29 -89.61
N THR A 142 -44.36 -65.33 -90.10
CA THR A 142 -45.82 -65.54 -90.28
C THR A 142 -46.21 -66.42 -91.47
N ASN A 143 -45.30 -66.74 -92.40
CA ASN A 143 -45.63 -67.44 -93.66
C ASN A 143 -44.64 -68.54 -94.10
N SER A 144 -43.59 -68.81 -93.34
CA SER A 144 -42.60 -69.87 -93.63
C SER A 144 -43.18 -71.27 -93.38
N ILE A 145 -43.08 -72.17 -94.36
CA ILE A 145 -43.42 -73.59 -94.20
C ILE A 145 -42.23 -74.43 -94.69
N THR A 146 -41.45 -74.96 -93.75
CA THR A 146 -40.37 -75.92 -94.05
C THR A 146 -40.95 -77.32 -94.24
N SER A 147 -40.89 -77.82 -95.47
CA SER A 147 -41.23 -79.20 -95.81
C SER A 147 -40.04 -80.12 -95.61
N ASP A 148 -40.18 -81.17 -94.79
CA ASP A 148 -39.29 -82.33 -94.77
C ASP A 148 -39.14 -82.90 -96.19
N ILE A 149 -37.89 -83.17 -96.57
CA ILE A 149 -37.48 -83.74 -97.86
C ILE A 149 -38.16 -85.08 -98.20
N ARG A 150 -38.80 -85.75 -97.23
CA ARG A 150 -39.58 -86.99 -97.43
C ARG A 150 -41.07 -86.91 -97.04
N GLY A 151 -41.59 -85.71 -96.74
CA GLY A 151 -43.03 -85.43 -96.76
C GLY A 151 -43.71 -85.24 -95.40
N GLY A 152 -43.37 -84.14 -94.73
CA GLY A 152 -44.09 -83.58 -93.59
C GLY A 152 -43.82 -82.07 -93.48
N ASN A 153 -44.67 -81.30 -92.81
CA ASN A 153 -44.43 -79.88 -92.57
C ASN A 153 -44.12 -79.67 -91.09
N PHE A 154 -43.07 -78.89 -90.78
CA PHE A 154 -42.94 -78.32 -89.44
C PHE A 154 -44.01 -77.24 -89.21
N PRO A 155 -44.49 -77.05 -87.97
CA PRO A 155 -45.37 -75.93 -87.64
C PRO A 155 -44.63 -74.60 -87.75
N VAL A 156 -45.39 -73.54 -88.01
CA VAL A 156 -44.91 -72.16 -88.15
C VAL A 156 -44.48 -71.62 -86.78
N LEU A 157 -43.31 -70.97 -86.68
CA LEU A 157 -42.83 -70.34 -85.45
C LEU A 157 -43.59 -69.03 -85.14
N PRO A 158 -43.72 -68.62 -83.85
CA PRO A 158 -44.32 -67.34 -83.48
C PRO A 158 -43.57 -66.13 -84.08
N GLY A 159 -44.32 -65.08 -84.40
CA GLY A 159 -43.82 -63.92 -85.15
C GLY A 159 -42.91 -62.94 -84.41
N THR A 160 -42.36 -63.33 -83.25
CA THR A 160 -41.65 -62.48 -82.28
C THR A 160 -40.46 -63.20 -81.64
N GLY A 161 -40.02 -64.33 -82.21
CA GLY A 161 -39.26 -65.34 -81.48
C GLY A 161 -40.16 -66.12 -80.49
N PRO A 162 -39.65 -67.17 -79.83
CA PRO A 162 -40.45 -67.99 -78.91
C PRO A 162 -40.68 -67.37 -77.52
N PHE A 163 -39.98 -66.28 -77.19
CA PHE A 163 -39.81 -65.77 -75.82
C PHE A 163 -40.11 -64.26 -75.77
N ASP A 164 -40.77 -63.80 -74.70
CA ASP A 164 -41.23 -62.41 -74.59
C ASP A 164 -40.13 -61.50 -74.01
N SER A 165 -39.62 -60.55 -74.81
CA SER A 165 -38.58 -59.59 -74.37
C SER A 165 -39.09 -58.52 -73.37
N ALA A 166 -40.39 -58.48 -73.08
CA ALA A 166 -40.95 -57.72 -71.95
C ALA A 166 -40.93 -58.49 -70.63
N LEU A 167 -40.88 -59.83 -70.65
CA LEU A 167 -40.76 -60.67 -69.44
C LEU A 167 -39.29 -60.83 -69.06
N LYS A 168 -38.80 -59.90 -68.26
CA LYS A 168 -37.39 -59.80 -67.84
C LYS A 168 -37.29 -59.42 -66.36
N ASN A 169 -36.21 -59.86 -65.74
CA ASN A 169 -35.86 -59.46 -64.39
C ASN A 169 -35.78 -57.92 -64.26
N PRO A 170 -36.23 -57.30 -63.14
CA PRO A 170 -36.21 -55.83 -62.98
C PRO A 170 -34.84 -55.14 -63.12
N THR A 171 -33.74 -55.89 -63.05
CA THR A 171 -32.37 -55.38 -63.29
C THR A 171 -32.04 -55.16 -64.78
N LEU A 172 -32.87 -55.66 -65.70
CA LEU A 172 -32.67 -55.55 -67.15
C LEU A 172 -33.52 -54.44 -67.78
N VAL A 173 -32.84 -53.48 -68.41
CA VAL A 173 -33.44 -52.38 -69.17
C VAL A 173 -33.94 -52.86 -70.53
N ARG A 174 -33.14 -53.67 -71.24
CA ARG A 174 -33.47 -54.21 -72.57
C ARG A 174 -32.95 -55.64 -72.75
N VAL A 175 -33.59 -56.36 -73.67
CA VAL A 175 -33.21 -57.69 -74.15
C VAL A 175 -33.30 -57.65 -75.68
N SER A 176 -32.37 -58.31 -76.37
CA SER A 176 -32.36 -58.37 -77.84
C SER A 176 -33.55 -59.13 -78.40
N THR A 177 -33.99 -58.69 -79.57
CA THR A 177 -35.04 -59.33 -80.39
C THR A 177 -34.51 -59.82 -81.75
N TYR A 178 -33.19 -59.78 -81.95
CA TYR A 178 -32.56 -59.98 -83.27
C TYR A 178 -31.92 -61.36 -83.43
N GLU A 179 -31.27 -61.89 -82.40
CA GLU A 179 -30.50 -63.13 -82.46
C GLU A 179 -30.74 -63.97 -81.19
N TYR A 180 -30.80 -65.30 -81.35
CA TYR A 180 -31.09 -66.24 -80.26
C TYR A 180 -30.29 -67.53 -80.42
N TRP A 181 -29.71 -68.01 -79.31
CA TRP A 181 -28.85 -69.19 -79.28
C TRP A 181 -29.32 -70.19 -78.21
N ASP A 182 -29.93 -71.33 -78.60
CA ASP A 182 -29.99 -72.49 -77.68
C ASP A 182 -28.60 -73.14 -77.66
N ILE A 183 -28.00 -73.13 -76.48
CA ILE A 183 -26.69 -73.70 -76.22
C ILE A 183 -26.83 -74.75 -75.12
N ASN A 184 -27.63 -75.80 -75.31
CA ASN A 184 -27.66 -76.93 -74.37
C ASN A 184 -26.26 -77.51 -74.01
N GLY A 185 -26.12 -78.11 -72.81
CA GLY A 185 -24.92 -78.83 -72.36
C GLY A 185 -25.02 -79.26 -70.88
N PRO A 186 -24.57 -80.47 -70.49
CA PRO A 186 -24.70 -80.97 -69.12
C PRO A 186 -23.53 -80.59 -68.18
N ASP A 187 -22.40 -80.18 -68.74
CA ASP A 187 -21.17 -79.83 -68.01
C ASP A 187 -20.96 -78.31 -68.02
N PRO A 188 -20.47 -77.68 -66.92
CA PRO A 188 -20.26 -76.23 -66.88
C PRO A 188 -19.24 -75.75 -67.93
N ALA A 189 -19.64 -74.76 -68.74
CA ALA A 189 -18.80 -74.14 -69.76
C ALA A 189 -18.98 -72.62 -69.76
N TYR A 190 -17.94 -71.90 -70.20
CA TYR A 190 -18.05 -70.50 -70.55
C TYR A 190 -18.86 -70.34 -71.84
N ILE A 191 -19.81 -69.41 -71.85
CA ILE A 191 -20.58 -69.07 -73.06
C ILE A 191 -20.08 -67.72 -73.58
N THR A 192 -19.59 -67.72 -74.82
CA THR A 192 -19.21 -66.52 -75.57
C THR A 192 -20.24 -66.24 -76.65
N LEU A 193 -20.83 -65.06 -76.63
CA LEU A 193 -21.64 -64.53 -77.74
C LEU A 193 -20.82 -63.47 -78.49
N THR A 194 -20.99 -63.42 -79.81
CA THR A 194 -20.31 -62.49 -80.72
C THR A 194 -21.34 -61.69 -81.49
N TRP A 195 -21.11 -60.41 -81.71
CA TRP A 195 -22.03 -59.53 -82.45
C TRP A 195 -21.32 -58.82 -83.60
N ASP A 196 -22.12 -58.32 -84.55
CA ASP A 196 -21.71 -57.47 -85.67
C ASP A 196 -22.66 -56.25 -85.81
N PRO A 197 -22.63 -55.42 -86.88
CA PRO A 197 -23.49 -54.24 -86.98
C PRO A 197 -24.98 -54.56 -87.07
N ASP A 198 -25.35 -55.72 -87.59
CA ASP A 198 -26.76 -56.13 -87.78
C ASP A 198 -27.37 -56.70 -86.49
N SER A 199 -26.53 -57.02 -85.47
CA SER A 199 -26.96 -57.42 -84.12
C SER A 199 -27.58 -56.28 -83.28
N HIS A 200 -27.50 -55.02 -83.74
CA HIS A 200 -28.15 -53.85 -83.12
C HIS A 200 -27.83 -53.57 -81.63
N ILE A 201 -26.59 -53.85 -81.20
CA ILE A 201 -26.08 -53.62 -79.84
C ILE A 201 -26.21 -52.16 -79.39
N ASP A 202 -26.05 -51.21 -80.31
CA ASP A 202 -26.28 -49.77 -80.10
C ASP A 202 -27.69 -49.49 -79.54
N SER A 203 -28.71 -50.16 -80.08
CA SER A 203 -30.11 -50.00 -79.70
C SER A 203 -30.49 -50.72 -78.40
N ILE A 204 -29.72 -51.75 -78.02
CA ILE A 204 -29.90 -52.52 -76.78
C ILE A 204 -29.24 -51.79 -75.60
N THR A 205 -28.03 -51.27 -75.82
CA THR A 205 -27.19 -50.60 -74.80
C THR A 205 -27.36 -49.08 -74.76
N SER A 206 -28.13 -48.49 -75.68
CA SER A 206 -28.17 -47.03 -75.90
C SER A 206 -26.80 -46.41 -76.17
N ASN A 207 -25.91 -47.17 -76.83
CA ASN A 207 -24.47 -46.93 -77.06
C ASN A 207 -23.53 -47.18 -75.85
N ALA A 208 -24.04 -47.52 -74.66
CA ALA A 208 -23.23 -47.74 -73.47
C ALA A 208 -22.80 -49.22 -73.34
N LEU A 209 -21.74 -49.63 -74.06
CA LEU A 209 -21.26 -51.03 -74.09
C LEU A 209 -21.03 -51.67 -72.71
N ASN A 210 -20.66 -50.89 -71.70
CA ASN A 210 -20.49 -51.34 -70.31
C ASN A 210 -21.78 -51.93 -69.70
N THR A 211 -22.95 -51.58 -70.22
CA THR A 211 -24.24 -52.16 -69.81
C THR A 211 -24.54 -53.52 -70.45
N LEU A 212 -23.81 -53.91 -71.51
CA LEU A 212 -24.07 -55.13 -72.28
C LEU A 212 -23.79 -56.39 -71.43
N THR A 213 -24.77 -57.29 -71.38
CA THR A 213 -24.64 -58.60 -70.75
C THR A 213 -25.22 -59.71 -71.62
N ILE A 214 -24.82 -60.96 -71.35
CA ILE A 214 -25.56 -62.14 -71.81
C ILE A 214 -26.80 -62.29 -70.91
N VAL A 215 -27.93 -62.64 -71.49
CA VAL A 215 -29.15 -63.03 -70.77
C VAL A 215 -29.56 -64.45 -71.17
N GLY A 216 -30.13 -65.19 -70.23
CA GLY A 216 -30.70 -66.51 -70.46
C GLY A 216 -32.19 -66.53 -70.17
N TRP A 217 -32.95 -67.36 -70.89
CA TRP A 217 -34.35 -67.60 -70.60
C TRP A 217 -34.49 -68.79 -69.64
N ASN A 218 -34.96 -68.53 -68.41
CA ASN A 218 -35.07 -69.53 -67.33
C ASN A 218 -36.37 -70.37 -67.37
N GLY A 219 -37.13 -70.29 -68.47
CA GLY A 219 -38.46 -70.90 -68.61
C GLY A 219 -39.61 -69.95 -68.23
N THR A 220 -39.35 -68.80 -67.61
CA THR A 220 -40.37 -67.83 -67.19
C THR A 220 -40.05 -66.36 -67.49
N GLU A 221 -38.78 -65.95 -67.38
CA GLU A 221 -38.32 -64.60 -67.72
C GLU A 221 -36.86 -64.62 -68.22
N TRP A 222 -36.45 -63.50 -68.81
CA TRP A 222 -35.05 -63.21 -69.10
C TRP A 222 -34.29 -62.81 -67.83
N GLU A 223 -33.19 -63.50 -67.57
CA GLU A 223 -32.33 -63.31 -66.40
C GLU A 223 -30.91 -62.89 -66.84
N ALA A 224 -30.32 -61.93 -66.13
CA ALA A 224 -29.00 -61.41 -66.43
C ALA A 224 -27.90 -62.40 -65.97
N ILE A 225 -27.13 -62.92 -66.92
CA ILE A 225 -26.03 -63.83 -66.63
C ILE A 225 -24.74 -62.99 -66.51
N PRO A 226 -24.03 -63.00 -65.36
CA PRO A 226 -22.82 -62.21 -65.19
C PRO A 226 -21.81 -62.44 -66.32
N SER A 227 -21.46 -61.37 -67.04
CA SER A 227 -20.68 -61.41 -68.28
C SER A 227 -19.68 -60.27 -68.36
N GLN A 228 -18.65 -60.43 -69.21
CA GLN A 228 -17.58 -59.46 -69.45
C GLN A 228 -17.29 -59.33 -70.95
N LEU A 229 -17.17 -58.08 -71.41
CA LEU A 229 -16.68 -57.72 -72.75
C LEU A 229 -15.23 -58.22 -72.91
N ASN A 230 -14.90 -58.81 -74.06
CA ASN A 230 -13.53 -59.22 -74.34
C ASN A 230 -12.71 -58.05 -74.89
N THR A 231 -11.66 -57.67 -74.16
CA THR A 231 -10.84 -56.47 -74.41
C THR A 231 -9.34 -56.78 -74.59
N ASN A 232 -8.95 -58.06 -74.48
CA ASN A 232 -7.54 -58.44 -74.32
C ASN A 232 -6.85 -58.84 -75.65
N ALA A 233 -5.59 -58.41 -75.79
CA ALA A 233 -4.69 -58.85 -76.85
C ALA A 233 -3.67 -59.90 -76.33
N ILE A 234 -3.15 -60.72 -77.23
CA ILE A 234 -2.39 -61.94 -76.94
C ILE A 234 -1.05 -61.69 -76.21
N ASP A 235 -0.86 -62.33 -75.05
CA ASP A 235 0.47 -62.65 -74.50
C ASP A 235 1.05 -63.87 -75.24
N GLN A 236 2.25 -63.73 -75.81
CA GLN A 236 2.90 -64.75 -76.63
C GLN A 236 3.73 -65.78 -75.83
N THR A 237 3.61 -65.84 -74.50
CA THR A 237 4.56 -66.59 -73.64
C THR A 237 4.04 -67.82 -72.90
N SER A 238 2.79 -68.25 -73.10
CA SER A 238 2.23 -69.45 -72.42
C SER A 238 1.69 -70.52 -73.37
N GLU A 239 1.80 -71.79 -72.99
CA GLU A 239 1.35 -72.97 -73.77
C GLU A 239 -0.19 -73.19 -73.72
N LYS A 240 -0.96 -72.13 -73.44
CA LYS A 240 -2.43 -72.11 -73.47
C LYS A 240 -2.91 -71.43 -74.76
N ILE A 241 -3.51 -72.20 -75.66
CA ILE A 241 -4.27 -71.63 -76.79
C ILE A 241 -5.66 -71.26 -76.27
N GLU A 242 -5.85 -70.00 -75.88
CA GLU A 242 -7.18 -69.45 -75.60
C GLU A 242 -7.76 -68.82 -76.87
N PHE A 243 -9.03 -69.11 -77.16
CA PHE A 243 -9.65 -68.80 -78.45
C PHE A 243 -10.15 -67.35 -78.50
N THR A 244 -9.28 -66.43 -78.91
CA THR A 244 -9.58 -65.01 -79.02
C THR A 244 -10.57 -64.69 -80.14
N GLY A 245 -11.75 -64.17 -79.80
CA GLY A 245 -12.56 -63.36 -80.70
C GLY A 245 -11.94 -61.97 -80.96
N PRO A 246 -12.54 -61.14 -81.82
CA PRO A 246 -12.08 -59.78 -82.06
C PRO A 246 -12.30 -58.86 -80.85
N LEU A 247 -11.59 -57.73 -80.86
CA LEU A 247 -11.74 -56.64 -79.88
C LEU A 247 -13.18 -56.08 -79.90
N SER A 248 -13.72 -55.73 -78.73
CA SER A 248 -15.12 -55.33 -78.61
C SER A 248 -15.39 -53.85 -78.89
N TYR A 249 -16.26 -53.58 -79.86
CA TYR A 249 -16.76 -52.26 -80.29
C TYR A 249 -18.28 -52.31 -80.51
N LEU A 250 -18.95 -51.15 -80.61
CA LEU A 250 -20.42 -51.09 -80.83
C LEU A 250 -20.91 -51.78 -82.11
N TYR A 251 -20.01 -51.96 -83.09
CA TYR A 251 -20.31 -52.52 -84.40
C TYR A 251 -19.75 -53.92 -84.64
N GLU A 252 -18.86 -54.43 -83.78
CA GLU A 252 -18.35 -55.81 -83.84
C GLU A 252 -17.68 -56.15 -82.50
N GLY A 253 -17.84 -57.37 -81.98
CA GLY A 253 -17.21 -57.72 -80.71
C GLY A 253 -17.58 -59.08 -80.14
N SER A 254 -17.13 -59.32 -78.89
CA SER A 254 -17.44 -60.55 -78.16
C SER A 254 -17.59 -60.32 -76.66
N ILE A 255 -18.59 -60.98 -76.07
CA ILE A 255 -18.90 -60.96 -74.64
C ILE A 255 -18.97 -62.40 -74.15
N THR A 256 -18.37 -62.68 -72.99
CA THR A 256 -18.30 -64.02 -72.41
C THR A 256 -18.84 -64.01 -70.99
N THR A 257 -19.49 -65.09 -70.55
CA THR A 257 -19.91 -65.22 -69.15
C THR A 257 -18.69 -65.10 -68.22
N SER A 258 -18.80 -64.40 -67.10
CA SER A 258 -17.69 -64.20 -66.16
C SER A 258 -17.33 -65.47 -65.37
N VAL A 259 -18.21 -66.47 -65.43
CA VAL A 259 -18.07 -67.80 -64.83
C VAL A 259 -18.59 -68.87 -65.81
N PRO A 260 -18.13 -70.14 -65.71
CA PRO A 260 -18.72 -71.22 -66.47
C PRO A 260 -20.08 -71.62 -65.86
N ILE A 261 -21.09 -71.79 -66.71
CA ILE A 261 -22.46 -72.19 -66.33
C ILE A 261 -22.83 -73.50 -67.02
N ILE A 262 -23.77 -74.28 -66.48
CA ILE A 262 -24.26 -75.48 -67.18
C ILE A 262 -25.13 -74.99 -68.35
N PRO A 263 -24.77 -75.26 -69.62
CA PRO A 263 -25.47 -74.60 -70.73
C PRO A 263 -26.92 -75.07 -70.95
N SER A 264 -27.34 -76.17 -70.31
CA SER A 264 -28.76 -76.59 -70.21
C SER A 264 -29.54 -76.00 -69.02
N ASP A 265 -28.98 -75.06 -68.25
CA ASP A 265 -29.73 -74.35 -67.18
C ASP A 265 -30.75 -73.33 -67.74
N TYR A 266 -30.58 -72.91 -69.01
CA TYR A 266 -31.45 -71.96 -69.70
C TYR A 266 -31.91 -72.54 -71.05
N GLU A 267 -33.13 -72.22 -71.49
CA GLU A 267 -33.67 -72.75 -72.75
C GLU A 267 -33.08 -72.06 -73.98
N VAL A 268 -32.66 -70.80 -73.83
CA VAL A 268 -32.03 -69.99 -74.88
C VAL A 268 -31.20 -68.85 -74.26
N TYR A 269 -30.24 -68.35 -75.02
CA TYR A 269 -29.40 -67.19 -74.68
C TYR A 269 -29.57 -66.06 -75.70
N THR A 270 -29.40 -64.81 -75.27
CA THR A 270 -29.23 -63.62 -76.14
C THR A 270 -28.50 -62.48 -75.41
N PHE A 271 -28.44 -61.27 -76.00
CA PHE A 271 -27.91 -60.05 -75.40
C PHE A 271 -28.96 -59.28 -74.58
N GLY A 272 -28.54 -58.57 -73.55
CA GLY A 272 -29.37 -57.61 -72.81
C GLY A 272 -28.55 -56.45 -72.22
N ALA A 273 -29.22 -55.52 -71.54
CA ALA A 273 -28.59 -54.35 -70.91
C ALA A 273 -29.11 -54.09 -69.49
N THR A 274 -28.23 -53.73 -68.56
CA THR A 274 -28.54 -53.43 -67.14
C THR A 274 -28.58 -51.93 -66.82
N CYS A 275 -29.21 -51.57 -65.69
CA CYS A 275 -29.11 -50.23 -65.10
C CYS A 275 -27.89 -50.13 -64.17
N ASP A 276 -27.08 -49.09 -64.36
CA ASP A 276 -26.21 -48.50 -63.32
C ASP A 276 -25.83 -47.05 -63.72
N ASP A 277 -25.10 -46.35 -62.84
CA ASP A 277 -24.59 -44.97 -62.99
C ASP A 277 -25.63 -43.81 -62.95
N ILE A 278 -26.04 -43.42 -61.74
CA ILE A 278 -26.40 -42.02 -61.38
C ILE A 278 -25.75 -41.70 -60.04
N TYR A 279 -25.18 -40.49 -59.89
CA TYR A 279 -24.65 -40.02 -58.61
C TYR A 279 -24.86 -38.52 -58.39
N VAL A 280 -24.76 -38.10 -57.12
CA VAL A 280 -24.76 -36.71 -56.68
C VAL A 280 -23.44 -36.42 -55.97
N GLN A 281 -22.85 -35.26 -56.23
CA GLN A 281 -21.79 -34.66 -55.41
C GLN A 281 -22.35 -33.42 -54.70
N ILE A 282 -21.84 -33.10 -53.51
CA ILE A 282 -22.35 -32.02 -52.65
C ILE A 282 -21.18 -31.33 -51.93
N SER A 283 -21.38 -30.10 -51.45
CA SER A 283 -20.42 -29.41 -50.56
C SER A 283 -20.01 -30.29 -49.37
N ASN A 284 -18.77 -30.11 -48.91
CA ASN A 284 -18.30 -30.68 -47.63
C ASN A 284 -19.03 -30.05 -46.44
N ASP A 285 -19.04 -30.77 -45.31
CA ASP A 285 -19.53 -30.27 -44.01
C ASP A 285 -18.80 -28.98 -43.60
N THR A 286 -19.50 -28.08 -42.90
CA THR A 286 -19.01 -26.73 -42.58
C THR A 286 -19.65 -26.17 -41.32
N THR A 287 -18.87 -25.43 -40.51
CA THR A 287 -19.31 -24.80 -39.26
C THR A 287 -19.43 -23.28 -39.46
N ILE A 288 -20.51 -22.67 -38.97
CA ILE A 288 -20.79 -21.22 -39.07
C ILE A 288 -21.48 -20.70 -37.79
N CYS A 289 -21.51 -19.38 -37.60
CA CYS A 289 -22.23 -18.71 -36.51
C CYS A 289 -23.76 -18.72 -36.73
N THR A 290 -24.56 -18.54 -35.67
CA THR A 290 -26.03 -18.47 -35.76
C THR A 290 -26.50 -17.41 -36.75
N GLY A 291 -27.28 -17.82 -37.75
CA GLY A 291 -27.84 -16.91 -38.75
C GLY A 291 -26.82 -16.37 -39.76
N ALA A 292 -25.57 -16.83 -39.74
CA ALA A 292 -24.64 -16.61 -40.84
C ALA A 292 -25.14 -17.31 -42.12
N SER A 293 -24.77 -16.77 -43.29
CA SER A 293 -25.21 -17.31 -44.57
C SER A 293 -24.18 -18.25 -45.18
N VAL A 294 -24.59 -19.44 -45.61
CA VAL A 294 -23.70 -20.36 -46.36
C VAL A 294 -24.33 -20.80 -47.68
N LEU A 295 -23.47 -20.99 -48.69
CA LEU A 295 -23.83 -21.47 -50.02
C LEU A 295 -23.39 -22.93 -50.17
N LEU A 296 -24.36 -23.83 -50.18
CA LEU A 296 -24.16 -25.24 -50.48
C LEU A 296 -24.29 -25.48 -51.98
N ASN A 297 -23.41 -26.29 -52.55
CA ASN A 297 -23.41 -26.64 -53.97
C ASN A 297 -23.67 -28.14 -54.13
N ALA A 298 -24.33 -28.53 -55.22
CA ALA A 298 -24.52 -29.92 -55.61
C ALA A 298 -24.45 -30.10 -57.13
N SER A 299 -24.04 -31.28 -57.60
CA SER A 299 -23.94 -31.59 -59.02
C SER A 299 -24.20 -33.07 -59.34
N SER A 300 -24.72 -33.30 -60.54
CA SER A 300 -24.91 -34.59 -61.22
C SER A 300 -24.23 -34.52 -62.60
N PHE A 301 -23.96 -35.65 -63.25
CA PHE A 301 -23.23 -35.68 -64.53
C PHE A 301 -24.11 -35.81 -65.79
N ASP A 302 -25.36 -36.24 -65.65
CA ASP A 302 -26.23 -36.66 -66.78
C ASP A 302 -27.52 -35.85 -66.88
N ASP A 303 -27.43 -34.52 -66.76
CA ASP A 303 -28.53 -33.54 -66.82
C ASP A 303 -29.72 -33.82 -65.86
N ALA A 304 -29.51 -34.64 -64.82
CA ALA A 304 -30.53 -35.00 -63.83
C ALA A 304 -30.81 -33.84 -62.86
N GLU A 305 -32.06 -33.39 -62.82
CA GLU A 305 -32.51 -32.26 -61.99
C GLU A 305 -32.35 -32.55 -60.49
N ILE A 306 -31.79 -31.58 -59.75
CA ILE A 306 -31.47 -31.71 -58.32
C ILE A 306 -32.55 -31.02 -57.48
N GLU A 307 -33.16 -31.74 -56.55
CA GLU A 307 -34.04 -31.20 -55.50
C GLU A 307 -33.39 -31.35 -54.11
N TRP A 308 -33.42 -30.28 -53.32
CA TRP A 308 -32.94 -30.26 -51.94
C TRP A 308 -34.07 -30.55 -50.95
N ASN A 309 -33.75 -31.09 -49.77
CA ASN A 309 -34.71 -31.33 -48.68
C ASN A 309 -35.40 -30.07 -48.12
N THR A 310 -34.98 -28.88 -48.57
CA THR A 310 -35.64 -27.58 -48.35
C THR A 310 -36.78 -27.29 -49.32
N GLY A 311 -36.98 -28.10 -50.36
CA GLY A 311 -37.91 -27.86 -51.48
C GLY A 311 -37.38 -26.87 -52.53
N VAL A 312 -36.07 -26.63 -52.55
CA VAL A 312 -35.39 -25.81 -53.58
C VAL A 312 -34.83 -26.73 -54.66
N THR A 313 -34.99 -26.37 -55.92
CA THR A 313 -34.45 -27.10 -57.08
C THR A 313 -33.27 -26.36 -57.72
N GLY A 314 -32.16 -27.06 -57.96
CA GLY A 314 -30.97 -26.55 -58.64
C GLY A 314 -29.65 -26.89 -57.94
N ASN A 315 -28.55 -26.54 -58.60
CA ASN A 315 -27.18 -26.89 -58.18
C ASN A 315 -26.65 -26.05 -57.00
N GLU A 316 -27.38 -25.03 -56.56
CA GLU A 316 -26.98 -24.09 -55.51
C GLU A 316 -28.12 -23.93 -54.49
N LEU A 317 -27.80 -24.03 -53.20
CA LEU A 317 -28.72 -23.79 -52.09
C LEU A 317 -28.08 -22.78 -51.11
N TYR A 318 -28.73 -21.63 -50.95
CA TYR A 318 -28.31 -20.57 -50.04
C TYR A 318 -29.20 -20.57 -48.79
N ILE A 319 -28.59 -20.62 -47.60
CA ILE A 319 -29.27 -20.92 -46.33
C ILE A 319 -28.71 -20.10 -45.16
N PHE A 320 -29.56 -19.94 -44.14
CA PHE A 320 -29.29 -19.24 -42.88
C PHE A 320 -29.75 -20.13 -41.70
N PRO A 321 -29.04 -21.21 -41.35
CA PRO A 321 -29.42 -22.05 -40.22
C PRO A 321 -29.26 -21.30 -38.89
N GLY A 322 -30.27 -21.41 -38.02
CA GLY A 322 -30.20 -20.97 -36.62
C GLY A 322 -29.91 -22.10 -35.63
N VAL A 323 -29.70 -23.32 -36.13
CA VAL A 323 -29.27 -24.52 -35.40
C VAL A 323 -28.59 -25.48 -36.37
N SER A 324 -27.67 -26.33 -35.89
CA SER A 324 -26.97 -27.32 -36.70
C SER A 324 -27.93 -28.22 -37.48
N THR A 325 -27.83 -28.25 -38.80
CA THR A 325 -28.85 -28.81 -39.71
C THR A 325 -28.22 -29.63 -40.84
N ILE A 326 -28.81 -30.77 -41.18
CA ILE A 326 -28.41 -31.59 -42.33
C ILE A 326 -29.24 -31.20 -43.56
N TYR A 327 -28.54 -30.91 -44.66
CA TYR A 327 -29.11 -30.61 -45.96
C TYR A 327 -28.83 -31.77 -46.92
N THR A 328 -29.83 -32.17 -47.71
CA THR A 328 -29.77 -33.34 -48.60
C THR A 328 -30.15 -32.92 -49.99
N ALA A 329 -29.30 -33.21 -50.98
CA ALA A 329 -29.55 -33.00 -52.40
C ALA A 329 -29.84 -34.34 -53.08
N THR A 330 -30.89 -34.41 -53.89
CA THR A 330 -31.39 -35.62 -54.56
C THR A 330 -31.52 -35.37 -56.06
N ALA A 331 -31.01 -36.27 -56.90
CA ALA A 331 -31.15 -36.21 -58.35
C ALA A 331 -31.93 -37.42 -58.88
N GLN A 332 -32.76 -37.20 -59.91
CA GLN A 332 -33.58 -38.24 -60.53
C GLN A 332 -33.51 -38.18 -62.07
N LEU A 333 -33.37 -39.34 -62.71
CA LEU A 333 -33.48 -39.50 -64.16
C LEU A 333 -34.31 -40.74 -64.47
N GLY A 334 -35.58 -40.53 -64.87
CA GLY A 334 -36.54 -41.62 -65.04
C GLY A 334 -36.88 -42.29 -63.71
N ASP A 335 -36.78 -43.62 -63.67
CA ASP A 335 -37.06 -44.43 -62.47
C ASP A 335 -35.83 -44.57 -61.52
N CYS A 336 -34.67 -43.99 -61.88
CA CYS A 336 -33.44 -44.06 -61.10
C CYS A 336 -33.21 -42.77 -60.28
N VAL A 337 -32.79 -42.91 -59.03
CA VAL A 337 -32.64 -41.82 -58.03
C VAL A 337 -31.34 -41.99 -57.25
N ALA A 338 -30.63 -40.89 -57.00
CA ALA A 338 -29.44 -40.83 -56.13
C ALA A 338 -29.49 -39.59 -55.21
N SER A 339 -28.84 -39.64 -54.05
CA SER A 339 -28.84 -38.52 -53.08
C SER A 339 -27.54 -38.43 -52.28
N ALA A 340 -27.10 -37.21 -51.96
CA ALA A 340 -25.99 -36.89 -51.07
C ALA A 340 -26.43 -35.91 -49.97
N SER A 341 -25.70 -35.82 -48.86
CA SER A 341 -26.02 -34.90 -47.74
C SER A 341 -24.78 -34.21 -47.19
N VAL A 342 -24.99 -33.04 -46.61
CA VAL A 342 -23.99 -32.19 -45.97
C VAL A 342 -24.53 -31.70 -44.63
N PHE A 343 -23.69 -31.69 -43.60
CA PHE A 343 -23.99 -31.13 -42.29
C PHE A 343 -23.46 -29.69 -42.21
N VAL A 344 -24.35 -28.76 -41.88
CA VAL A 344 -23.97 -27.40 -41.49
C VAL A 344 -24.11 -27.31 -39.98
N GLU A 345 -22.98 -27.17 -39.30
CA GLU A 345 -22.91 -26.99 -37.86
C GLU A 345 -23.08 -25.50 -37.53
N VAL A 346 -23.87 -25.21 -36.50
CA VAL A 346 -24.02 -23.88 -35.93
C VAL A 346 -23.39 -23.88 -34.55
N ASN A 347 -22.35 -23.08 -34.36
CA ASN A 347 -21.60 -22.97 -33.12
C ASN A 347 -21.25 -21.50 -32.86
N ASP A 348 -21.73 -20.95 -31.75
CA ASP A 348 -21.37 -19.62 -31.25
C ASP A 348 -20.55 -19.77 -29.95
N PRO A 349 -19.58 -18.89 -29.69
CA PRO A 349 -18.82 -18.88 -28.44
C PRO A 349 -19.66 -18.40 -27.25
N SER A 350 -19.13 -18.60 -26.04
CA SER A 350 -19.68 -18.08 -24.79
C SER A 350 -18.56 -17.47 -23.95
N VAL A 351 -18.90 -16.40 -23.23
CA VAL A 351 -18.06 -15.77 -22.21
C VAL A 351 -18.93 -15.36 -21.02
N ASP A 352 -18.31 -15.34 -19.86
CA ASP A 352 -18.88 -15.10 -18.53
C ASP A 352 -17.77 -14.45 -17.69
N LEU A 353 -18.03 -13.26 -17.14
CA LEU A 353 -17.10 -12.51 -16.27
C LEU A 353 -17.36 -12.73 -14.77
N GLY A 354 -18.51 -13.30 -14.39
CA GLY A 354 -18.95 -13.46 -13.00
C GLY A 354 -19.99 -12.42 -12.54
N ASP A 355 -20.26 -12.41 -11.23
CA ASP A 355 -21.11 -11.40 -10.57
C ASP A 355 -20.33 -10.08 -10.38
N ASP A 356 -21.04 -8.95 -10.31
CA ASP A 356 -20.47 -7.60 -10.08
C ASP A 356 -19.64 -7.52 -8.77
N ILE A 357 -18.61 -6.66 -8.76
CA ILE A 357 -17.58 -6.62 -7.70
C ILE A 357 -17.54 -5.24 -7.04
N PHE A 358 -17.49 -5.22 -5.70
CA PHE A 358 -17.23 -4.00 -4.92
C PHE A 358 -15.77 -3.97 -4.43
N ILE A 359 -15.10 -2.83 -4.57
CA ILE A 359 -13.75 -2.52 -4.05
C ILE A 359 -13.68 -1.07 -3.55
N CYS A 360 -12.56 -0.65 -2.97
CA CYS A 360 -12.30 0.73 -2.54
C CYS A 360 -11.40 1.49 -3.52
N SER A 361 -11.39 2.83 -3.49
CA SER A 361 -10.60 3.63 -4.45
C SER A 361 -9.11 3.22 -4.48
N GLY A 362 -8.59 3.00 -5.69
CA GLY A 362 -7.22 2.56 -5.94
C GLY A 362 -6.92 1.06 -5.72
N GLU A 363 -7.87 0.26 -5.22
CA GLU A 363 -7.64 -1.18 -5.04
C GLU A 363 -7.57 -1.95 -6.37
N SER A 364 -6.74 -3.00 -6.42
CA SER A 364 -6.57 -3.80 -7.64
C SER A 364 -7.45 -5.06 -7.65
N VAL A 365 -8.37 -5.17 -8.61
CA VAL A 365 -9.16 -6.39 -8.89
C VAL A 365 -8.68 -7.06 -10.17
N THR A 366 -8.67 -8.40 -10.20
CA THR A 366 -8.43 -9.19 -11.42
C THR A 366 -9.71 -9.84 -11.89
N ILE A 367 -10.12 -9.50 -13.12
CA ILE A 367 -11.32 -9.98 -13.79
C ILE A 367 -10.89 -11.07 -14.77
N HIS A 368 -11.50 -12.27 -14.67
CA HIS A 368 -11.19 -13.40 -15.53
C HIS A 368 -12.36 -13.69 -16.49
N ALA A 369 -12.09 -13.96 -17.77
CA ALA A 369 -13.08 -14.28 -18.78
C ALA A 369 -13.19 -15.80 -19.00
N TYR A 370 -14.26 -16.42 -18.52
CA TYR A 370 -14.45 -17.87 -18.61
C TYR A 370 -15.04 -18.30 -19.96
N THR A 371 -14.19 -18.77 -20.89
CA THR A 371 -14.61 -19.14 -22.26
C THR A 371 -14.21 -20.56 -22.69
N GLN A 372 -14.59 -20.95 -23.92
CA GLN A 372 -14.01 -22.11 -24.59
C GLN A 372 -12.51 -21.88 -24.94
N ILE A 373 -11.77 -22.97 -25.17
CA ILE A 373 -10.32 -22.92 -25.49
C ILE A 373 -10.11 -22.49 -26.95
N GLY A 374 -9.30 -21.46 -27.17
CA GLY A 374 -8.85 -21.02 -28.50
C GLY A 374 -9.45 -19.72 -29.02
N MET A 375 -9.96 -18.87 -28.13
CA MET A 375 -10.52 -17.56 -28.43
C MET A 375 -9.44 -16.47 -28.51
N GLU A 376 -9.69 -15.41 -29.28
CA GLU A 376 -8.99 -14.11 -29.17
C GLU A 376 -9.82 -13.15 -28.30
N TYR A 377 -9.17 -12.40 -27.41
CA TYR A 377 -9.81 -11.55 -26.40
C TYR A 377 -9.55 -10.06 -26.66
N TYR A 378 -10.62 -9.26 -26.58
CA TYR A 378 -10.62 -7.81 -26.73
C TYR A 378 -11.33 -7.17 -25.52
N TRP A 379 -10.58 -6.50 -24.64
CA TRP A 379 -11.11 -5.87 -23.43
C TRP A 379 -11.37 -4.37 -23.61
N SER A 380 -12.35 -3.82 -22.88
CA SER A 380 -12.71 -2.39 -22.95
C SER A 380 -11.58 -1.43 -22.56
N ASN A 381 -10.62 -1.87 -21.74
CA ASN A 381 -9.41 -1.12 -21.38
C ASN A 381 -8.31 -1.17 -22.48
N ASN A 382 -8.63 -1.62 -23.70
CA ASN A 382 -7.72 -1.82 -24.83
C ASN A 382 -6.66 -2.93 -24.65
N THR A 383 -6.76 -3.76 -23.61
CA THR A 383 -5.88 -4.94 -23.47
C THR A 383 -6.26 -6.02 -24.47
N PHE A 384 -5.25 -6.65 -25.10
CA PHE A 384 -5.44 -7.64 -26.17
C PHE A 384 -4.75 -8.99 -25.85
N GLY A 385 -5.49 -10.08 -26.05
CA GLY A 385 -4.92 -11.44 -26.14
C GLY A 385 -4.71 -12.20 -24.82
N GLY A 386 -5.27 -11.73 -23.70
CA GLY A 386 -5.29 -12.44 -22.41
C GLY A 386 -6.70 -12.79 -21.94
N ASP A 387 -6.84 -13.91 -21.24
CA ASP A 387 -8.07 -14.41 -20.61
C ASP A 387 -8.39 -13.76 -19.25
N GLU A 388 -7.57 -12.79 -18.83
CA GLU A 388 -7.76 -11.98 -17.63
C GLU A 388 -7.24 -10.55 -17.83
N ILE A 389 -7.77 -9.60 -17.04
CA ILE A 389 -7.20 -8.26 -16.85
C ILE A 389 -7.16 -7.92 -15.35
N THR A 390 -6.14 -7.17 -14.93
CA THR A 390 -6.10 -6.51 -13.62
C THR A 390 -6.39 -5.03 -13.82
N VAL A 391 -7.23 -4.44 -12.96
CA VAL A 391 -7.70 -3.06 -13.04
C VAL A 391 -7.76 -2.43 -11.65
N THR A 392 -7.52 -1.11 -11.60
CA THR A 392 -7.50 -0.27 -10.38
C THR A 392 -8.38 0.96 -10.58
N PRO A 393 -9.72 0.83 -10.66
CA PRO A 393 -10.60 1.99 -10.82
C PRO A 393 -10.72 2.79 -9.52
N THR A 394 -10.58 4.10 -9.62
CA THR A 394 -10.87 5.09 -8.57
C THR A 394 -12.34 5.54 -8.58
N VAL A 395 -13.08 5.25 -9.66
CA VAL A 395 -14.55 5.46 -9.76
C VAL A 395 -15.27 4.25 -10.36
N SER A 396 -16.51 4.00 -9.96
CA SER A 396 -17.31 2.85 -10.39
C SER A 396 -17.35 2.70 -11.92
N THR A 397 -16.80 1.60 -12.43
CA THR A 397 -16.48 1.41 -13.86
C THR A 397 -16.95 0.06 -14.39
N SER A 398 -17.72 0.09 -15.48
CA SER A 398 -18.12 -1.09 -16.24
C SER A 398 -16.97 -1.60 -17.13
N TYR A 399 -16.50 -2.81 -16.87
CA TYR A 399 -15.57 -3.51 -17.76
C TYR A 399 -16.32 -4.47 -18.69
N SER A 400 -15.78 -4.70 -19.88
CA SER A 400 -16.35 -5.67 -20.81
C SER A 400 -15.27 -6.36 -21.63
N VAL A 401 -15.59 -7.59 -22.04
CA VAL A 401 -14.78 -8.38 -22.96
C VAL A 401 -15.61 -8.75 -24.17
N THR A 402 -15.02 -8.67 -25.35
CA THR A 402 -15.50 -9.37 -26.54
C THR A 402 -14.50 -10.46 -26.88
N VAL A 403 -14.99 -11.68 -27.10
CA VAL A 403 -14.18 -12.83 -27.51
C VAL A 403 -14.59 -13.31 -28.89
N VAL A 404 -13.61 -13.65 -29.72
CA VAL A 404 -13.81 -14.07 -31.12
C VAL A 404 -13.16 -15.43 -31.36
N ASP A 405 -13.88 -16.34 -32.01
CA ASP A 405 -13.37 -17.68 -32.34
C ASP A 405 -12.61 -17.72 -33.68
N SER A 406 -11.98 -18.86 -33.98
CA SER A 406 -11.24 -19.07 -35.23
C SER A 406 -12.09 -19.05 -36.52
N TYR A 407 -13.41 -18.92 -36.40
CA TYR A 407 -14.37 -18.83 -37.50
C TYR A 407 -14.96 -17.41 -37.66
N GLY A 408 -14.63 -16.50 -36.74
CA GLY A 408 -15.12 -15.11 -36.72
C GLY A 408 -16.45 -14.93 -36.00
N CYS A 409 -16.89 -15.93 -35.22
CA CYS A 409 -18.06 -15.82 -34.35
C CYS A 409 -17.66 -15.13 -33.05
N SER A 410 -18.50 -14.23 -32.52
CA SER A 410 -18.14 -13.41 -31.36
C SER A 410 -19.21 -13.40 -30.27
N ALA A 411 -18.78 -13.46 -29.01
CA ALA A 411 -19.60 -13.24 -27.83
C ALA A 411 -19.00 -12.10 -27.00
N ALA A 412 -19.82 -11.43 -26.20
CA ALA A 412 -19.37 -10.35 -25.32
C ALA A 412 -20.15 -10.38 -24.02
N ASP A 413 -19.51 -9.93 -22.94
CA ASP A 413 -20.07 -9.87 -21.59
C ASP A 413 -19.52 -8.65 -20.82
N THR A 414 -20.22 -8.26 -19.75
CA THR A 414 -20.05 -7.00 -19.01
C THR A 414 -20.11 -7.24 -17.51
N ILE A 415 -19.19 -6.62 -16.75
CA ILE A 415 -19.15 -6.67 -15.28
C ILE A 415 -19.00 -5.24 -14.75
N ASP A 416 -19.82 -4.86 -13.76
CA ASP A 416 -19.66 -3.58 -13.07
C ASP A 416 -18.70 -3.76 -11.88
N VAL A 417 -17.69 -2.89 -11.79
CA VAL A 417 -16.85 -2.73 -10.61
C VAL A 417 -17.31 -1.48 -9.89
N GLU A 418 -17.99 -1.65 -8.75
CA GLU A 418 -18.43 -0.56 -7.88
C GLU A 418 -17.28 -0.15 -6.94
N VAL A 419 -17.00 1.14 -6.87
CA VAL A 419 -15.89 1.70 -6.08
C VAL A 419 -16.46 2.50 -4.91
N GLY A 420 -16.10 2.11 -3.70
CA GLY A 420 -16.36 2.86 -2.48
C GLY A 420 -15.32 3.95 -2.22
N ILE A 421 -15.78 5.10 -1.75
CA ILE A 421 -14.91 6.10 -1.12
C ILE A 421 -14.31 5.50 0.15
N LYS A 422 -13.06 5.87 0.46
CA LYS A 422 -12.51 5.70 1.81
C LYS A 422 -13.08 6.83 2.69
N PRO A 423 -13.36 6.59 3.98
CA PRO A 423 -13.56 7.68 4.93
C PRO A 423 -12.21 8.32 5.26
N ASP A 424 -12.16 9.59 5.65
CA ASP A 424 -10.90 10.25 6.03
C ASP A 424 -10.70 10.19 7.55
N VAL A 425 -9.50 9.83 8.03
CA VAL A 425 -9.16 9.92 9.46
C VAL A 425 -7.79 10.57 9.71
N PHE A 426 -7.69 11.42 10.74
CA PHE A 426 -6.45 12.13 11.09
C PHE A 426 -6.27 12.27 12.61
N THR A 427 -5.10 11.90 13.14
CA THR A 427 -4.83 11.84 14.60
C THR A 427 -4.10 13.04 15.20
N GLY A 428 -3.90 14.12 14.44
CA GLY A 428 -3.11 15.28 14.87
C GLY A 428 -1.60 15.08 14.66
N ARG A 429 -0.83 16.11 15.06
CA ARG A 429 0.66 16.06 15.07
C ARG A 429 1.20 15.18 16.21
N GLU A 430 2.48 14.78 16.10
CA GLU A 430 3.24 14.10 17.16
C GLU A 430 3.03 14.77 18.54
N ARG A 431 2.92 13.97 19.59
CA ARG A 431 2.70 14.44 20.97
C ARG A 431 3.82 13.97 21.89
N SER A 432 4.12 14.76 22.92
CA SER A 432 5.09 14.43 23.97
C SER A 432 4.38 14.34 25.31
N VAL A 433 4.71 13.33 26.12
CA VAL A 433 4.10 13.12 27.45
C VAL A 433 5.15 12.67 28.46
N CYS A 434 4.98 13.05 29.73
CA CYS A 434 5.91 12.77 30.80
C CYS A 434 5.67 11.43 31.50
N LEU A 435 6.75 10.84 32.05
CA LEU A 435 6.70 9.52 32.68
C LEU A 435 5.85 9.51 33.98
N GLY A 436 4.59 9.13 33.81
CA GLY A 436 3.59 9.05 34.88
C GLY A 436 2.23 9.62 34.45
N ASP A 437 2.25 10.53 33.47
CA ASP A 437 1.10 11.31 33.05
C ASP A 437 0.29 10.60 31.96
N SER A 438 -0.82 11.21 31.56
CA SER A 438 -1.66 10.74 30.46
C SER A 438 -1.88 11.84 29.43
N VAL A 439 -1.66 11.52 28.15
CA VAL A 439 -2.02 12.40 27.02
C VAL A 439 -3.30 11.91 26.37
N PHE A 440 -4.09 12.83 25.83
CA PHE A 440 -5.30 12.55 25.08
C PHE A 440 -4.98 12.62 23.59
N ILE A 441 -5.38 11.58 22.85
CA ILE A 441 -5.30 11.56 21.38
C ILE A 441 -6.72 11.58 20.84
N GLN A 442 -7.01 12.49 19.91
CA GLN A 442 -8.28 12.54 19.21
C GLN A 442 -8.06 12.23 17.72
N ALA A 443 -8.93 11.40 17.15
CA ALA A 443 -9.04 11.12 15.73
C ALA A 443 -10.18 11.96 15.13
N PHE A 444 -9.81 12.96 14.34
CA PHE A 444 -10.72 13.71 13.50
C PHE A 444 -11.12 12.87 12.27
N GLY A 445 -12.34 13.06 11.75
CA GLY A 445 -12.82 12.35 10.56
C GLY A 445 -14.07 13.01 10.00
N SER A 446 -14.28 12.89 8.69
CA SER A 446 -15.11 13.82 7.91
C SER A 446 -16.64 13.71 8.08
N THR A 447 -17.17 12.85 8.95
CA THR A 447 -18.62 12.82 9.27
C THR A 447 -18.95 12.15 10.62
N THR A 448 -20.18 12.33 11.12
CA THR A 448 -20.62 11.81 12.43
C THR A 448 -21.36 10.47 12.34
N GLY A 449 -20.84 9.45 13.03
CA GLY A 449 -21.55 8.17 13.25
C GLY A 449 -20.74 6.88 13.07
N TYR A 450 -19.42 6.98 12.92
CA TYR A 450 -18.54 5.85 12.57
C TYR A 450 -18.10 4.96 13.74
N GLY A 451 -17.58 3.78 13.40
CA GLY A 451 -16.83 2.93 14.31
C GLY A 451 -15.33 3.14 14.13
N TYR A 452 -14.72 3.90 15.04
CA TYR A 452 -13.27 3.91 15.23
C TYR A 452 -12.80 2.57 15.80
N MET A 453 -11.54 2.22 15.54
CA MET A 453 -10.87 1.11 16.22
C MET A 453 -9.38 1.44 16.39
N TRP A 454 -8.96 1.64 17.63
CA TRP A 454 -7.57 2.00 17.97
C TRP A 454 -6.69 0.78 18.20
N SER A 455 -5.36 0.96 18.11
CA SER A 455 -4.37 -0.07 18.50
C SER A 455 -4.46 -0.49 19.98
N THR A 456 -5.07 0.34 20.84
CA THR A 456 -5.42 0.01 22.24
C THR A 456 -6.58 -1.00 22.33
N GLY A 457 -7.43 -1.07 21.31
CA GLY A 457 -8.70 -1.79 21.31
C GLY A 457 -9.93 -0.92 21.61
N ASP A 458 -9.77 0.38 21.83
CA ASP A 458 -10.88 1.33 22.03
C ASP A 458 -11.58 1.69 20.71
N THR A 459 -12.81 2.22 20.82
CA THR A 459 -13.69 2.48 19.67
C THR A 459 -14.34 3.87 19.69
N THR A 460 -13.78 4.78 20.46
CA THR A 460 -14.15 6.21 20.56
C THR A 460 -13.33 7.07 19.60
N ASP A 461 -13.80 8.28 19.33
CA ASP A 461 -13.08 9.34 18.63
C ASP A 461 -11.84 9.84 19.41
N ILE A 462 -11.87 9.71 20.74
CA ILE A 462 -10.79 10.09 21.66
C ILE A 462 -10.32 8.89 22.50
N ILE A 463 -9.01 8.80 22.75
CA ILE A 463 -8.40 7.87 23.71
C ILE A 463 -7.47 8.59 24.68
N THR A 464 -7.28 8.01 25.86
CA THR A 464 -6.37 8.52 26.91
C THR A 464 -5.26 7.49 27.12
N VAL A 465 -4.00 7.91 26.99
CA VAL A 465 -2.85 7.00 26.99
C VAL A 465 -1.71 7.47 27.89
N SER A 466 -1.14 6.53 28.65
CA SER A 466 0.05 6.73 29.50
C SER A 466 1.17 5.77 29.05
N PRO A 467 1.84 6.04 27.93
CA PRO A 467 2.94 5.20 27.44
C PRO A 467 4.13 5.21 28.41
N THR A 468 4.77 4.05 28.59
CA THR A 468 6.00 3.90 29.40
C THR A 468 7.28 3.79 28.55
N GLU A 469 7.16 3.95 27.24
CA GLU A 469 8.21 4.08 26.22
C GLU A 469 7.57 4.71 24.97
N ASN A 470 8.34 5.32 24.06
CA ASN A 470 7.80 5.95 22.84
C ASN A 470 6.90 4.96 22.08
N THR A 471 5.65 5.34 21.83
CA THR A 471 4.60 4.44 21.33
C THR A 471 3.80 5.10 20.21
N THR A 472 3.74 4.43 19.06
CA THR A 472 2.83 4.76 17.97
C THR A 472 1.43 4.27 18.28
N TYR A 473 0.43 5.14 18.16
CA TYR A 473 -0.99 4.79 18.27
C TYR A 473 -1.66 4.92 16.91
N GLU A 474 -2.17 3.79 16.40
CA GLU A 474 -2.88 3.71 15.11
C GLU A 474 -4.40 3.74 15.37
N VAL A 475 -5.15 4.41 14.50
CA VAL A 475 -6.61 4.36 14.45
C VAL A 475 -7.07 3.91 13.06
N TYR A 476 -8.04 3.02 13.04
CA TYR A 476 -8.70 2.55 11.82
C TYR A 476 -10.14 3.11 11.79
N LEU A 477 -10.51 3.78 10.71
CA LEU A 477 -11.88 4.25 10.46
C LEU A 477 -12.50 3.43 9.34
N THR A 478 -13.73 2.92 9.53
CA THR A 478 -14.38 2.02 8.56
C THR A 478 -15.77 2.53 8.13
N GLU A 479 -15.96 2.78 6.84
CA GLU A 479 -17.27 3.01 6.22
C GLU A 479 -17.53 2.03 5.07
N ASN A 480 -18.72 1.42 5.04
CA ASN A 480 -19.27 0.58 3.96
C ASN A 480 -18.40 -0.61 3.46
N GLY A 481 -17.27 -0.88 4.12
CA GLY A 481 -16.30 -1.91 3.76
C GLY A 481 -14.91 -1.35 3.45
N CYS A 482 -14.81 -0.04 3.22
CA CYS A 482 -13.56 0.68 3.02
C CYS A 482 -13.01 1.20 4.34
N THR A 483 -11.68 1.21 4.43
CA THR A 483 -10.94 1.60 5.64
C THR A 483 -9.88 2.62 5.30
N ASP A 484 -9.73 3.61 6.17
CA ASP A 484 -8.56 4.47 6.24
C ASP A 484 -7.86 4.32 7.60
N THR A 485 -6.61 4.78 7.68
CA THR A 485 -5.74 4.55 8.84
C THR A 485 -4.82 5.74 9.07
N SER A 486 -4.87 6.29 10.27
CA SER A 486 -3.96 7.36 10.71
C SER A 486 -3.22 6.93 11.97
N SER A 487 -2.07 7.55 12.22
CA SER A 487 -1.17 7.19 13.31
C SER A 487 -0.49 8.42 13.89
N VAL A 488 -0.43 8.50 15.22
CA VAL A 488 0.37 9.49 15.94
C VAL A 488 1.45 8.80 16.75
N ASP A 489 2.67 9.32 16.69
CA ASP A 489 3.73 8.95 17.62
C ASP A 489 3.60 9.77 18.90
N VAL A 490 3.55 9.07 20.04
CA VAL A 490 3.67 9.68 21.36
C VAL A 490 5.07 9.42 21.91
N MET A 491 5.86 10.48 22.00
CA MET A 491 7.18 10.45 22.62
C MET A 491 7.08 10.47 24.15
N LEU A 492 7.81 9.57 24.81
CA LEU A 492 7.99 9.64 26.25
C LEU A 492 9.13 10.60 26.59
N LEU A 493 8.79 11.69 27.26
CA LEU A 493 9.76 12.53 27.96
C LEU A 493 10.01 11.97 29.37
N ILE A 494 11.25 12.09 29.82
CA ILE A 494 11.67 11.73 31.18
C ILE A 494 12.27 12.98 31.86
N PRO A 495 11.89 13.29 33.10
CA PRO A 495 12.43 14.44 33.81
C PRO A 495 13.93 14.28 34.01
N SER A 496 14.67 15.37 33.77
CA SER A 496 16.11 15.39 33.93
C SER A 496 16.49 15.91 35.31
N GLU A 497 17.41 15.22 35.99
CA GLU A 497 17.86 15.61 37.33
C GLU A 497 18.33 17.08 37.37
N VAL A 498 17.79 17.85 38.31
CA VAL A 498 18.28 19.17 38.70
C VAL A 498 18.92 19.07 40.09
N GLU A 499 20.08 19.69 40.30
CA GLU A 499 20.81 19.67 41.59
C GLU A 499 21.11 21.10 42.05
N ILE A 500 20.64 21.48 43.25
CA ILE A 500 20.98 22.73 43.93
C ILE A 500 22.29 22.57 44.70
N THR A 501 23.21 23.51 44.48
CA THR A 501 24.49 23.58 45.18
C THR A 501 24.62 24.87 46.00
N GLY A 502 25.15 24.73 47.22
CA GLY A 502 25.37 25.81 48.18
C GLY A 502 25.97 25.30 49.50
N ASP A 503 26.22 26.19 50.45
CA ASP A 503 26.49 25.80 51.85
C ASP A 503 25.17 25.70 52.63
N THR A 504 25.00 24.63 53.41
CA THR A 504 23.78 24.39 54.21
C THR A 504 23.79 25.04 55.60
N ILE A 505 24.87 25.74 55.99
CA ILE A 505 24.97 26.45 57.26
C ILE A 505 25.67 27.80 57.04
N ILE A 506 24.98 28.90 57.36
CA ILE A 506 25.52 30.26 57.23
C ILE A 506 25.34 31.10 58.51
N CYS A 507 25.96 32.28 58.55
CA CYS A 507 25.76 33.26 59.61
C CYS A 507 24.46 34.08 59.39
N PRO A 508 23.78 34.55 60.45
CA PRO A 508 22.53 35.32 60.31
C PRO A 508 22.71 36.57 59.42
N GLY A 509 22.07 36.60 58.26
CA GLY A 509 22.17 37.68 57.28
C GLY A 509 23.50 37.74 56.50
N GLU A 510 24.31 36.68 56.51
CA GLU A 510 25.40 36.50 55.54
C GLU A 510 24.80 36.16 54.16
N THR A 511 25.39 36.69 53.08
CA THR A 511 24.93 36.42 51.71
C THR A 511 25.53 35.14 51.18
N ILE A 512 24.71 34.27 50.58
CA ILE A 512 25.16 33.07 49.87
C ILE A 512 24.50 32.94 48.50
N ASP A 513 25.29 32.46 47.53
CA ASP A 513 24.82 32.12 46.19
C ASP A 513 24.42 30.64 46.17
N LEU A 514 23.16 30.33 45.84
CA LEU A 514 22.68 28.99 45.52
C LEU A 514 22.66 28.83 43.99
N THR A 515 23.17 27.72 43.46
CA THR A 515 23.20 27.46 42.01
C THR A 515 22.61 26.10 41.67
N ALA A 516 21.59 26.11 40.82
CA ALA A 516 20.97 24.94 40.24
C ALA A 516 21.70 24.51 38.97
N PHE A 517 21.84 23.20 38.80
CA PHE A 517 22.38 22.57 37.59
C PHE A 517 21.35 21.61 36.99
N GLY A 518 20.83 21.93 35.81
CA GLY A 518 20.00 21.06 34.98
C GLY A 518 20.22 21.38 33.49
N PRO A 519 19.57 20.66 32.56
CA PRO A 519 19.68 20.94 31.13
C PRO A 519 18.75 22.05 30.62
N GLY A 520 17.66 22.35 31.34
CA GLY A 520 16.58 23.20 30.83
C GLY A 520 16.85 24.71 30.81
N ASP A 521 15.96 25.40 30.12
CA ASP A 521 16.09 26.78 29.67
C ASP A 521 15.63 27.80 30.71
N MET A 522 14.67 27.41 31.56
CA MET A 522 14.14 28.24 32.65
C MET A 522 14.25 27.54 34.01
N TYR A 523 14.41 28.37 35.03
CA TYR A 523 14.48 27.98 36.44
C TYR A 523 13.52 28.91 37.19
N THR A 524 12.80 28.40 38.18
CA THR A 524 11.87 29.16 39.02
C THR A 524 12.12 28.78 40.47
N TRP A 525 12.63 29.71 41.28
CA TRP A 525 12.92 29.45 42.69
C TRP A 525 11.77 29.83 43.60
N SER A 526 11.73 29.26 44.81
CA SER A 526 10.80 29.66 45.88
C SER A 526 10.96 31.11 46.37
N THR A 527 11.97 31.85 45.88
CA THR A 527 12.10 33.31 46.07
C THR A 527 11.32 34.14 45.04
N GLY A 528 10.84 33.52 43.96
CA GLY A 528 10.30 34.18 42.77
C GLY A 528 11.35 34.66 41.76
N ASP A 529 12.63 34.36 41.98
CA ASP A 529 13.70 34.63 41.01
C ASP A 529 13.74 33.54 39.93
N ASN A 530 14.10 33.93 38.69
CA ASN A 530 14.08 33.05 37.52
C ASN A 530 15.44 32.78 36.85
N THR A 531 16.51 32.83 37.64
CA THR A 531 17.90 32.58 37.18
C THR A 531 18.46 31.30 37.78
N ASN A 532 19.33 30.59 37.04
CA ASN A 532 19.94 29.34 37.53
C ASN A 532 20.86 29.52 38.77
N THR A 533 21.20 30.76 39.14
CA THR A 533 21.83 31.13 40.41
C THR A 533 20.99 32.22 41.09
N ILE A 534 20.79 32.12 42.41
CA ILE A 534 20.17 33.16 43.26
C ILE A 534 21.10 33.54 44.42
N THR A 535 21.04 34.79 44.88
CA THR A 535 21.79 35.26 46.06
C THR A 535 20.83 35.56 47.21
N ILE A 536 20.85 34.73 48.26
CA ILE A 536 19.99 34.84 49.44
C ILE A 536 20.77 35.35 50.66
N ALA A 537 20.06 35.88 51.67
CA ALA A 537 20.65 36.30 52.95
C ALA A 537 19.70 36.02 54.15
N PRO A 538 19.36 34.75 54.42
CA PRO A 538 18.41 34.40 55.47
C PRO A 538 18.89 34.81 56.88
N ALA A 539 17.92 35.19 57.73
CA ALA A 539 18.13 35.52 59.14
C ALA A 539 17.57 34.46 60.10
N ASN A 540 16.73 33.56 59.60
CA ASN A 540 16.18 32.37 60.25
C ASN A 540 16.39 31.19 59.28
N PRO A 541 16.45 29.93 59.76
CA PRO A 541 16.61 28.78 58.87
C PRO A 541 15.37 28.54 58.00
N GLY A 542 15.54 27.85 56.87
CA GLY A 542 14.44 27.52 55.95
C GLY A 542 14.87 26.78 54.67
N THR A 543 13.89 26.24 53.96
CA THR A 543 14.07 25.52 52.69
C THR A 543 13.95 26.46 51.49
N TYR A 544 14.80 26.24 50.48
CA TYR A 544 14.73 26.88 49.17
C TYR A 544 14.62 25.79 48.10
N SER A 545 13.61 25.87 47.24
CA SER A 545 13.43 24.95 46.12
C SER A 545 13.60 25.65 44.78
N VAL A 546 13.88 24.86 43.74
CA VAL A 546 13.88 25.30 42.35
C VAL A 546 13.09 24.29 41.51
N THR A 547 12.24 24.80 40.62
CA THR A 547 11.67 24.05 39.49
C THR A 547 12.44 24.43 38.23
N MET A 548 12.90 23.45 37.46
CA MET A 548 13.53 23.62 36.16
C MET A 548 12.54 23.19 35.07
N THR A 549 12.29 24.08 34.11
CA THR A 549 11.28 23.98 33.04
C THR A 549 11.98 24.08 31.68
N SER A 550 11.51 23.31 30.68
CA SER A 550 12.03 23.33 29.31
C SER A 550 10.98 22.83 28.31
N ASP A 551 10.96 23.40 27.11
CA ASP A 551 9.98 23.04 26.07
C ASP A 551 10.22 21.64 25.48
N GLU A 552 11.39 21.01 25.73
CA GLU A 552 11.77 19.68 25.24
C GLU A 552 11.85 18.59 26.35
N LEU A 553 11.68 18.93 27.63
CA LEU A 553 11.90 18.01 28.77
C LEU A 553 10.90 18.24 29.90
N CYS A 554 10.53 17.15 30.61
CA CYS A 554 9.68 17.25 31.79
C CYS A 554 10.35 18.04 32.92
N ASP A 555 9.52 18.82 33.61
CA ASP A 555 9.90 19.56 34.81
C ASP A 555 10.60 18.69 35.86
N ALA A 556 11.59 19.26 36.52
CA ALA A 556 12.22 18.65 37.69
C ALA A 556 12.38 19.67 38.82
N THR A 557 12.21 19.19 40.04
CA THR A 557 12.33 19.98 41.27
C THR A 557 13.43 19.46 42.17
N ASP A 558 14.15 20.35 42.84
CA ASP A 558 15.07 20.02 43.94
C ASP A 558 14.92 21.04 45.08
N GLU A 559 15.37 20.67 46.29
CA GLU A 559 15.29 21.49 47.50
C GLU A 559 16.58 21.47 48.34
N ILE A 560 16.95 22.63 48.89
CA ILE A 560 18.06 22.78 49.84
C ILE A 560 17.59 23.45 51.13
N TYR A 561 17.90 22.82 52.27
CA TYR A 561 17.69 23.42 53.58
C TYR A 561 18.91 24.23 54.01
N ILE A 562 18.69 25.48 54.41
CA ILE A 562 19.71 26.41 54.88
C ILE A 562 19.50 26.67 56.37
N ASP A 563 20.49 26.26 57.18
CA ASP A 563 20.49 26.45 58.62
C ASP A 563 21.29 27.71 59.03
N ILE A 564 20.96 28.27 60.19
CA ILE A 564 21.55 29.51 60.70
C ILE A 564 22.37 29.23 61.95
N TYR A 565 23.68 29.49 61.86
CA TYR A 565 24.64 29.19 62.91
C TYR A 565 24.38 30.00 64.20
N ASP A 566 23.98 29.28 65.25
CA ASP A 566 23.67 29.80 66.59
C ASP A 566 24.46 29.07 67.71
N GLU A 567 24.05 29.24 68.97
CA GLU A 567 24.74 28.61 70.11
C GLU A 567 24.49 27.10 70.27
N SER A 568 23.45 26.54 69.64
CA SER A 568 23.15 25.09 69.70
C SER A 568 24.21 24.22 69.01
N PHE A 569 24.93 24.79 68.04
CA PHE A 569 26.05 24.17 67.35
C PHE A 569 27.31 23.98 68.23
N ILE A 570 27.31 24.51 69.46
CA ILE A 570 28.41 24.43 70.42
C ILE A 570 28.02 23.57 71.63
N GLN A 571 28.82 22.54 71.90
CA GLN A 571 28.68 21.68 73.08
C GLN A 571 29.82 21.93 74.06
N LEU A 572 29.45 22.24 75.30
CA LEU A 572 30.31 22.55 76.45
C LEU A 572 29.85 21.76 77.67
N ASN A 573 30.75 21.51 78.62
CA ASN A 573 30.40 20.91 79.91
C ASN A 573 29.99 21.97 80.96
N ASP A 574 29.18 21.53 81.93
CA ASP A 574 28.62 22.37 83.00
C ASP A 574 29.67 23.12 83.85
N ASN A 575 29.18 24.17 84.54
CA ASN A 575 29.95 24.93 85.52
C ASN A 575 30.52 24.02 86.63
N ILE A 576 31.81 24.18 86.92
CA ILE A 576 32.58 23.21 87.73
C ILE A 576 32.67 23.66 89.18
N PHE A 577 32.45 22.74 90.12
CA PHE A 577 32.66 22.96 91.56
C PHE A 577 33.94 22.23 92.01
N THR A 578 34.81 22.90 92.78
CA THR A 578 36.12 22.34 93.15
C THR A 578 36.69 22.92 94.44
N CYS A 579 37.71 22.29 95.02
CA CYS A 579 38.42 22.78 96.20
C CYS A 579 39.59 23.73 95.83
N PRO A 580 40.08 24.59 96.75
CA PRO A 580 41.05 25.63 96.41
C PRO A 580 42.36 25.11 95.82
N GLY A 581 42.58 25.37 94.53
CA GLY A 581 43.77 24.94 93.79
C GLY A 581 43.74 23.51 93.24
N GLU A 582 42.60 22.83 93.26
CA GLU A 582 42.38 21.61 92.46
C GLU A 582 42.12 21.94 90.98
N LEU A 583 42.23 20.93 90.11
CA LEU A 583 42.15 21.11 88.65
C LEU A 583 40.71 20.99 88.15
N ALA A 584 40.22 22.05 87.52
CA ALA A 584 38.99 22.07 86.73
C ALA A 584 39.33 22.06 85.23
N THR A 585 38.56 21.29 84.45
CA THR A 585 38.75 21.12 83.01
C THR A 585 37.44 21.38 82.28
N PHE A 586 37.40 22.42 81.44
CA PHE A 586 36.35 22.59 80.45
C PHE A 586 36.79 21.96 79.12
N GLU A 587 35.85 21.32 78.41
CA GLU A 587 36.05 20.74 77.09
C GLU A 587 34.98 21.27 76.13
N ILE A 588 35.37 21.59 74.89
CA ILE A 588 34.46 22.13 73.86
C ILE A 588 34.49 21.27 72.59
N SER A 589 33.30 21.08 72.02
CA SER A 589 33.08 20.43 70.72
C SER A 589 31.91 21.10 70.00
N GLY A 590 31.65 20.73 68.74
CA GLY A 590 30.66 21.39 67.89
C GLY A 590 31.25 21.83 66.54
N ILE A 591 30.54 22.70 65.83
CA ILE A 591 30.98 23.30 64.57
C ILE A 591 31.63 24.66 64.87
N TYR A 592 32.89 24.86 64.48
CA TYR A 592 33.59 26.16 64.49
C TYR A 592 34.92 26.05 63.74
N ASP A 593 35.39 27.17 63.16
CA ASP A 593 36.70 27.26 62.50
C ASP A 593 37.84 27.47 63.51
N SER A 594 37.58 28.21 64.59
CA SER A 594 38.56 28.49 65.63
C SER A 594 37.92 28.91 66.96
N LEU A 595 38.72 28.88 68.04
CA LEU A 595 38.28 29.28 69.38
C LEU A 595 39.39 30.01 70.15
N ILE A 596 38.99 30.89 71.07
CA ILE A 596 39.89 31.55 72.03
C ILE A 596 39.24 31.54 73.42
N TRP A 597 39.93 30.99 74.41
CA TRP A 597 39.50 31.04 75.82
C TRP A 597 39.90 32.38 76.48
N SER A 598 39.25 32.72 77.58
CA SER A 598 39.51 33.95 78.36
C SER A 598 40.93 34.07 78.94
N ASP A 599 41.72 32.99 78.98
CA ASP A 599 43.15 33.01 79.36
C ASP A 599 44.10 33.26 78.16
N GLY A 600 43.58 33.27 76.94
CA GLY A 600 44.32 33.40 75.68
C GLY A 600 44.77 32.08 75.05
N SER A 601 44.35 30.93 75.56
CA SER A 601 44.59 29.61 74.93
C SER A 601 43.57 29.32 73.81
N THR A 602 43.90 28.37 72.91
CA THR A 602 43.14 28.10 71.66
C THR A 602 43.00 26.62 71.34
N GLY A 603 43.09 25.73 72.33
CA GLY A 603 42.87 24.29 72.18
C GLY A 603 41.51 23.88 72.75
N ASN A 604 40.94 22.75 72.33
CA ASN A 604 39.58 22.33 72.71
C ASN A 604 39.39 21.99 74.20
N THR A 605 40.39 22.21 75.07
CA THR A 605 40.26 22.05 76.53
C THR A 605 40.94 23.21 77.27
N LEU A 606 40.26 23.74 78.29
CA LEU A 606 40.80 24.74 79.22
C LEU A 606 41.00 24.08 80.58
N ASN A 607 42.25 24.03 81.03
CA ASN A 607 42.66 23.40 82.29
C ASN A 607 43.13 24.47 83.28
N VAL A 608 42.36 24.69 84.35
CA VAL A 608 42.55 25.79 85.31
C VAL A 608 42.49 25.30 86.75
N ALA A 609 43.26 25.93 87.64
CA ALA A 609 43.29 25.58 89.06
C ALA A 609 43.13 26.83 89.94
N PRO A 610 41.94 27.44 89.97
CA PRO A 610 41.69 28.66 90.74
C PRO A 610 41.69 28.38 92.25
N MET A 611 42.06 29.39 93.04
CA MET A 611 42.00 29.34 94.52
C MET A 611 40.77 30.05 95.10
N GLU A 612 39.98 30.71 94.25
CA GLU A 612 38.80 31.53 94.55
C GLU A 612 37.80 31.34 93.40
N THR A 613 36.50 31.52 93.64
CA THR A 613 35.48 31.38 92.57
C THR A 613 35.78 32.32 91.41
N THR A 614 35.98 31.78 90.21
CA THR A 614 36.52 32.48 89.04
C THR A 614 35.70 32.21 87.78
N SER A 615 35.29 33.28 87.10
CA SER A 615 34.61 33.22 85.80
C SER A 615 35.62 33.11 84.65
N TYR A 616 35.29 32.28 83.67
CA TYR A 616 35.99 32.09 82.40
C TYR A 616 35.02 32.31 81.24
N SER A 617 35.52 32.31 80.01
CA SER A 617 34.67 32.24 78.81
C SER A 617 35.43 31.60 77.66
N VAL A 618 34.69 31.18 76.64
CA VAL A 618 35.23 30.81 75.33
C VAL A 618 34.54 31.66 74.27
N THR A 619 35.33 32.15 73.30
CA THR A 619 34.80 32.72 72.06
C THR A 619 35.07 31.74 70.93
N THR A 620 34.02 31.17 70.33
CA THR A 620 34.12 30.41 69.08
C THR A 620 33.86 31.31 67.89
N PHE A 621 34.48 30.98 66.75
CA PHE A 621 34.32 31.68 65.48
C PHE A 621 33.99 30.67 64.38
N TYR A 622 32.98 30.98 63.58
CA TYR A 622 32.59 30.24 62.39
C TYR A 622 32.26 31.27 61.29
N ARG A 623 32.97 31.24 60.16
CA ARG A 623 32.91 32.27 59.11
C ARG A 623 33.02 33.70 59.68
N SER A 624 31.94 34.49 59.62
CA SER A 624 31.84 35.85 60.17
C SER A 624 31.29 35.90 61.61
N CYS A 625 30.68 34.81 62.09
CA CYS A 625 30.07 34.70 63.42
C CYS A 625 31.12 34.64 64.53
N SER A 626 30.78 35.20 65.70
CA SER A 626 31.50 34.96 66.94
C SER A 626 30.53 34.79 68.11
N ILE A 627 30.56 33.62 68.76
CA ILE A 627 29.71 33.31 69.92
C ILE A 627 30.58 33.31 71.18
N VAL A 628 30.10 33.95 72.25
CA VAL A 628 30.84 34.07 73.53
C VAL A 628 30.07 33.34 74.62
N HIS A 629 30.53 32.14 74.98
CA HIS A 629 29.89 31.34 76.02
C HIS A 629 30.56 31.59 77.39
N PRO A 630 29.80 32.00 78.43
CA PRO A 630 30.33 32.26 79.78
C PRO A 630 30.41 30.97 80.61
N LEU A 631 31.46 30.84 81.43
CA LEU A 631 31.70 29.65 82.26
C LEU A 631 32.16 30.06 83.67
N LEU A 632 31.90 29.21 84.66
CA LEU A 632 32.21 29.47 86.07
C LEU A 632 32.87 28.26 86.72
N VAL A 633 34.02 28.49 87.38
CA VAL A 633 34.57 27.54 88.36
C VAL A 633 34.30 28.07 89.76
N THR A 634 33.41 27.39 90.47
CA THR A 634 33.07 27.70 91.86
C THR A 634 34.03 26.99 92.79
N VAL A 635 34.84 27.77 93.51
CA VAL A 635 35.78 27.25 94.51
C VAL A 635 35.14 27.34 95.90
N VAL A 636 35.13 26.24 96.63
CA VAL A 636 34.47 26.11 97.94
C VAL A 636 35.51 25.81 99.02
N GLU A 637 35.64 26.67 100.04
CA GLU A 637 36.61 26.47 101.14
C GLU A 637 36.25 25.31 102.07
N ASP A 638 34.95 25.04 102.25
CA ASP A 638 34.39 23.90 102.98
C ASP A 638 33.40 23.13 102.10
N LEU A 639 33.37 21.79 102.21
CA LEU A 639 32.34 20.96 101.59
C LEU A 639 31.02 21.15 102.33
N ALA A 640 30.19 22.08 101.84
CA ALA A 640 28.87 22.36 102.40
C ALA A 640 27.95 21.13 102.31
N PHE A 641 27.83 20.42 103.43
CA PHE A 641 27.10 19.16 103.55
C PHE A 641 26.42 19.09 104.92
N GLU A 642 25.13 18.77 104.92
CA GLU A 642 24.29 18.53 106.09
C GLU A 642 23.34 17.37 105.74
N LEU A 643 23.04 16.50 106.70
CA LEU A 643 22.12 15.35 106.54
C LEU A 643 20.64 15.78 106.44
N GLY A 644 20.38 17.07 106.57
CA GLY A 644 19.05 17.67 106.70
C GLY A 644 18.63 17.88 108.17
N PRO A 645 17.56 18.64 108.40
CA PRO A 645 16.99 18.82 109.74
C PRO A 645 16.42 17.50 110.28
N ASP A 646 16.33 17.38 111.61
CA ASP A 646 15.72 16.23 112.32
C ASP A 646 14.40 15.77 111.69
N ALA A 647 14.43 14.64 110.97
CA ALA A 647 13.29 14.11 110.25
C ALA A 647 12.34 13.31 111.17
N SER A 648 11.12 13.09 110.69
CA SER A 648 10.14 12.20 111.30
C SER A 648 9.58 11.26 110.23
N ILE A 649 9.51 9.97 110.54
CA ILE A 649 9.00 8.91 109.65
C ILE A 649 7.85 8.15 110.33
N CYS A 650 6.90 7.64 109.57
CA CYS A 650 5.79 6.84 110.08
C CYS A 650 6.16 5.35 110.22
N ASN A 651 5.38 4.62 111.03
CA ASN A 651 5.75 3.27 111.48
C ASN A 651 5.73 2.22 110.35
N GLY A 652 6.90 1.96 109.77
CA GLY A 652 7.13 0.95 108.73
C GLY A 652 8.10 1.43 107.64
N GLU A 653 8.29 2.75 107.53
CA GLU A 653 9.12 3.41 106.51
C GLU A 653 10.62 3.14 106.68
N SER A 654 11.37 3.44 105.62
CA SER A 654 12.83 3.35 105.56
C SER A 654 13.41 4.62 104.94
N ILE A 655 14.07 5.45 105.72
CA ILE A 655 14.75 6.64 105.19
C ILE A 655 16.12 6.24 104.62
N THR A 656 16.42 6.73 103.41
CA THR A 656 17.73 6.54 102.76
C THR A 656 18.45 7.88 102.71
N PHE A 657 19.64 7.94 103.30
CA PHE A 657 20.55 9.07 103.12
C PHE A 657 21.47 8.73 101.96
N ASN A 658 21.47 9.53 100.89
CA ASN A 658 22.38 9.37 99.77
C ASN A 658 23.25 10.62 99.60
N LEU A 659 24.57 10.41 99.62
CA LEU A 659 25.61 11.44 99.47
C LEU A 659 26.50 11.19 98.24
N ASP A 660 25.99 10.47 97.22
CA ASP A 660 26.69 10.17 95.95
C ASP A 660 27.21 11.42 95.22
N SER A 661 26.62 12.60 95.47
CA SER A 661 27.09 13.90 94.96
C SER A 661 28.40 14.40 95.57
N ILE A 662 28.90 13.75 96.63
CA ILE A 662 30.11 14.15 97.37
C ILE A 662 31.18 13.06 97.23
N SER A 663 32.17 13.25 96.37
CA SER A 663 33.30 12.32 96.27
C SER A 663 34.16 12.38 97.54
N GLY A 664 34.32 11.26 98.26
CA GLY A 664 35.13 11.19 99.47
C GLY A 664 35.15 9.81 100.14
N VAL A 665 35.84 9.70 101.27
CA VAL A 665 35.80 8.54 102.17
C VAL A 665 34.79 8.80 103.27
N PHE A 666 33.74 7.97 103.33
CA PHE A 666 32.66 8.05 104.31
C PHE A 666 32.93 7.17 105.54
N ASN A 667 32.40 7.59 106.69
CA ASN A 667 32.42 6.83 107.93
C ASN A 667 31.15 7.15 108.74
N TRP A 668 30.15 6.28 108.65
CA TRP A 668 28.85 6.43 109.29
C TRP A 668 28.84 5.89 110.72
N SER A 669 27.98 6.48 111.55
CA SER A 669 27.60 6.00 112.89
C SER A 669 27.09 4.55 112.94
N THR A 670 26.53 4.05 111.84
CA THR A 670 26.15 2.64 111.64
C THR A 670 27.35 1.69 111.55
N GLY A 671 28.54 2.22 111.25
CA GLY A 671 29.75 1.48 110.91
C GLY A 671 29.96 1.28 109.40
N ASP A 672 29.11 1.86 108.55
CA ASP A 672 29.25 1.78 107.09
C ASP A 672 30.22 2.84 106.52
N THR A 673 30.70 2.60 105.30
CA THR A 673 31.66 3.46 104.57
C THR A 673 31.24 3.75 103.13
N THR A 674 30.00 3.42 102.75
CA THR A 674 29.38 3.82 101.47
C THR A 674 28.93 5.29 101.49
N SER A 675 28.71 5.84 100.30
CA SER A 675 28.07 7.15 100.08
C SER A 675 26.59 7.19 100.50
N SER A 676 25.92 6.04 100.49
CA SER A 676 24.49 5.91 100.84
C SER A 676 24.25 4.83 101.90
N ILE A 677 23.30 5.08 102.81
CA ILE A 677 22.77 4.10 103.76
C ILE A 677 21.23 4.20 103.88
N THR A 678 20.55 3.06 104.03
CA THR A 678 19.10 2.98 104.28
C THR A 678 18.83 2.46 105.69
N VAL A 679 17.92 3.11 106.44
CA VAL A 679 17.62 2.76 107.83
C VAL A 679 16.11 2.80 108.14
N SER A 680 15.64 1.80 108.90
CA SER A 680 14.25 1.69 109.40
C SER A 680 14.23 1.72 110.94
N PRO A 681 14.43 2.88 111.59
CA PRO A 681 14.48 2.98 113.04
C PRO A 681 13.09 2.79 113.70
N LEU A 682 12.90 1.66 114.38
CA LEU A 682 11.66 1.33 115.12
C LEU A 682 11.45 2.15 116.42
N ILE A 683 12.38 3.06 116.74
CA ILE A 683 12.35 4.05 117.83
C ILE A 683 13.19 5.25 117.40
N ASN A 684 12.95 6.43 117.99
CA ASN A 684 13.71 7.64 117.65
C ASN A 684 15.23 7.40 117.81
N THR A 685 16.00 7.64 116.76
CA THR A 685 17.41 7.24 116.63
C THR A 685 18.23 8.36 115.98
N ASN A 686 19.43 8.62 116.50
CA ASN A 686 20.39 9.57 115.92
C ASN A 686 21.37 8.85 114.99
N TYR A 687 21.66 9.45 113.83
CA TYR A 687 22.67 9.00 112.89
C TYR A 687 23.63 10.15 112.58
N SER A 688 24.91 9.85 112.42
CA SER A 688 25.95 10.78 111.98
C SER A 688 26.88 10.17 110.93
N VAL A 689 27.61 11.03 110.22
CA VAL A 689 28.66 10.66 109.27
C VAL A 689 29.86 11.60 109.37
N THR A 690 31.02 11.14 108.93
CA THR A 690 32.19 11.98 108.63
C THR A 690 32.69 11.64 107.24
N ILE A 691 32.96 12.68 106.43
CA ILE A 691 33.46 12.57 105.06
C ILE A 691 34.87 13.17 105.03
N THR A 692 35.77 12.59 104.24
CA THR A 692 37.11 13.12 103.99
C THR A 692 37.45 13.04 102.51
N SER A 693 37.78 14.18 101.89
CA SER A 693 38.16 14.25 100.48
C SER A 693 39.29 15.27 100.29
N GLY A 694 40.34 14.90 99.57
CA GLY A 694 41.56 15.71 99.45
C GLY A 694 42.12 16.11 100.83
N SER A 695 42.08 17.41 101.13
CA SER A 695 42.41 18.00 102.43
C SER A 695 41.21 18.42 103.29
N CYS A 696 39.98 18.31 102.76
CA CYS A 696 38.75 18.74 103.41
C CYS A 696 38.14 17.59 104.24
N VAL A 697 37.64 17.92 105.44
CA VAL A 697 37.03 16.97 106.39
C VAL A 697 35.79 17.62 106.98
N VAL A 698 34.63 17.00 106.77
CA VAL A 698 33.33 17.50 107.22
C VAL A 698 32.53 16.39 107.92
N SER A 699 31.64 16.75 108.84
CA SER A 699 30.89 15.79 109.65
C SER A 699 29.59 16.38 110.18
N ASP A 700 28.52 15.60 110.16
CA ASP A 700 27.19 16.04 110.58
C ASP A 700 26.34 14.91 111.22
N SER A 701 25.23 15.24 111.89
CA SER A 701 24.33 14.32 112.57
C SER A 701 22.85 14.75 112.63
N ILE A 702 21.95 13.82 112.29
CA ILE A 702 20.48 13.97 112.25
C ILE A 702 19.77 13.05 113.26
N ASN A 703 18.68 13.50 113.89
CA ASN A 703 17.76 12.65 114.65
C ASN A 703 16.55 12.26 113.80
N ILE A 704 16.24 10.97 113.74
CA ILE A 704 15.05 10.43 113.08
C ILE A 704 14.04 10.06 114.15
N ASN A 705 12.85 10.61 114.06
CA ASN A 705 11.77 10.46 115.02
C ASN A 705 10.65 9.56 114.46
N LEU A 706 9.96 8.79 115.31
CA LEU A 706 8.84 7.96 114.86
C LEU A 706 7.51 8.68 115.10
N GLN A 707 6.74 8.92 114.03
CA GLN A 707 5.44 9.58 114.05
C GLN A 707 4.31 8.58 113.80
N THR A 708 3.11 8.86 114.31
CA THR A 708 1.95 7.94 114.25
C THR A 708 0.62 8.62 113.93
N ASP A 709 0.59 9.94 113.84
CA ASP A 709 -0.55 10.74 113.38
C ASP A 709 -0.03 11.71 112.30
N ASN A 710 -0.79 11.93 111.22
CA ASN A 710 -0.51 12.93 110.17
C ASN A 710 0.74 12.64 109.29
N CYS A 711 0.71 11.55 108.51
CA CYS A 711 1.64 11.27 107.39
C CYS A 711 1.03 11.84 106.08
N PRO A 712 1.82 12.44 105.15
CA PRO A 712 1.29 13.12 103.96
C PRO A 712 0.96 12.17 102.80
N LEU A 713 -0.25 12.31 102.22
CA LEU A 713 -0.64 11.74 100.93
C LEU A 713 -0.84 12.89 99.93
N ASP A 714 -0.41 12.71 98.68
CA ASP A 714 -0.50 13.69 97.59
C ASP A 714 -0.95 12.96 96.31
N LEU A 715 -2.13 13.32 95.78
CA LEU A 715 -2.70 12.84 94.53
C LEU A 715 -2.77 13.97 93.51
N TYR A 716 -2.45 13.70 92.24
CA TYR A 716 -2.61 14.68 91.16
C TYR A 716 -3.52 14.18 90.04
N VAL A 717 -4.26 15.09 89.41
CA VAL A 717 -5.06 14.85 88.21
C VAL A 717 -4.40 15.53 87.01
N LEU A 718 -4.33 14.85 85.86
CA LEU A 718 -4.03 15.47 84.57
C LEU A 718 -5.10 15.08 83.55
N LYS A 719 -5.38 15.96 82.59
CA LYS A 719 -6.39 15.74 81.54
C LYS A 719 -5.92 16.26 80.19
N SER A 720 -6.04 15.42 79.18
CA SER A 720 -5.75 15.75 77.78
C SER A 720 -6.81 15.19 76.83
N VAL A 721 -6.65 15.51 75.55
CA VAL A 721 -7.41 14.98 74.43
C VAL A 721 -6.43 14.78 73.25
N ASN A 722 -6.75 13.92 72.29
CA ASN A 722 -5.94 13.75 71.08
C ASN A 722 -5.89 15.01 70.21
N GLU A 723 -6.93 15.85 70.27
CA GLU A 723 -7.23 16.87 69.27
C GLU A 723 -8.00 18.04 69.88
N LEU A 724 -7.53 19.27 69.60
CA LEU A 724 -8.05 20.50 70.24
C LEU A 724 -9.01 21.29 69.34
N MET A 725 -9.02 21.03 68.05
CA MET A 725 -9.86 21.70 67.04
C MET A 725 -10.50 20.65 66.10
N PRO A 726 -11.19 19.61 66.63
CA PRO A 726 -11.85 18.62 65.79
C PRO A 726 -13.04 19.25 65.05
N ASP A 727 -13.53 18.58 64.02
CA ASP A 727 -14.67 19.05 63.26
C ASP A 727 -16.02 18.55 63.83
N TYR A 728 -17.12 19.03 63.26
CA TYR A 728 -18.46 18.58 63.68
C TYR A 728 -18.71 17.12 63.26
N GLY A 729 -18.91 16.24 64.25
CA GLY A 729 -19.15 14.81 64.05
C GLY A 729 -17.94 13.91 64.35
N ASP A 730 -16.75 14.49 64.55
CA ASP A 730 -15.53 13.74 64.85
C ASP A 730 -15.57 12.98 66.16
N VAL A 731 -14.71 11.96 66.27
CA VAL A 731 -14.53 11.16 67.49
C VAL A 731 -13.20 11.48 68.16
N VAL A 732 -13.26 12.17 69.30
CA VAL A 732 -12.10 12.51 70.12
C VAL A 732 -12.03 11.64 71.39
N THR A 733 -10.81 11.28 71.79
CA THR A 733 -10.53 10.50 73.00
C THR A 733 -9.96 11.41 74.09
N PHE A 734 -10.76 11.69 75.12
CA PHE A 734 -10.25 12.27 76.37
C PHE A 734 -9.37 11.26 77.11
N THR A 735 -8.21 11.70 77.59
CA THR A 735 -7.38 10.94 78.54
C THR A 735 -7.39 11.65 79.89
N ILE A 736 -7.60 10.89 80.97
CA ILE A 736 -7.52 11.34 82.35
C ILE A 736 -6.49 10.46 83.07
N GLU A 737 -5.55 11.09 83.76
CA GLU A 737 -4.56 10.46 84.62
C GLU A 737 -4.82 10.85 86.09
N ILE A 738 -4.67 9.89 87.00
CA ILE A 738 -4.66 10.10 88.45
C ILE A 738 -3.44 9.38 89.05
N GLY A 739 -2.47 10.16 89.53
CA GLY A 739 -1.22 9.65 90.09
C GLY A 739 -1.12 9.87 91.60
N ASN A 740 -0.42 8.96 92.30
CA ASN A 740 -0.13 9.06 93.73
C ASN A 740 1.35 9.43 93.96
N ASN A 741 1.61 10.72 94.16
CA ASN A 741 2.94 11.32 94.29
C ASN A 741 3.58 11.11 95.69
N SER A 742 3.19 10.07 96.42
CA SER A 742 3.62 9.84 97.80
C SER A 742 4.07 8.40 98.08
N GLU A 743 4.82 8.20 99.18
CA GLU A 743 5.22 6.87 99.68
C GLU A 743 4.08 6.09 100.36
N LEU A 744 2.87 6.66 100.45
CA LEU A 744 1.71 6.06 101.10
C LEU A 744 0.78 5.37 100.08
N PHE A 745 -0.19 4.62 100.60
CA PHE A 745 -1.28 4.04 99.79
C PHE A 745 -2.49 4.95 99.90
N ALA A 746 -3.07 5.36 98.77
CA ALA A 746 -4.37 6.04 98.72
C ALA A 746 -5.50 5.01 98.62
N THR A 747 -6.58 5.17 99.38
CA THR A 747 -7.73 4.26 99.39
C THR A 747 -9.06 4.98 99.24
N ASN A 748 -10.02 4.28 98.63
CA ASN A 748 -11.32 4.82 98.22
C ASN A 748 -11.19 6.07 97.32
N VAL A 749 -10.24 6.02 96.37
CA VAL A 749 -10.03 7.09 95.38
C VAL A 749 -11.16 7.05 94.35
N GLU A 750 -11.89 8.15 94.21
CA GLU A 750 -12.95 8.36 93.21
C GLU A 750 -12.72 9.69 92.48
N LEU A 751 -12.87 9.72 91.15
CA LEU A 751 -12.78 10.93 90.31
C LEU A 751 -14.14 11.26 89.67
N SER A 752 -14.34 12.53 89.31
CA SER A 752 -15.51 13.06 88.61
C SER A 752 -15.10 13.73 87.30
N ASP A 753 -15.64 13.26 86.17
CA ASP A 753 -15.52 13.81 84.82
C ASP A 753 -16.91 13.72 84.16
N VAL A 754 -17.58 14.86 83.98
CA VAL A 754 -18.97 14.92 83.49
C VAL A 754 -18.99 15.62 82.14
N LEU A 755 -19.15 14.82 81.08
CA LEU A 755 -19.10 15.28 79.69
C LEU A 755 -20.04 16.47 79.41
N PRO A 756 -19.55 17.57 78.82
CA PRO A 756 -20.36 18.69 78.36
C PRO A 756 -21.42 18.27 77.32
N SER A 757 -22.50 19.04 77.24
CA SER A 757 -23.61 18.76 76.31
C SER A 757 -23.28 18.94 74.81
N GLY A 758 -22.05 19.33 74.48
CA GLY A 758 -21.53 19.37 73.12
C GLY A 758 -20.91 18.05 72.64
N PHE A 759 -20.95 16.99 73.46
CA PHE A 759 -20.39 15.68 73.14
C PHE A 759 -21.42 14.55 73.34
N ASN A 760 -21.32 13.49 72.54
CA ASN A 760 -22.00 12.22 72.73
C ASN A 760 -21.02 11.17 73.27
N TYR A 761 -21.40 10.44 74.32
CA TYR A 761 -20.56 9.37 74.87
C TYR A 761 -20.63 8.10 74.02
N LEU A 762 -19.47 7.56 73.60
CA LEU A 762 -19.38 6.32 72.83
C LEU A 762 -18.84 5.16 73.67
N SER A 763 -17.64 5.30 74.24
CA SER A 763 -16.95 4.24 74.97
C SER A 763 -15.97 4.76 76.02
N TYR A 764 -15.59 3.90 76.96
CA TYR A 764 -14.46 4.13 77.87
C TYR A 764 -13.60 2.87 77.98
N SER A 765 -12.32 3.06 78.31
CA SER A 765 -11.45 2.01 78.84
C SER A 765 -10.56 2.57 79.96
N SER A 766 -10.20 1.75 80.96
CA SER A 766 -9.40 2.20 82.10
C SER A 766 -8.34 1.17 82.50
N SER A 767 -7.22 1.65 83.07
CA SER A 767 -6.16 0.76 83.58
C SER A 767 -6.58 0.06 84.89
N GLN A 768 -7.44 0.71 85.67
CA GLN A 768 -8.16 0.13 86.81
C GLN A 768 -9.48 0.86 87.07
N GLY A 769 -10.25 0.38 88.06
CA GLY A 769 -11.53 0.97 88.43
C GLY A 769 -12.65 0.79 87.40
N VAL A 770 -13.78 1.45 87.62
CA VAL A 770 -14.96 1.44 86.75
C VAL A 770 -15.49 2.87 86.58
N TYR A 771 -15.74 3.30 85.35
CA TYR A 771 -16.40 4.58 85.05
C TYR A 771 -17.90 4.37 84.84
N ASN A 772 -18.71 5.39 85.18
CA ASN A 772 -20.16 5.38 85.07
C ASN A 772 -20.63 6.59 84.26
N GLU A 773 -21.04 6.34 83.02
CA GLU A 773 -21.42 7.34 82.02
C GLU A 773 -22.67 8.16 82.39
N ILE A 774 -23.46 7.69 83.36
CA ILE A 774 -24.69 8.36 83.83
C ILE A 774 -24.37 9.36 84.96
N THR A 775 -23.29 9.14 85.71
CA THR A 775 -22.91 10.00 86.85
C THR A 775 -21.60 10.75 86.66
N GLY A 776 -20.79 10.39 85.66
CA GLY A 776 -19.44 10.91 85.44
C GLY A 776 -18.42 10.48 86.49
N ILE A 777 -18.68 9.41 87.25
CA ILE A 777 -17.80 8.99 88.36
C ILE A 777 -16.93 7.81 87.93
N TRP A 778 -15.64 7.89 88.25
CA TRP A 778 -14.65 6.82 88.11
C TRP A 778 -14.24 6.28 89.48
N GLU A 779 -14.69 5.06 89.81
CA GLU A 779 -14.32 4.34 91.03
C GLU A 779 -12.90 3.74 90.88
N VAL A 780 -11.84 4.53 91.07
CA VAL A 780 -10.42 4.12 90.87
C VAL A 780 -9.99 3.06 91.90
N GLY A 781 -10.38 3.23 93.16
CA GLY A 781 -10.25 2.23 94.22
C GLY A 781 -9.02 2.41 95.13
N THR A 782 -7.83 1.95 94.71
CA THR A 782 -6.62 1.99 95.55
C THR A 782 -5.38 2.19 94.69
N LEU A 783 -4.57 3.19 95.04
CA LEU A 783 -3.26 3.43 94.44
C LEU A 783 -2.18 3.06 95.45
N THR A 784 -1.19 2.26 95.04
CA THR A 784 0.04 2.10 95.83
C THR A 784 0.90 3.36 95.73
N ALA A 785 1.95 3.45 96.54
CA ALA A 785 2.96 4.51 96.41
C ALA A 785 3.48 4.60 94.97
N PHE A 786 3.56 5.82 94.42
CA PHE A 786 4.03 6.11 93.06
C PHE A 786 3.37 5.22 91.99
N GLN A 787 2.05 5.04 92.10
CA GLN A 787 1.21 4.37 91.10
C GLN A 787 0.25 5.37 90.50
N ASP A 788 0.12 5.29 89.17
CA ASP A 788 -0.82 6.08 88.38
C ASP A 788 -1.90 5.19 87.76
N ALA A 789 -3.04 5.79 87.45
CA ALA A 789 -4.13 5.14 86.72
C ALA A 789 -4.64 6.04 85.60
N PHE A 790 -5.17 5.40 84.55
CA PHE A 790 -5.62 6.05 83.32
C PHE A 790 -7.07 5.68 83.00
N LEU A 791 -7.82 6.66 82.52
CA LEU A 791 -9.15 6.53 81.93
C LEU A 791 -9.14 7.21 80.55
N TYR A 792 -9.50 6.44 79.52
CA TYR A 792 -9.69 6.90 78.16
C TYR A 792 -11.20 6.91 77.87
N MET A 793 -11.73 8.00 77.30
CA MET A 793 -13.14 8.13 76.94
C MET A 793 -13.30 8.67 75.53
N ASP A 794 -13.96 7.90 74.67
CA ASP A 794 -14.21 8.25 73.27
C ASP A 794 -15.57 8.93 73.14
N VAL A 795 -15.62 10.10 72.50
CA VAL A 795 -16.82 10.91 72.35
C VAL A 795 -16.97 11.49 70.95
N GLU A 796 -18.20 11.54 70.45
CA GLU A 796 -18.58 12.18 69.17
C GLU A 796 -18.93 13.66 69.40
N VAL A 797 -18.43 14.56 68.54
CA VAL A 797 -18.65 16.02 68.65
C VAL A 797 -20.04 16.39 68.11
N LEU A 798 -20.89 17.01 68.95
CA LEU A 798 -22.28 17.34 68.64
C LEU A 798 -22.57 18.84 68.42
N SER A 799 -21.59 19.73 68.57
CA SER A 799 -21.79 21.17 68.33
C SER A 799 -20.48 21.95 68.22
N GLN A 800 -20.44 22.89 67.29
CA GLN A 800 -19.34 23.81 67.04
C GLN A 800 -19.08 24.78 68.20
N GLY A 801 -17.85 25.30 68.28
CA GLY A 801 -17.41 26.34 69.21
C GLY A 801 -17.07 25.85 70.62
N ILE A 802 -16.19 26.60 71.30
CA ILE A 802 -15.52 26.30 72.59
C ILE A 802 -16.33 25.44 73.58
N HIS A 803 -15.84 24.21 73.85
CA HIS A 803 -16.24 23.34 74.97
C HIS A 803 -15.05 23.02 75.88
N THR A 804 -15.23 23.15 77.19
CA THR A 804 -14.25 22.70 78.20
C THR A 804 -14.76 21.45 78.91
N ASN A 805 -13.94 20.40 79.00
CA ASN A 805 -14.20 19.24 79.85
C ASN A 805 -13.17 19.17 81.00
N THR A 806 -13.62 18.76 82.19
CA THR A 806 -12.85 18.84 83.45
C THR A 806 -12.94 17.53 84.23
N ALA A 807 -11.81 17.06 84.74
CA ALA A 807 -11.72 15.99 85.72
C ALA A 807 -11.32 16.57 87.09
N GLU A 808 -11.94 16.10 88.17
CA GLU A 808 -11.63 16.49 89.56
C GLU A 808 -11.66 15.29 90.53
N LEU A 809 -10.84 15.32 91.58
CA LEU A 809 -10.92 14.34 92.68
C LEU A 809 -12.27 14.49 93.42
N PHE A 810 -13.02 13.40 93.54
CA PHE A 810 -14.39 13.39 94.05
C PHE A 810 -14.52 12.87 95.49
N ASP A 811 -13.86 11.75 95.83
CA ASP A 811 -13.79 11.23 97.20
C ASP A 811 -12.45 10.51 97.47
N LEU A 812 -12.06 10.47 98.76
CA LEU A 812 -10.78 9.96 99.27
C LEU A 812 -10.88 9.73 100.79
N ASP A 813 -10.42 8.58 101.31
CA ASP A 813 -10.49 8.31 102.77
C ASP A 813 -9.27 8.77 103.60
N GLN A 814 -8.21 9.24 102.93
CA GLN A 814 -7.12 10.03 103.51
C GLN A 814 -7.38 11.55 103.42
N GLN A 815 -6.51 12.33 104.08
CA GLN A 815 -6.36 13.75 103.75
C GLN A 815 -5.23 13.92 102.74
N ASP A 816 -5.58 14.47 101.57
CA ASP A 816 -4.63 15.00 100.59
C ASP A 816 -3.95 16.30 101.09
N ILE A 817 -2.71 16.56 100.66
CA ILE A 817 -1.92 17.73 101.08
C ILE A 817 -1.82 18.89 100.07
N ASP A 818 -2.09 18.70 98.78
CA ASP A 818 -2.05 19.77 97.77
C ASP A 818 -3.38 19.90 97.01
N PRO A 819 -4.37 20.65 97.52
CA PRO A 819 -5.64 20.84 96.83
C PRO A 819 -5.55 21.66 95.52
N MET A 820 -4.35 21.97 94.98
CA MET A 820 -4.18 22.67 93.69
C MET A 820 -4.00 21.74 92.48
N ASN A 821 -3.48 20.51 92.66
CA ASN A 821 -3.26 19.54 91.58
C ASN A 821 -4.45 18.56 91.39
N ASN A 822 -5.48 18.68 92.24
CA ASN A 822 -6.60 17.74 92.34
C ASN A 822 -7.71 17.93 91.29
N GLN A 823 -7.47 18.74 90.26
CA GLN A 823 -8.36 18.91 89.10
C GLN A 823 -7.59 19.41 87.87
N ASP A 824 -7.98 18.96 86.68
CA ASP A 824 -7.45 19.46 85.41
C ASP A 824 -8.54 19.53 84.32
N SER A 825 -8.36 20.41 83.33
CA SER A 825 -9.38 20.73 82.33
C SER A 825 -8.78 21.02 80.96
N VAL A 826 -9.29 20.35 79.94
CA VAL A 826 -8.91 20.59 78.54
C VAL A 826 -10.06 21.27 77.80
N THR A 827 -9.73 22.18 76.89
CA THR A 827 -10.70 22.96 76.11
C THR A 827 -10.47 22.70 74.63
N LEU A 828 -11.56 22.37 73.93
CA LEU A 828 -11.60 22.18 72.48
C LEU A 828 -12.39 23.34 71.88
N ASP A 829 -12.10 23.72 70.64
CA ASP A 829 -12.89 24.69 69.87
C ASP A 829 -13.25 24.06 68.51
N PRO A 830 -14.35 23.30 68.41
CA PRO A 830 -14.67 22.57 67.19
C PRO A 830 -15.14 23.50 66.06
N GLN A 831 -14.58 23.29 64.86
CA GLN A 831 -14.70 24.21 63.73
C GLN A 831 -15.91 23.89 62.82
N ALA A 832 -15.94 24.56 61.66
CA ALA A 832 -16.93 24.38 60.62
C ALA A 832 -16.19 24.28 59.28
N SER A 833 -16.16 23.09 58.69
CA SER A 833 -15.60 22.89 57.36
C SER A 833 -16.46 23.51 56.24
N GLY A 834 -15.78 24.05 55.24
CA GLY A 834 -16.37 24.51 53.97
C GLY A 834 -16.28 23.46 52.87
N ALA A 835 -16.79 23.84 51.69
CA ALA A 835 -16.74 23.02 50.48
C ALA A 835 -16.67 23.90 49.22
N ILE A 836 -16.01 23.40 48.16
CA ILE A 836 -15.93 24.03 46.84
C ILE A 836 -16.22 22.99 45.76
N GLY A 837 -17.05 23.34 44.78
CA GLY A 837 -17.22 22.56 43.55
C GLY A 837 -18.48 22.95 42.79
N ASN A 838 -18.77 22.25 41.69
CA ASN A 838 -20.13 21.99 41.17
C ASN A 838 -20.00 21.03 39.97
N LEU A 839 -19.89 21.56 38.75
CA LEU A 839 -19.94 20.77 37.51
C LEU A 839 -18.85 21.19 36.50
N ILE A 840 -18.23 20.21 35.85
CA ILE A 840 -17.51 20.40 34.59
C ILE A 840 -18.34 19.82 33.44
N TRP A 841 -18.67 20.61 32.41
CA TRP A 841 -19.52 20.16 31.29
C TRP A 841 -18.97 20.47 29.90
N TYR A 842 -19.56 19.77 28.94
CA TYR A 842 -19.33 19.91 27.50
C TYR A 842 -20.19 21.06 26.98
N ASP A 843 -19.63 22.27 26.86
CA ASP A 843 -20.30 23.39 26.22
C ASP A 843 -20.27 23.17 24.70
N ILE A 844 -21.43 22.84 24.14
CA ILE A 844 -21.60 22.47 22.73
C ILE A 844 -21.53 23.72 21.83
N ASN A 845 -21.63 24.92 22.40
CA ASN A 845 -21.80 26.17 21.65
C ASN A 845 -20.83 27.30 22.05
N GLY A 846 -19.86 27.00 22.91
CA GLY A 846 -18.71 27.85 23.25
C GLY A 846 -19.06 29.17 23.93
N ASN A 847 -20.21 29.24 24.61
CA ASN A 847 -20.77 30.50 25.11
C ASN A 847 -20.46 30.76 26.62
N GLY A 848 -19.99 29.74 27.34
CA GLY A 848 -19.69 29.79 28.78
C GLY A 848 -20.90 29.63 29.71
N ILE A 849 -22.03 29.09 29.21
CA ILE A 849 -23.33 28.99 29.88
C ILE A 849 -23.92 27.60 29.64
N GLN A 850 -24.20 26.85 30.71
CA GLN A 850 -24.75 25.51 30.63
C GLN A 850 -26.16 25.50 30.01
N ASP A 851 -26.27 24.93 28.81
CA ASP A 851 -27.54 24.84 28.09
C ASP A 851 -28.25 23.48 28.27
N ASN A 852 -29.56 23.42 27.96
CA ASN A 852 -30.41 22.24 28.29
C ASN A 852 -30.09 20.95 27.50
N ASN A 853 -29.13 21.02 26.57
CA ASN A 853 -28.63 19.91 25.75
C ASN A 853 -27.20 19.49 26.13
N GLU A 854 -26.61 20.12 27.13
CA GLU A 854 -25.21 19.96 27.50
C GLU A 854 -25.06 19.01 28.69
N THR A 855 -23.92 18.33 28.78
CA THR A 855 -23.72 17.21 29.71
C THR A 855 -22.38 17.30 30.40
N GLY A 856 -22.34 16.92 31.67
CA GLY A 856 -21.11 16.83 32.44
C GLY A 856 -20.09 15.85 31.84
N ILE A 857 -18.80 16.13 32.05
CA ILE A 857 -17.68 15.33 31.52
C ILE A 857 -17.08 14.52 32.67
N GLU A 858 -17.03 13.19 32.54
CA GLU A 858 -16.44 12.27 33.53
C GLU A 858 -14.91 12.20 33.42
N GLY A 859 -14.22 12.05 34.56
CA GLY A 859 -12.77 11.79 34.60
C GLY A 859 -11.87 13.01 34.39
N ILE A 860 -12.42 14.22 34.39
CA ILE A 860 -11.62 15.46 34.39
C ILE A 860 -11.03 15.67 35.77
N GLY A 861 -9.71 15.84 35.85
CA GLY A 861 -9.04 16.23 37.09
C GLY A 861 -9.30 17.70 37.40
N VAL A 862 -9.67 18.00 38.64
CA VAL A 862 -9.71 19.35 39.20
C VAL A 862 -8.79 19.38 40.40
N GLU A 863 -7.91 20.38 40.45
CA GLU A 863 -6.94 20.62 41.52
C GLU A 863 -7.44 21.77 42.41
N LEU A 864 -7.30 21.62 43.73
CA LEU A 864 -7.57 22.68 44.69
C LEU A 864 -6.25 23.29 45.17
N TYR A 865 -6.18 24.63 45.19
CA TYR A 865 -5.03 25.39 45.66
C TYR A 865 -5.42 26.34 46.79
N GLU A 866 -4.61 26.40 47.85
CA GLU A 866 -4.64 27.48 48.83
C GLU A 866 -3.63 28.57 48.44
N LEU A 867 -4.03 29.84 48.48
CA LEU A 867 -3.17 30.97 48.07
C LEU A 867 -1.91 31.17 48.93
N GLN A 868 -1.85 30.59 50.13
CA GLN A 868 -0.64 30.63 50.98
C GLN A 868 0.33 29.48 50.69
N ASN A 869 -0.09 28.43 49.97
CA ASN A 869 0.69 27.19 49.77
C ASN A 869 1.64 27.25 48.54
N ASN A 870 2.12 28.44 48.18
CA ASN A 870 3.13 28.70 47.15
C ASN A 870 2.91 28.01 45.78
N GLY A 871 1.66 27.77 45.37
CA GLY A 871 1.36 27.12 44.08
C GLY A 871 1.54 25.60 44.06
N ILE A 872 1.46 24.93 45.21
CA ILE A 872 1.33 23.48 45.31
C ILE A 872 -0.16 23.15 45.54
N PRO A 873 -0.79 22.24 44.75
CA PRO A 873 -2.17 21.83 44.99
C PRO A 873 -2.26 21.05 46.30
N ILE A 874 -3.33 21.29 47.06
CA ILE A 874 -3.60 20.64 48.35
C ILE A 874 -4.44 19.38 48.23
N ASP A 875 -5.26 19.27 47.16
CA ASP A 875 -6.02 18.06 46.81
C ASP A 875 -6.32 18.02 45.30
N ILE A 876 -6.65 16.84 44.78
CA ILE A 876 -7.07 16.62 43.38
C ILE A 876 -8.23 15.62 43.30
N ILE A 877 -9.34 16.05 42.71
CA ILE A 877 -10.57 15.27 42.57
C ILE A 877 -10.91 15.10 41.09
N TYR A 878 -11.34 13.91 40.71
CA TYR A 878 -11.79 13.59 39.35
C TYR A 878 -13.32 13.64 39.27
N THR A 879 -13.86 14.30 38.24
CA THR A 879 -15.30 14.44 38.02
C THR A 879 -15.99 13.09 37.80
N ASN A 880 -17.22 12.97 38.29
CA ASN A 880 -18.00 11.73 38.20
C ASN A 880 -18.74 11.57 36.85
N ALA A 881 -19.48 10.47 36.67
CA ALA A 881 -20.31 10.15 35.49
C ALA A 881 -21.41 11.18 35.13
N ALA A 882 -21.61 12.21 35.94
CA ALA A 882 -22.49 13.35 35.69
C ALA A 882 -21.74 14.69 35.56
N GLY A 883 -20.40 14.68 35.59
CA GLY A 883 -19.50 15.84 35.56
C GLY A 883 -19.25 16.50 36.92
N GLU A 884 -19.82 15.97 38.01
CA GLU A 884 -19.83 16.64 39.31
C GLU A 884 -18.50 16.43 40.05
N TYR A 885 -18.01 17.46 40.76
CA TYR A 885 -16.84 17.41 41.64
C TYR A 885 -17.08 18.26 42.90
N TYR A 886 -16.54 17.82 44.05
CA TYR A 886 -16.69 18.52 45.34
C TYR A 886 -15.49 18.28 46.25
N PHE A 887 -14.75 19.34 46.57
CA PHE A 887 -13.84 19.38 47.71
C PHE A 887 -14.64 19.68 48.99
N THR A 888 -14.35 18.96 50.07
CA THR A 888 -15.00 19.10 51.39
C THR A 888 -13.93 19.23 52.48
N GLU A 889 -14.34 19.40 53.74
CA GLU A 889 -13.41 19.43 54.90
C GLU A 889 -12.40 20.60 54.82
N LEU A 890 -12.80 21.71 54.18
CA LEU A 890 -11.96 22.90 53.96
C LEU A 890 -11.94 23.85 55.16
N GLU A 891 -10.76 24.36 55.54
CA GLU A 891 -10.60 25.38 56.57
C GLU A 891 -11.02 26.79 56.09
N ASP A 892 -11.03 27.77 57.00
CA ASP A 892 -11.27 29.19 56.70
C ASP A 892 -10.04 29.80 55.98
N GLY A 893 -10.09 29.87 54.65
CA GLY A 893 -8.97 30.30 53.80
C GLY A 893 -9.38 30.94 52.46
N ASP A 894 -8.39 31.44 51.73
CA ASP A 894 -8.53 31.94 50.35
C ASP A 894 -7.97 30.89 49.36
N TYR A 895 -8.85 30.33 48.54
CA TYR A 895 -8.56 29.23 47.62
C TYR A 895 -8.76 29.62 46.14
N TYR A 896 -8.37 28.74 45.23
CA TYR A 896 -8.89 28.67 43.87
C TYR A 896 -8.91 27.21 43.40
N VAL A 897 -9.75 26.90 42.40
CA VAL A 897 -9.71 25.59 41.74
C VAL A 897 -9.18 25.75 40.31
N LYS A 898 -8.53 24.70 39.83
CA LYS A 898 -7.93 24.63 38.51
C LYS A 898 -8.34 23.33 37.83
N VAL A 899 -8.92 23.44 36.65
CA VAL A 899 -9.28 22.28 35.84
C VAL A 899 -8.06 21.84 35.04
N ILE A 900 -7.70 20.56 35.14
CA ILE A 900 -6.70 19.93 34.27
C ILE A 900 -7.37 19.73 32.91
N VAL A 901 -7.29 20.77 32.07
CA VAL A 901 -7.90 20.80 30.73
C VAL A 901 -7.26 19.71 29.86
N PRO A 902 -8.03 18.74 29.32
CA PRO A 902 -7.49 17.72 28.44
C PRO A 902 -6.89 18.30 27.15
N ASP A 903 -5.90 17.63 26.58
CA ASP A 903 -5.09 18.12 25.45
C ASP A 903 -5.83 18.29 24.10
N SER A 904 -7.13 18.00 24.08
CA SER A 904 -8.09 18.15 22.99
C SER A 904 -9.24 19.14 23.28
N PHE A 905 -9.29 19.72 24.49
CA PHE A 905 -10.31 20.65 24.95
C PHE A 905 -9.72 22.03 25.28
N MET A 906 -10.59 23.04 25.34
CA MET A 906 -10.27 24.36 25.88
C MET A 906 -11.41 24.93 26.73
N THR A 907 -11.05 25.78 27.69
CA THR A 907 -11.98 26.43 28.62
C THR A 907 -12.85 27.46 27.89
N THR A 908 -14.16 27.42 28.11
CA THR A 908 -15.04 28.51 27.69
C THR A 908 -14.91 29.69 28.63
N ILE A 909 -14.14 30.69 28.21
CA ILE A 909 -14.07 31.98 28.91
C ILE A 909 -15.48 32.60 28.86
N PRO A 910 -16.11 32.94 29.99
CA PRO A 910 -17.51 33.39 30.01
C PRO A 910 -17.74 34.60 29.10
N MET A 911 -18.79 34.56 28.27
CA MET A 911 -19.06 35.60 27.26
C MET A 911 -19.42 36.96 27.87
N VAL A 912 -18.36 37.73 28.14
CA VAL A 912 -18.32 39.14 28.54
C VAL A 912 -18.68 39.42 30.00
N LEU A 913 -17.80 40.17 30.68
CA LEU A 913 -18.03 40.92 31.93
C LEU A 913 -19.13 42.01 31.79
N GLN A 914 -20.35 41.64 31.40
CA GLN A 914 -21.48 42.55 31.19
C GLN A 914 -22.83 42.01 31.69
N GLN A 915 -22.89 41.72 33.00
CA GLN A 915 -23.62 42.66 33.86
C GLN A 915 -22.90 42.90 35.19
N LEU A 916 -22.59 44.17 35.47
CA LEU A 916 -22.09 44.62 36.77
C LEU A 916 -23.20 44.55 37.83
N GLY A 917 -23.43 43.35 38.40
CA GLY A 917 -24.24 43.17 39.61
C GLY A 917 -25.35 42.12 39.58
N ASP A 918 -25.35 41.18 38.62
CA ASP A 918 -25.96 39.86 38.89
C ASP A 918 -24.93 39.00 39.68
N PRO A 919 -25.37 38.06 40.54
CA PRO A 919 -24.48 37.11 41.20
C PRO A 919 -23.99 36.03 40.21
N PRO A 920 -22.94 35.25 40.54
CA PRO A 920 -22.69 33.99 39.83
C PRO A 920 -23.96 33.14 39.83
N SER A 921 -24.23 32.45 38.73
CA SER A 921 -25.36 31.54 38.62
C SER A 921 -24.89 30.10 38.50
N ASP A 922 -25.73 29.19 38.97
CA ASP A 922 -25.58 27.74 38.94
C ASP A 922 -25.67 27.14 37.50
N LEU A 923 -25.17 27.90 36.51
CA LEU A 923 -25.26 27.71 35.06
C LEU A 923 -24.17 28.47 34.25
N ASP A 924 -23.22 29.23 34.82
CA ASP A 924 -22.18 29.94 34.06
C ASP A 924 -20.73 29.63 34.50
N SER A 925 -19.79 29.64 33.56
CA SER A 925 -18.42 29.14 33.76
C SER A 925 -17.56 30.11 34.59
N ASP A 926 -17.25 29.71 35.83
CA ASP A 926 -16.43 30.43 36.84
C ASP A 926 -14.91 30.40 36.47
N ILE A 927 -14.50 29.62 35.46
CA ILE A 927 -13.14 29.58 34.92
C ILE A 927 -12.84 30.86 34.12
N ASP A 928 -12.21 31.84 34.78
CA ASP A 928 -11.82 33.12 34.19
C ASP A 928 -10.34 33.23 33.80
N ASN A 929 -9.53 32.21 34.13
CA ASN A 929 -8.08 32.15 33.93
C ASN A 929 -7.31 33.31 34.61
N SER A 930 -7.85 33.89 35.70
CA SER A 930 -7.30 35.11 36.31
C SER A 930 -6.04 34.91 37.16
N ILE A 931 -5.74 33.69 37.58
CA ILE A 931 -4.50 33.32 38.29
C ILE A 931 -3.55 32.61 37.32
N GLU A 932 -4.01 31.52 36.71
CA GLU A 932 -3.30 30.72 35.71
C GLU A 932 -4.27 30.03 34.72
N PRO A 933 -3.81 29.44 33.60
CA PRO A 933 -4.68 28.68 32.70
C PRO A 933 -5.40 27.52 33.40
N GLY A 934 -6.70 27.38 33.12
CA GLY A 934 -7.59 26.41 33.77
C GLY A 934 -8.17 26.85 35.11
N SER A 935 -7.76 28.00 35.67
CA SER A 935 -8.16 28.43 37.02
C SER A 935 -9.41 29.32 37.08
N THR A 936 -10.10 29.25 38.22
CA THR A 936 -11.09 30.25 38.66
C THR A 936 -10.42 31.48 39.30
N GLY A 937 -11.21 32.52 39.53
CA GLY A 937 -10.86 33.57 40.48
C GLY A 937 -10.78 33.08 41.94
N ILE A 938 -10.43 34.00 42.85
CA ILE A 938 -10.22 33.71 44.27
C ILE A 938 -11.55 33.40 44.99
N ILE A 939 -11.57 32.28 45.70
CA ILE A 939 -12.70 31.73 46.46
C ILE A 939 -12.38 31.78 47.96
N SER A 940 -12.97 32.74 48.69
CA SER A 940 -12.84 32.83 50.15
C SER A 940 -13.85 31.92 50.87
N ILE A 941 -13.36 30.96 51.68
CA ILE A 941 -14.15 30.15 52.61
C ILE A 941 -14.10 30.80 54.00
N VAL A 942 -15.25 31.04 54.64
CA VAL A 942 -15.33 31.69 55.96
C VAL A 942 -16.48 31.14 56.81
N ASN A 943 -16.17 30.70 58.03
CA ASN A 943 -17.04 30.00 58.97
C ASN A 943 -17.73 28.79 58.31
N GLY A 944 -16.97 27.94 57.60
CA GLY A 944 -17.50 26.75 56.94
C GLY A 944 -18.58 27.06 55.89
N SER A 945 -18.31 28.03 55.03
CA SER A 945 -19.19 28.37 53.90
C SER A 945 -18.99 27.41 52.72
N GLU A 946 -20.06 27.10 52.01
CA GLU A 946 -20.03 26.29 50.78
C GLU A 946 -20.07 27.21 49.54
N ARG A 947 -19.24 26.91 48.53
CA ARG A 947 -19.32 27.43 47.15
C ARG A 947 -19.58 26.27 46.21
N ILE A 948 -20.86 25.96 46.05
CA ILE A 948 -21.39 24.85 45.23
C ILE A 948 -21.91 25.35 43.87
N ASP A 949 -21.25 26.38 43.35
CA ASP A 949 -21.51 27.15 42.14
C ASP A 949 -20.21 27.35 41.32
N CYS A 950 -19.16 26.58 41.61
CA CYS A 950 -17.87 26.69 40.94
C CYS A 950 -17.84 25.80 39.70
N ASP A 951 -18.22 26.40 38.58
CA ASP A 951 -18.64 25.75 37.36
C ASP A 951 -17.63 25.92 36.21
N GLY A 952 -17.48 24.90 35.35
CA GLY A 952 -16.47 24.89 34.28
C GLY A 952 -16.97 24.34 32.94
N GLY A 953 -17.15 25.22 31.95
CA GLY A 953 -17.43 24.81 30.57
C GLY A 953 -16.15 24.49 29.79
N LEU A 954 -16.15 23.34 29.11
CA LEU A 954 -15.10 22.90 28.19
C LEU A 954 -15.71 22.59 26.82
N HIS A 955 -15.03 22.95 25.73
CA HIS A 955 -15.36 22.52 24.36
C HIS A 955 -14.12 21.95 23.67
N LYS A 956 -14.28 21.10 22.65
CA LYS A 956 -13.14 20.63 21.86
C LYS A 956 -12.60 21.75 20.96
N TYR A 957 -11.32 21.64 20.62
CA TYR A 957 -10.73 22.47 19.58
C TYR A 957 -11.37 22.25 18.21
N SER A 958 -11.45 23.32 17.44
CA SER A 958 -11.73 23.33 16.00
C SER A 958 -10.41 23.19 15.23
N ALA A 959 -10.46 22.84 13.95
CA ALA A 959 -9.27 22.57 13.15
C ALA A 959 -9.38 23.04 11.69
N ILE A 960 -8.24 23.39 11.08
CA ILE A 960 -8.13 23.75 9.65
C ILE A 960 -6.91 23.06 9.04
N GLY A 961 -7.10 22.38 7.91
CA GLY A 961 -6.02 21.80 7.11
C GLY A 961 -6.54 21.19 5.80
N ASN A 962 -5.63 20.63 5.01
CA ASN A 962 -5.81 19.47 4.12
C ASN A 962 -4.47 19.24 3.38
N LEU A 963 -4.42 19.50 2.06
CA LEU A 963 -3.35 19.07 1.18
C LEU A 963 -2.71 20.23 0.40
N VAL A 964 -1.43 20.05 0.08
CA VAL A 964 -0.69 20.83 -0.94
C VAL A 964 -0.11 19.85 -1.96
N TRP A 965 -0.41 20.06 -3.25
CA TRP A 965 0.04 19.20 -4.36
C TRP A 965 0.71 20.01 -5.48
N ILE A 966 1.38 19.29 -6.38
CA ILE A 966 2.01 19.81 -7.60
C ILE A 966 1.34 19.13 -8.80
N GLU A 967 0.73 19.91 -9.68
CA GLU A 967 0.06 19.42 -10.89
C GLU A 967 1.07 18.82 -11.89
N ASN A 968 0.67 17.70 -12.49
CA ASN A 968 1.40 17.00 -13.52
C ASN A 968 0.80 17.24 -14.93
N GLU A 969 1.04 18.44 -15.49
CA GLU A 969 0.49 18.93 -16.78
C GLU A 969 0.66 17.98 -17.98
N ASP A 970 1.69 17.11 -17.98
CA ASP A 970 1.93 16.14 -19.07
C ASP A 970 0.88 14.99 -19.08
N VAL A 971 0.02 14.89 -18.06
CA VAL A 971 -0.93 13.77 -17.87
C VAL A 971 -2.33 14.19 -17.39
N SER A 972 -2.50 15.33 -16.69
CA SER A 972 -3.79 15.74 -16.11
C SER A 972 -4.91 15.87 -17.16
N SER A 973 -6.13 15.47 -16.82
CA SER A 973 -7.28 15.53 -17.75
C SER A 973 -8.13 16.82 -17.62
N THR A 974 -7.97 17.52 -16.50
CA THR A 974 -8.60 18.80 -16.16
C THR A 974 -7.62 19.63 -15.33
N PRO A 975 -6.99 20.67 -15.90
CA PRO A 975 -5.99 21.46 -15.18
C PRO A 975 -6.55 22.21 -13.97
N ASN A 976 -5.68 22.47 -12.99
CA ASN A 976 -5.91 23.14 -11.71
C ASN A 976 -6.86 22.37 -10.75
N VAL A 977 -7.04 21.06 -10.96
CA VAL A 977 -7.86 20.16 -10.11
C VAL A 977 -6.97 19.03 -9.60
N TYR A 978 -7.02 18.71 -8.31
CA TYR A 978 -6.25 17.59 -7.73
C TYR A 978 -6.70 16.21 -8.30
N ASP A 979 -5.73 15.38 -8.69
CA ASP A 979 -5.94 14.00 -9.18
C ASP A 979 -5.02 13.00 -8.45
N GLU A 980 -5.60 12.10 -7.63
CA GLU A 980 -4.87 11.15 -6.76
C GLU A 980 -3.99 10.14 -7.52
N ASP A 981 -4.28 9.87 -8.79
CA ASP A 981 -3.52 8.93 -9.63
C ASP A 981 -2.34 9.60 -10.36
N ILE A 982 -2.27 10.95 -10.39
CA ILE A 982 -1.46 11.72 -11.36
C ILE A 982 -0.55 12.77 -10.72
N ASP A 983 -1.02 13.48 -9.70
CA ASP A 983 -0.30 14.62 -9.10
C ASP A 983 0.68 14.22 -7.99
N PHE A 984 1.59 15.12 -7.62
CA PHE A 984 2.64 14.86 -6.63
C PHE A 984 2.42 15.68 -5.35
N MET A 985 2.57 15.05 -4.18
CA MET A 985 2.45 15.75 -2.91
C MET A 985 3.60 16.74 -2.69
N ALA A 986 3.29 17.95 -2.19
CA ALA A 986 4.25 19.04 -2.03
C ALA A 986 4.81 19.08 -0.60
N ASP A 987 5.92 18.39 -0.37
CA ASP A 987 6.65 18.36 0.91
C ASP A 987 7.42 19.66 1.21
N GLY A 988 7.48 20.06 2.50
CA GLY A 988 8.31 21.18 2.98
C GLY A 988 7.80 22.60 2.66
N ILE A 989 6.55 22.75 2.22
CA ILE A 989 5.92 24.05 1.91
C ILE A 989 5.42 24.72 3.19
N LEU A 990 5.63 26.03 3.34
CA LEU A 990 5.25 26.74 4.58
C LEU A 990 3.81 27.23 4.53
N ILE A 991 3.02 26.82 5.52
CA ILE A 991 1.67 27.33 5.79
C ILE A 991 1.69 28.12 7.09
N GLU A 992 1.24 29.37 7.05
CA GLU A 992 1.19 30.30 8.18
C GLU A 992 -0.27 30.66 8.47
N LEU A 993 -0.73 30.44 9.70
CA LEU A 993 -2.10 30.73 10.16
C LEU A 993 -2.20 32.09 10.83
N PHE A 994 -3.28 32.82 10.54
CA PHE A 994 -3.58 34.15 11.09
C PHE A 994 -5.02 34.26 11.62
N ASP A 995 -5.23 35.13 12.60
CA ASP A 995 -6.56 35.55 13.07
C ASP A 995 -7.15 36.73 12.25
N GLU A 996 -8.41 37.10 12.53
CA GLU A 996 -9.07 38.29 11.97
C GLU A 996 -8.39 39.64 12.24
N ASN A 997 -7.31 39.68 13.04
CA ASN A 997 -6.57 40.89 13.43
C ASN A 997 -5.14 40.94 12.86
N ASP A 998 -4.82 40.11 11.85
CA ASP A 998 -3.49 39.93 11.23
C ASP A 998 -2.40 39.38 12.18
N ASN A 999 -2.77 38.77 13.33
CA ASN A 999 -1.81 38.12 14.22
C ASN A 999 -1.47 36.70 13.72
N SER A 1000 -0.18 36.38 13.58
CA SER A 1000 0.27 35.02 13.30
C SER A 1000 0.07 34.13 14.54
N ILE A 1001 -0.58 32.99 14.36
CA ILE A 1001 -0.90 32.03 15.42
C ILE A 1001 0.13 30.89 15.44
N GLU A 1002 0.26 30.21 14.31
CA GLU A 1002 1.15 29.06 14.13
C GLU A 1002 1.73 29.07 12.71
N THR A 1003 2.82 28.34 12.49
CA THR A 1003 3.42 28.12 11.17
C THR A 1003 3.92 26.69 11.08
N GLN A 1004 3.49 25.97 10.05
CA GLN A 1004 3.88 24.58 9.80
C GLN A 1004 4.58 24.47 8.44
N SER A 1005 5.39 23.43 8.27
CA SER A 1005 5.78 22.92 6.96
C SER A 1005 4.93 21.70 6.64
N THR A 1006 4.43 21.58 5.41
CA THR A 1006 3.78 20.35 4.94
C THR A 1006 4.71 19.14 5.06
N VAL A 1007 4.12 17.98 5.35
CA VAL A 1007 4.81 16.68 5.39
C VAL A 1007 4.03 15.70 4.52
N ASP A 1008 4.68 15.11 3.51
CA ASP A 1008 4.02 14.32 2.45
C ASP A 1008 2.80 15.07 1.84
N GLY A 1009 2.90 16.40 1.75
CA GLY A 1009 1.86 17.32 1.25
C GLY A 1009 0.83 17.79 2.29
N LEU A 1010 0.66 17.10 3.41
CA LEU A 1010 -0.40 17.36 4.38
C LEU A 1010 -0.01 18.40 5.44
N TYR A 1011 -1.00 19.09 6.00
CA TYR A 1011 -0.86 20.00 7.15
C TYR A 1011 -2.18 20.09 7.95
N LEU A 1012 -2.10 20.34 9.27
CA LEU A 1012 -3.28 20.57 10.12
C LEU A 1012 -2.97 21.45 11.32
N PHE A 1013 -3.72 22.55 11.46
CA PHE A 1013 -3.80 23.33 12.69
C PHE A 1013 -4.92 22.75 13.57
N ASP A 1014 -4.58 22.01 14.63
CA ASP A 1014 -5.49 21.12 15.38
C ASP A 1014 -5.93 21.64 16.76
N LYS A 1015 -5.55 22.87 17.11
CA LYS A 1015 -5.84 23.53 18.40
C LYS A 1015 -6.44 24.92 18.27
N LEU A 1016 -7.45 25.09 17.41
CA LEU A 1016 -8.05 26.39 17.14
C LEU A 1016 -9.30 26.64 18.00
N SER A 1017 -9.46 27.87 18.44
CA SER A 1017 -10.71 28.36 18.99
C SER A 1017 -11.78 28.46 17.89
N PRO A 1018 -13.07 28.60 18.25
CA PRO A 1018 -14.09 29.11 17.33
C PRO A 1018 -13.76 30.57 16.96
N GLY A 1019 -13.78 30.92 15.68
CA GLY A 1019 -13.34 32.24 15.22
C GLY A 1019 -13.19 32.40 13.71
N ASP A 1020 -12.84 33.62 13.28
CA ASP A 1020 -12.49 33.96 11.89
C ASP A 1020 -10.96 33.90 11.70
N TYR A 1021 -10.52 33.07 10.75
CA TYR A 1021 -9.11 32.77 10.46
C TYR A 1021 -8.80 32.96 8.97
N TYR A 1022 -7.51 33.05 8.61
CA TYR A 1022 -7.07 32.80 7.24
C TYR A 1022 -5.66 32.19 7.20
N LEU A 1023 -5.35 31.47 6.13
CA LEU A 1023 -4.03 30.89 5.90
C LEU A 1023 -3.25 31.65 4.83
N LYS A 1024 -1.93 31.57 4.93
CA LYS A 1024 -0.95 32.08 3.98
C LYS A 1024 -0.01 30.94 3.59
N ILE A 1025 0.13 30.68 2.29
CA ILE A 1025 1.12 29.75 1.75
C ILE A 1025 2.37 30.52 1.31
N SER A 1026 3.55 30.05 1.69
CA SER A 1026 4.84 30.63 1.33
C SER A 1026 5.96 29.58 1.29
N GLY A 1027 7.21 30.00 1.05
CA GLY A 1027 8.35 29.08 0.94
C GLY A 1027 8.38 28.25 -0.35
N LEU A 1028 7.48 28.54 -1.31
CA LEU A 1028 7.37 27.84 -2.58
C LEU A 1028 8.71 27.83 -3.35
N PRO A 1029 9.14 26.68 -3.91
CA PRO A 1029 10.31 26.60 -4.79
C PRO A 1029 10.30 27.59 -5.97
N ASP A 1030 11.49 28.05 -6.38
CA ASP A 1030 11.70 29.00 -7.50
C ASP A 1030 11.11 28.53 -8.86
N SER A 1031 10.74 27.25 -8.96
CA SER A 1031 10.16 26.60 -10.15
C SER A 1031 8.69 26.16 -9.96
N THR A 1032 7.97 26.77 -9.01
CA THR A 1032 6.54 26.49 -8.75
C THR A 1032 5.75 27.79 -8.54
N ALA A 1033 4.49 27.78 -8.93
CA ALA A 1033 3.53 28.85 -8.66
C ALA A 1033 2.17 28.24 -8.22
N LEU A 1034 1.29 29.04 -7.62
CA LEU A 1034 -0.07 28.61 -7.29
C LEU A 1034 -0.95 28.52 -8.54
N VAL A 1035 -1.75 27.46 -8.65
CA VAL A 1035 -2.77 27.31 -9.71
C VAL A 1035 -3.91 28.32 -9.56
N ASP A 1036 -4.71 28.50 -10.62
CA ASP A 1036 -5.92 29.32 -10.60
C ASP A 1036 -6.94 28.75 -9.57
N PRO A 1037 -7.37 29.50 -8.54
CA PRO A 1037 -8.16 28.96 -7.43
C PRO A 1037 -9.66 28.83 -7.78
N PHE A 1038 -10.36 27.96 -7.03
CA PHE A 1038 -11.79 27.65 -7.19
C PHE A 1038 -12.18 27.00 -8.53
N ILE A 1039 -11.27 26.18 -9.06
CA ILE A 1039 -11.46 25.37 -10.27
C ILE A 1039 -11.58 23.90 -9.87
N GLY A 1040 -12.80 23.37 -9.79
CA GLY A 1040 -13.03 21.96 -9.45
C GLY A 1040 -14.31 21.74 -8.63
N THR A 1041 -14.21 20.86 -7.64
CA THR A 1041 -15.15 20.74 -6.51
C THR A 1041 -14.44 21.11 -5.21
N VAL A 1042 -15.17 21.44 -4.15
CA VAL A 1042 -14.69 21.96 -2.84
C VAL A 1042 -13.83 20.99 -2.01
N GLN A 1043 -13.28 19.95 -2.63
CA GLN A 1043 -12.49 18.86 -2.06
C GLN A 1043 -11.29 18.51 -2.99
N THR A 1044 -11.04 19.40 -3.98
CA THR A 1044 -10.18 19.16 -5.16
C THR A 1044 -9.70 20.46 -5.82
N ASP A 1045 -10.23 21.62 -5.43
CA ASP A 1045 -9.87 22.93 -5.99
C ASP A 1045 -8.96 23.71 -5.02
N SER A 1046 -8.09 24.56 -5.57
CA SER A 1046 -7.19 25.38 -4.75
C SER A 1046 -7.94 26.54 -4.10
N ASP A 1047 -7.84 26.68 -2.78
CA ASP A 1047 -8.41 27.78 -1.98
C ASP A 1047 -7.51 29.02 -1.93
N TYR A 1048 -6.22 28.84 -2.22
CA TYR A 1048 -5.21 29.88 -2.04
C TYR A 1048 -5.16 30.83 -3.24
N VAL A 1049 -5.64 32.05 -3.03
CA VAL A 1049 -5.60 33.13 -4.01
C VAL A 1049 -4.18 33.69 -4.14
N PRO A 1050 -3.56 33.68 -5.34
CA PRO A 1050 -2.23 34.25 -5.54
C PRO A 1050 -2.19 35.75 -5.28
N LEU A 1051 -1.17 36.22 -4.54
CA LEU A 1051 -0.98 37.66 -4.26
C LEU A 1051 -0.72 38.50 -5.53
N ASN A 1052 -0.13 37.87 -6.55
CA ASN A 1052 0.19 38.46 -7.83
C ASN A 1052 0.27 37.35 -8.90
N PRO A 1053 -0.58 37.34 -9.94
CA PRO A 1053 -0.62 36.26 -10.95
C PRO A 1053 0.66 36.15 -11.80
N ASN A 1054 1.58 37.12 -11.70
CA ASN A 1054 2.85 37.11 -12.42
C ASN A 1054 4.07 36.80 -11.51
N VAL A 1055 3.86 36.62 -10.18
CA VAL A 1055 4.91 36.26 -9.20
C VAL A 1055 4.26 35.42 -8.09
N GLY A 1056 3.93 34.16 -8.40
CA GLY A 1056 3.08 33.28 -7.60
C GLY A 1056 3.70 32.70 -6.32
N SER A 1057 4.72 33.32 -5.72
CA SER A 1057 5.51 32.78 -4.59
C SER A 1057 4.81 32.86 -3.22
N VAL A 1058 3.64 33.50 -3.13
CA VAL A 1058 2.82 33.64 -1.91
C VAL A 1058 1.34 33.71 -2.30
N GLY A 1059 0.46 33.08 -1.52
CA GLY A 1059 -1.00 33.20 -1.64
C GLY A 1059 -1.70 33.20 -0.29
N PHE A 1060 -3.01 33.48 -0.30
CA PHE A 1060 -3.86 33.49 0.90
C PHE A 1060 -5.21 32.82 0.62
N THR A 1061 -5.77 32.12 1.61
CA THR A 1061 -7.17 31.67 1.56
C THR A 1061 -8.13 32.87 1.63
N LYS A 1062 -9.43 32.61 1.52
CA LYS A 1062 -10.44 33.53 2.07
C LYS A 1062 -10.45 33.46 3.60
N ILE A 1063 -11.23 34.31 4.25
CA ILE A 1063 -11.55 34.14 5.68
C ILE A 1063 -12.36 32.85 5.84
N ILE A 1064 -11.88 31.99 6.73
CA ILE A 1064 -12.48 30.72 7.16
C ILE A 1064 -13.09 30.98 8.54
N THR A 1065 -14.41 30.92 8.63
CA THR A 1065 -15.12 30.99 9.92
C THR A 1065 -15.25 29.58 10.48
N LEU A 1066 -14.66 29.31 11.65
CA LEU A 1066 -14.88 28.08 12.40
C LEU A 1066 -15.95 28.29 13.48
N GLY A 1067 -16.96 27.42 13.47
CA GLY A 1067 -17.78 27.13 14.65
C GLY A 1067 -17.03 26.31 15.70
N VAL A 1068 -17.77 25.84 16.70
CA VAL A 1068 -17.25 25.00 17.79
C VAL A 1068 -17.09 23.57 17.31
N GLU A 1069 -15.93 22.97 17.56
CA GLU A 1069 -15.57 21.61 17.11
C GLU A 1069 -15.62 21.43 15.58
N GLU A 1070 -15.55 22.54 14.83
CA GLU A 1070 -15.60 22.52 13.37
C GLU A 1070 -14.24 22.13 12.80
N ILE A 1071 -14.23 21.02 12.05
CA ILE A 1071 -13.05 20.46 11.41
C ILE A 1071 -13.18 20.79 9.92
N ASN A 1072 -12.42 21.77 9.45
CA ASN A 1072 -12.42 22.14 8.04
C ASN A 1072 -11.23 21.48 7.34
N MET A 1073 -11.51 20.35 6.68
CA MET A 1073 -10.58 19.59 5.84
C MET A 1073 -10.75 19.87 4.34
N ASP A 1074 -11.41 20.97 3.97
CA ASP A 1074 -11.61 21.35 2.55
C ASP A 1074 -10.52 22.33 2.05
N ILE A 1075 -9.53 22.71 2.89
CA ILE A 1075 -8.65 23.88 2.62
C ILE A 1075 -7.36 23.49 1.89
N ASP A 1076 -7.42 23.60 0.58
CA ASP A 1076 -6.51 22.93 -0.35
C ASP A 1076 -5.63 23.88 -1.20
N ALA A 1077 -4.42 23.46 -1.57
CA ALA A 1077 -3.47 24.28 -2.33
C ALA A 1077 -2.76 23.56 -3.48
N GLY A 1078 -3.20 23.84 -4.72
CA GLY A 1078 -2.54 23.34 -5.93
C GLY A 1078 -1.37 24.21 -6.40
N LEU A 1079 -0.29 23.59 -6.85
CA LEU A 1079 0.90 24.23 -7.41
C LEU A 1079 1.15 23.79 -8.86
N GLU A 1080 1.32 24.74 -9.79
CA GLU A 1080 1.80 24.47 -11.15
C GLU A 1080 3.35 24.51 -11.21
N ALA A 1081 3.93 23.67 -12.07
CA ALA A 1081 5.37 23.64 -12.33
C ALA A 1081 5.79 24.80 -13.24
N SER A 1082 6.04 25.97 -12.65
CA SER A 1082 6.41 27.20 -13.38
C SER A 1082 7.54 26.98 -14.39
N THR A 1083 7.20 27.02 -15.68
CA THR A 1083 8.09 26.62 -16.79
C THR A 1083 9.17 27.67 -17.13
N ASN A 1084 9.83 28.25 -16.12
CA ASN A 1084 10.96 29.16 -16.27
C ASN A 1084 12.23 28.39 -16.68
N VAL A 1085 12.24 27.88 -17.92
CA VAL A 1085 13.46 27.34 -18.56
C VAL A 1085 14.39 28.51 -18.88
N PRO A 1086 15.58 28.61 -18.27
CA PRO A 1086 16.45 29.78 -18.45
C PRO A 1086 17.04 29.83 -19.85
N ILE A 1087 17.15 31.03 -20.43
CA ILE A 1087 17.91 31.24 -21.65
C ILE A 1087 19.40 31.26 -21.29
N GLU A 1088 20.12 30.21 -21.68
CA GLU A 1088 21.58 30.23 -21.63
C GLU A 1088 22.13 31.20 -22.69
N LEU A 1089 22.33 32.46 -22.29
CA LEU A 1089 23.04 33.48 -23.07
C LEU A 1089 24.53 33.12 -23.16
N TYR A 1090 24.98 32.68 -24.34
CA TYR A 1090 26.36 32.26 -24.57
C TYR A 1090 27.34 33.45 -24.58
N ASP A 1091 26.95 34.59 -25.17
CA ASP A 1091 27.70 35.84 -25.14
C ASP A 1091 26.78 37.06 -25.42
N PHE A 1092 27.10 38.22 -24.84
CA PHE A 1092 26.42 39.50 -25.06
C PHE A 1092 27.44 40.64 -25.01
N TRP A 1093 27.55 41.40 -26.11
CA TRP A 1093 28.50 42.51 -26.23
C TRP A 1093 27.96 43.61 -27.16
N GLY A 1094 28.75 44.67 -27.35
CA GLY A 1094 28.49 45.68 -28.36
C GLY A 1094 29.74 46.43 -28.79
N GLU A 1095 29.64 47.14 -29.92
CA GLU A 1095 30.73 47.87 -30.54
C GLU A 1095 30.30 49.28 -31.00
N ARG A 1096 31.28 50.14 -31.27
CA ARG A 1096 31.05 51.48 -31.82
C ARG A 1096 31.15 51.45 -33.35
N VAL A 1097 30.06 51.80 -34.05
CA VAL A 1097 30.05 51.98 -35.50
C VAL A 1097 30.55 53.39 -35.83
N PHE A 1098 31.85 53.52 -36.10
CA PHE A 1098 32.54 54.82 -36.21
C PHE A 1098 32.07 55.69 -37.39
N ASP A 1099 31.79 55.11 -38.57
CA ASP A 1099 31.42 55.87 -39.78
C ASP A 1099 30.06 56.59 -39.66
N GLU A 1100 29.12 56.06 -38.86
CA GLU A 1100 27.76 56.60 -38.70
C GLU A 1100 27.41 57.02 -37.25
N GLN A 1101 28.39 56.90 -36.34
CA GLN A 1101 28.40 57.36 -34.95
C GLN A 1101 27.27 56.81 -34.06
N PHE A 1102 27.08 55.49 -34.06
CA PHE A 1102 26.14 54.80 -33.17
C PHE A 1102 26.74 53.52 -32.56
N ASN A 1103 26.10 52.96 -31.54
CA ASN A 1103 26.44 51.70 -30.89
C ASN A 1103 25.62 50.56 -31.49
N ARG A 1104 26.27 49.45 -31.82
CA ARG A 1104 25.64 48.19 -32.22
C ARG A 1104 25.81 47.15 -31.13
N LEU A 1105 24.73 46.47 -30.77
CA LEU A 1105 24.73 45.35 -29.83
C LEU A 1105 24.68 44.02 -30.59
N PHE A 1106 25.16 42.95 -29.95
CA PHE A 1106 25.12 41.58 -30.45
C PHE A 1106 24.95 40.61 -29.28
N TRP A 1107 24.16 39.56 -29.47
CA TRP A 1107 24.09 38.44 -28.53
C TRP A 1107 23.93 37.10 -29.25
N ILE A 1108 24.28 36.05 -28.52
CA ILE A 1108 24.21 34.66 -28.97
C ILE A 1108 23.49 33.85 -27.89
N THR A 1109 22.41 33.17 -28.25
CA THR A 1109 21.77 32.15 -27.40
C THR A 1109 22.49 30.81 -27.56
N GLU A 1110 22.58 30.01 -26.49
CA GLU A 1110 23.03 28.61 -26.57
C GLU A 1110 21.89 27.74 -27.15
N THR A 1111 20.68 27.97 -26.64
CA THR A 1111 19.37 27.47 -27.10
C THR A 1111 18.26 28.47 -26.75
N GLU A 1112 17.12 28.38 -27.43
CA GLU A 1112 15.89 29.12 -27.12
C GLU A 1112 14.72 28.15 -26.96
N VAL A 1113 13.86 28.40 -25.96
CA VAL A 1113 12.65 27.62 -25.69
C VAL A 1113 11.51 28.59 -25.41
N ASN A 1114 10.46 28.54 -26.21
CA ASN A 1114 9.26 29.39 -26.15
C ASN A 1114 9.49 30.93 -26.17
N THR A 1115 10.67 31.42 -26.56
CA THR A 1115 11.02 32.85 -26.57
C THR A 1115 10.42 33.58 -27.77
N ASP A 1116 9.59 34.61 -27.54
CA ASP A 1116 8.92 35.37 -28.61
C ASP A 1116 9.79 36.55 -29.10
N TYR A 1117 10.34 37.34 -28.18
CA TYR A 1117 11.23 38.46 -28.52
C TYR A 1117 12.18 38.87 -27.38
N PHE A 1118 13.22 39.61 -27.72
CA PHE A 1118 14.11 40.30 -26.79
C PHE A 1118 13.80 41.80 -26.81
N ILE A 1119 13.58 42.39 -25.64
CA ILE A 1119 13.59 43.83 -25.41
C ILE A 1119 15.03 44.27 -25.16
N ILE A 1120 15.43 45.40 -25.75
CA ILE A 1120 16.72 46.04 -25.51
C ILE A 1120 16.47 47.31 -24.71
N GLU A 1121 17.10 47.42 -23.55
CA GLU A 1121 17.05 48.63 -22.73
C GLU A 1121 18.42 49.30 -22.56
N ARG A 1122 18.38 50.61 -22.28
CA ARG A 1122 19.55 51.48 -22.14
C ARG A 1122 19.46 52.40 -20.92
N ALA A 1123 20.57 52.59 -20.22
CA ALA A 1123 20.75 53.62 -19.20
C ALA A 1123 21.99 54.49 -19.46
N ILE A 1124 21.99 55.72 -18.89
CA ILE A 1124 23.08 56.71 -19.03
C ILE A 1124 23.88 56.91 -17.74
N ASP A 1125 23.42 56.33 -16.63
CA ASP A 1125 24.20 56.00 -15.43
C ASP A 1125 23.78 54.60 -14.94
N GLN A 1126 24.46 54.05 -13.93
CA GLN A 1126 24.19 52.69 -13.43
C GLN A 1126 23.09 52.61 -12.35
N ILE A 1127 22.36 53.71 -12.08
CA ILE A 1127 21.59 53.88 -10.84
C ILE A 1127 20.14 54.36 -11.10
N HIS A 1128 19.83 54.86 -12.30
CA HIS A 1128 18.47 55.25 -12.70
C HIS A 1128 17.86 54.34 -13.76
N SER A 1129 16.53 54.45 -13.89
CA SER A 1129 15.69 53.65 -14.78
C SER A 1129 16.27 53.47 -16.18
N PHE A 1130 16.44 52.21 -16.56
CA PHE A 1130 16.62 51.81 -17.95
C PHE A 1130 15.42 52.27 -18.80
N GLU A 1131 15.68 52.61 -20.06
CA GLU A 1131 14.71 52.99 -21.08
C GLU A 1131 14.73 51.92 -22.16
N GLU A 1132 13.57 51.32 -22.45
CA GLU A 1132 13.37 50.48 -23.64
C GLU A 1132 13.67 51.29 -24.91
N ILE A 1133 14.63 50.81 -25.71
CA ILE A 1133 15.03 51.44 -26.98
C ILE A 1133 14.57 50.67 -28.22
N GLY A 1134 14.06 49.44 -28.05
CA GLY A 1134 13.40 48.65 -29.09
C GLY A 1134 13.45 47.15 -28.83
N ASP A 1135 12.78 46.40 -29.70
CA ASP A 1135 12.65 44.94 -29.65
C ASP A 1135 13.35 44.24 -30.83
N VAL A 1136 13.65 42.95 -30.65
CA VAL A 1136 14.08 42.01 -31.70
C VAL A 1136 13.38 40.66 -31.49
N THR A 1137 12.54 40.26 -32.46
CA THR A 1137 11.88 38.94 -32.46
C THR A 1137 12.91 37.80 -32.43
N ALA A 1138 12.66 36.81 -31.57
CA ALA A 1138 13.50 35.64 -31.36
C ALA A 1138 13.15 34.50 -32.36
N ALA A 1139 13.78 33.33 -32.21
CA ALA A 1139 13.52 32.16 -33.05
C ALA A 1139 12.41 31.25 -32.52
N GLY A 1140 11.80 31.54 -31.36
CA GLY A 1140 10.75 30.74 -30.74
C GLY A 1140 11.31 29.53 -30.00
N ASN A 1141 11.68 28.50 -30.76
CA ASN A 1141 12.21 27.25 -30.23
C ASN A 1141 13.36 26.78 -31.11
N SER A 1142 14.61 26.94 -30.63
CA SER A 1142 15.82 26.52 -31.35
C SER A 1142 16.80 25.79 -30.43
N SER A 1143 17.15 24.55 -30.79
CA SER A 1143 18.21 23.77 -30.13
C SER A 1143 19.59 24.03 -30.75
N ALA A 1144 19.81 25.25 -31.25
CA ALA A 1144 21.02 25.69 -31.94
C ALA A 1144 21.28 27.16 -31.60
N ARG A 1145 22.54 27.58 -31.76
CA ARG A 1145 22.95 28.95 -31.42
C ARG A 1145 22.48 29.96 -32.45
N GLU A 1146 21.53 30.80 -32.06
CA GLU A 1146 21.04 31.91 -32.88
C GLU A 1146 21.84 33.18 -32.61
N TYR A 1147 21.85 34.10 -33.58
CA TYR A 1147 22.74 35.26 -33.61
C TYR A 1147 21.96 36.54 -33.91
N TYR A 1148 21.94 37.46 -32.95
CA TYR A 1148 21.13 38.68 -33.01
C TYR A 1148 21.98 39.95 -33.02
N THR A 1149 21.39 41.06 -33.47
CA THR A 1149 22.02 42.38 -33.44
C THR A 1149 20.99 43.50 -33.41
N PHE A 1150 21.33 44.61 -32.74
CA PHE A 1150 20.47 45.79 -32.60
C PHE A 1150 21.29 47.09 -32.71
N ASP A 1151 20.73 48.12 -33.35
CA ASP A 1151 21.40 49.41 -33.59
C ASP A 1151 20.79 50.53 -32.74
N ASP A 1152 21.47 50.96 -31.67
CA ASP A 1152 21.09 52.16 -30.91
C ASP A 1152 21.52 53.42 -31.68
N LEU A 1153 20.69 53.81 -32.64
CA LEU A 1153 20.88 54.98 -33.50
C LEU A 1153 20.86 56.33 -32.77
N ASP A 1154 20.55 56.38 -31.46
CA ASP A 1154 20.51 57.62 -30.66
C ASP A 1154 21.69 57.75 -29.67
N SER A 1155 22.53 56.72 -29.52
CA SER A 1155 23.83 56.75 -28.81
C SER A 1155 24.91 57.67 -29.41
N ARG A 1156 24.52 58.72 -30.14
CA ARG A 1156 25.44 59.61 -30.89
C ARG A 1156 26.26 60.56 -30.02
N SER A 1157 25.86 60.73 -28.75
CA SER A 1157 26.49 61.69 -27.83
C SER A 1157 27.71 61.09 -27.12
N GLN A 1158 28.58 61.96 -26.62
CA GLN A 1158 29.70 61.56 -25.75
C GLN A 1158 29.18 61.12 -24.38
N GLY A 1159 29.62 59.96 -23.89
CA GLY A 1159 29.17 59.39 -22.62
C GLY A 1159 29.45 57.91 -22.49
N VAL A 1160 29.13 57.32 -21.34
CA VAL A 1160 29.05 55.86 -21.17
C VAL A 1160 27.59 55.46 -21.24
N TYR A 1161 27.28 54.49 -22.11
CA TYR A 1161 25.96 53.90 -22.23
C TYR A 1161 25.98 52.49 -21.64
N TYR A 1162 24.99 52.18 -20.81
CA TYR A 1162 24.78 50.85 -20.24
C TYR A 1162 23.61 50.18 -20.96
N TYR A 1163 23.74 48.89 -21.25
CA TYR A 1163 22.72 48.12 -21.97
C TYR A 1163 22.44 46.80 -21.29
N ARG A 1164 21.18 46.38 -21.32
CA ARG A 1164 20.72 45.04 -20.94
C ARG A 1164 19.67 44.54 -21.92
N LEU A 1165 19.58 43.23 -22.04
CA LEU A 1165 18.50 42.55 -22.75
C LEU A 1165 17.47 42.08 -21.72
N ILE A 1166 16.21 41.99 -22.13
CA ILE A 1166 15.17 41.27 -21.41
C ILE A 1166 14.52 40.34 -22.42
N SER A 1167 14.64 39.02 -22.25
CA SER A 1167 13.85 38.09 -23.06
C SER A 1167 12.39 38.11 -22.61
N VAL A 1168 11.48 37.87 -23.55
CA VAL A 1168 10.04 37.74 -23.32
C VAL A 1168 9.58 36.46 -24.00
N ASP A 1169 9.04 35.53 -23.21
CA ASP A 1169 8.52 34.26 -23.72
C ASP A 1169 7.05 34.37 -24.13
N LEU A 1170 6.54 33.38 -24.85
CA LEU A 1170 5.19 33.36 -25.44
C LEU A 1170 4.04 33.44 -24.41
N ASN A 1171 4.32 33.20 -23.12
CA ASN A 1171 3.41 33.40 -21.99
C ASN A 1171 3.52 34.80 -21.34
N GLY A 1172 4.52 35.60 -21.70
CA GLY A 1172 4.81 36.91 -21.12
C GLY A 1172 5.75 36.90 -19.91
N SER A 1173 6.36 35.75 -19.56
CA SER A 1173 7.47 35.70 -18.60
C SER A 1173 8.69 36.46 -19.13
N ILE A 1174 9.51 37.01 -18.23
CA ILE A 1174 10.66 37.85 -18.59
C ILE A 1174 11.94 37.52 -17.81
N GLN A 1175 13.10 37.57 -18.47
CA GLN A 1175 14.41 37.35 -17.85
C GLN A 1175 15.44 38.39 -18.32
N GLU A 1176 16.12 39.03 -17.36
CA GLU A 1176 17.09 40.10 -17.62
C GLU A 1176 18.53 39.59 -17.80
N SER A 1177 19.28 40.18 -18.74
CA SER A 1177 20.70 39.87 -18.95
C SER A 1177 21.64 40.64 -18.02
N ASN A 1178 22.89 40.16 -17.90
CA ASN A 1178 23.98 40.97 -17.36
C ASN A 1178 24.12 42.30 -18.13
N ILE A 1179 24.42 43.39 -17.40
CA ILE A 1179 24.58 44.73 -17.96
C ILE A 1179 25.97 44.89 -18.58
N ILE A 1180 26.03 45.33 -19.83
CA ILE A 1180 27.28 45.73 -20.52
C ILE A 1180 27.39 47.26 -20.63
N SER A 1181 28.60 47.77 -20.89
CA SER A 1181 28.85 49.21 -21.04
C SER A 1181 29.70 49.54 -22.27
N ILE A 1182 29.34 50.63 -22.96
CA ILE A 1182 30.05 51.16 -24.13
C ILE A 1182 30.39 52.64 -23.88
N GLU A 1183 31.68 52.97 -23.81
CA GLU A 1183 32.17 54.33 -23.64
C GLU A 1183 32.44 55.01 -25.00
N VAL A 1184 31.86 56.20 -25.18
CA VAL A 1184 31.99 57.02 -26.40
C VAL A 1184 32.83 58.26 -26.08
N LEU A 1185 34.05 58.31 -26.62
CA LEU A 1185 35.04 59.39 -26.43
C LEU A 1185 35.14 60.33 -27.64
N GLU A 1186 35.71 61.53 -27.46
CA GLU A 1186 36.09 62.42 -28.57
C GLU A 1186 37.26 61.83 -29.40
N GLU A 1187 37.30 62.13 -30.70
CA GLU A 1187 38.38 61.69 -31.59
C GLU A 1187 39.73 62.35 -31.25
N GLU A 1188 40.64 61.61 -30.60
CA GLU A 1188 42.08 61.79 -30.79
C GLU A 1188 42.73 60.52 -31.37
N SER A 1189 43.59 60.71 -32.37
CA SER A 1189 44.18 59.63 -33.16
C SER A 1189 45.30 58.88 -32.40
N SER A 1190 44.93 57.95 -31.52
CA SER A 1190 45.88 56.99 -30.96
C SER A 1190 46.11 55.82 -31.93
N LYS A 1191 47.37 55.56 -32.28
CA LYS A 1191 47.74 54.46 -33.19
C LYS A 1191 47.93 53.16 -32.40
N SER A 1192 46.84 52.49 -32.04
CA SER A 1192 46.89 51.04 -31.77
C SER A 1192 46.88 50.28 -33.10
N ILE A 1193 47.72 49.26 -33.22
CA ILE A 1193 47.59 48.26 -34.28
C ILE A 1193 46.75 47.13 -33.70
N GLU A 1194 45.53 46.97 -34.20
CA GLU A 1194 44.68 45.86 -33.79
C GLU A 1194 45.08 44.59 -34.51
N TYR A 1195 45.11 43.49 -33.76
CA TYR A 1195 45.34 42.16 -34.29
C TYR A 1195 44.57 41.12 -33.49
N LYS A 1196 44.08 40.10 -34.17
CA LYS A 1196 43.26 39.01 -33.61
C LYS A 1196 43.87 37.67 -34.01
N VAL A 1197 43.84 36.70 -33.10
CA VAL A 1197 44.38 35.35 -33.34
C VAL A 1197 43.27 34.33 -33.10
N TYR A 1198 42.99 33.52 -34.12
CA TYR A 1198 41.97 32.49 -34.08
C TYR A 1198 42.58 31.13 -34.47
N PRO A 1199 42.50 30.09 -33.62
CA PRO A 1199 42.69 28.72 -34.06
C PRO A 1199 41.45 28.28 -34.83
N ILE A 1200 41.62 27.75 -36.05
CA ILE A 1200 40.50 27.20 -36.82
C ILE A 1200 40.27 25.76 -36.34
N PRO A 1201 39.12 25.40 -35.70
CA PRO A 1201 38.99 24.11 -35.00
C PRO A 1201 38.98 22.84 -35.88
N SER A 1202 39.19 22.99 -37.19
CA SER A 1202 39.11 21.93 -38.20
C SER A 1202 40.22 21.99 -39.24
N SER A 1203 41.29 22.77 -39.04
CA SER A 1203 42.45 22.83 -39.93
C SER A 1203 43.78 22.84 -39.18
N ASP A 1204 44.85 22.44 -39.87
CA ASP A 1204 46.20 22.38 -39.31
C ASP A 1204 46.91 23.75 -39.26
N TYR A 1205 46.13 24.84 -39.18
CA TYR A 1205 46.57 26.22 -39.31
C TYR A 1205 45.95 27.12 -38.21
N VAL A 1206 46.76 28.02 -37.66
CA VAL A 1206 46.31 29.17 -36.86
C VAL A 1206 46.32 30.41 -37.75
N THR A 1207 45.36 31.33 -37.59
CA THR A 1207 45.32 32.59 -38.36
C THR A 1207 45.52 33.79 -37.45
N LEU A 1208 46.38 34.73 -37.88
CA LEU A 1208 46.53 36.07 -37.33
C LEU A 1208 45.98 37.07 -38.33
N GLU A 1209 44.99 37.83 -37.92
CA GLU A 1209 44.55 39.06 -38.57
C GLU A 1209 45.34 40.24 -38.00
N ILE A 1210 45.90 41.09 -38.86
CA ILE A 1210 46.49 42.39 -38.47
C ILE A 1210 45.83 43.48 -39.30
N ASN A 1211 45.25 44.49 -38.65
CA ASN A 1211 44.78 45.70 -39.32
C ASN A 1211 45.85 46.80 -39.17
N SER A 1212 46.80 46.88 -40.11
CA SER A 1212 47.86 47.91 -40.04
C SER A 1212 47.42 49.20 -40.73
N PRO A 1213 47.55 50.38 -40.09
CA PRO A 1213 47.18 51.64 -40.71
C PRO A 1213 48.13 52.07 -41.85
N VAL A 1214 49.31 51.45 -42.01
CA VAL A 1214 50.32 51.80 -43.04
C VAL A 1214 51.01 50.54 -43.59
N GLU A 1215 51.78 50.68 -44.67
CA GLU A 1215 52.59 49.56 -45.21
C GLU A 1215 53.83 49.32 -44.31
N GLN A 1216 53.99 48.10 -43.77
CA GLN A 1216 55.00 47.75 -42.74
C GLN A 1216 55.66 46.38 -42.99
N GLU A 1217 56.86 46.16 -42.45
CA GLU A 1217 57.62 44.91 -42.63
C GLU A 1217 57.43 43.92 -41.45
N PHE A 1218 56.79 42.78 -41.73
CA PHE A 1218 56.42 41.73 -40.77
C PHE A 1218 57.44 40.59 -40.69
N LEU A 1219 57.63 40.06 -39.47
CA LEU A 1219 58.39 38.84 -39.20
C LEU A 1219 57.85 38.06 -37.98
N GLY A 1220 57.32 36.85 -38.21
CA GLY A 1220 56.72 35.99 -37.17
C GLY A 1220 57.57 34.78 -36.72
N TYR A 1221 57.41 34.40 -35.44
CA TYR A 1221 58.00 33.24 -34.79
C TYR A 1221 56.98 32.55 -33.88
N LEU A 1222 56.88 31.22 -33.96
CA LEU A 1222 56.17 30.42 -32.97
C LEU A 1222 57.15 29.90 -31.91
N VAL A 1223 56.78 30.00 -30.64
CA VAL A 1223 57.64 29.79 -29.48
C VAL A 1223 56.96 28.82 -28.51
N ASN A 1224 57.69 27.83 -27.98
CA ASN A 1224 57.14 26.90 -26.98
C ASN A 1224 57.16 27.48 -25.54
N ASN A 1225 56.52 26.81 -24.59
CA ASN A 1225 56.54 27.16 -23.15
C ASN A 1225 57.94 27.26 -22.51
N MET A 1226 59.03 26.88 -23.19
CA MET A 1226 60.41 27.06 -22.73
C MET A 1226 61.11 28.29 -23.35
N GLY A 1227 60.37 29.14 -24.08
CA GLY A 1227 60.91 30.32 -24.74
C GLY A 1227 61.78 30.02 -25.97
N GLN A 1228 61.65 28.83 -26.56
CA GLN A 1228 62.43 28.42 -27.73
C GLN A 1228 61.61 28.56 -29.01
N ASN A 1229 62.16 29.26 -30.01
CA ASN A 1229 61.52 29.44 -31.31
C ASN A 1229 61.49 28.08 -32.06
N VAL A 1230 60.32 27.47 -32.15
CA VAL A 1230 60.10 26.17 -32.82
C VAL A 1230 59.83 26.31 -34.32
N ARG A 1231 59.25 27.43 -34.75
CA ARG A 1231 58.92 27.73 -36.15
C ARG A 1231 59.20 29.20 -36.45
N LYS A 1232 59.73 29.52 -37.64
CA LYS A 1232 60.02 30.88 -38.10
C LYS A 1232 59.43 31.09 -39.49
N LEU A 1233 58.78 32.24 -39.69
CA LEU A 1233 58.32 32.69 -41.01
C LEU A 1233 59.34 33.63 -41.68
N ASN A 1234 59.25 33.73 -43.00
CA ASN A 1234 60.10 34.61 -43.80
C ASN A 1234 59.53 36.03 -43.85
N LYS A 1235 60.44 37.01 -43.91
CA LYS A 1235 60.15 38.45 -43.88
C LYS A 1235 59.24 38.84 -45.06
N ARG A 1236 58.17 39.57 -44.79
CA ARG A 1236 57.14 39.98 -45.79
C ARG A 1236 56.66 41.39 -45.48
N ILE A 1237 56.27 42.16 -46.49
CA ILE A 1237 55.65 43.47 -46.30
C ILE A 1237 54.13 43.28 -46.25
N LEU A 1238 53.48 43.89 -45.26
CA LEU A 1238 52.02 43.98 -45.13
C LEU A 1238 51.56 45.33 -45.70
N PRO A 1239 50.49 45.38 -46.50
CA PRO A 1239 49.88 46.64 -46.93
C PRO A 1239 49.14 47.35 -45.79
N SER A 1240 48.75 48.61 -46.03
CA SER A 1240 47.77 49.32 -45.20
C SER A 1240 46.38 48.67 -45.36
N GLY A 1241 45.71 48.40 -44.24
CA GLY A 1241 44.43 47.68 -44.13
C GLY A 1241 44.55 46.34 -43.42
N LEU A 1242 43.43 45.61 -43.35
CA LEU A 1242 43.37 44.26 -42.78
C LEU A 1242 44.15 43.27 -43.66
N THR A 1243 45.03 42.49 -43.04
CA THR A 1243 45.80 41.42 -43.68
C THR A 1243 45.80 40.16 -42.82
N GLU A 1244 45.35 39.05 -43.38
CA GLU A 1244 45.42 37.71 -42.79
C GLU A 1244 46.78 37.04 -43.02
N ILE A 1245 47.25 36.30 -42.03
CA ILE A 1245 48.48 35.51 -42.06
C ILE A 1245 48.21 34.14 -41.43
N GLU A 1246 48.37 33.07 -42.21
CA GLU A 1246 48.20 31.69 -41.75
C GLU A 1246 49.53 31.08 -41.26
N PHE A 1247 49.46 30.26 -40.21
CA PHE A 1247 50.59 29.61 -39.55
C PHE A 1247 50.38 28.10 -39.53
N ASP A 1248 51.18 27.38 -40.32
CA ASP A 1248 51.22 25.92 -40.35
C ASP A 1248 51.68 25.35 -39.00
N VAL A 1249 50.86 24.51 -38.37
CA VAL A 1249 51.13 23.87 -37.07
C VAL A 1249 51.05 22.34 -37.07
N PHE A 1250 50.77 21.71 -38.22
CA PHE A 1250 50.47 20.27 -38.39
C PHE A 1250 51.42 19.29 -37.67
N ASP A 1251 52.72 19.58 -37.69
CA ASP A 1251 53.79 18.73 -37.16
C ASP A 1251 54.35 19.20 -35.81
N LEU A 1252 53.61 20.06 -35.09
CA LEU A 1252 53.87 20.41 -33.70
C LEU A 1252 53.15 19.45 -32.74
N ALA A 1253 53.69 19.28 -31.54
CA ALA A 1253 53.12 18.39 -30.53
C ALA A 1253 52.02 19.10 -29.71
N GLN A 1254 51.07 18.33 -29.18
CA GLN A 1254 50.06 18.80 -28.22
C GLN A 1254 50.72 19.59 -27.07
N GLY A 1255 50.18 20.77 -26.75
CA GLY A 1255 50.72 21.64 -25.71
C GLY A 1255 50.48 23.14 -25.95
N GLN A 1256 51.10 23.96 -25.10
CA GLN A 1256 50.99 25.42 -25.15
C GLN A 1256 52.13 26.08 -25.93
N TYR A 1257 51.77 27.10 -26.71
CA TYR A 1257 52.65 27.88 -27.57
C TYR A 1257 52.29 29.37 -27.54
N TYR A 1258 53.26 30.20 -27.92
CA TYR A 1258 53.13 31.65 -28.04
C TYR A 1258 53.51 32.09 -29.45
N LEU A 1259 52.74 33.02 -30.01
CA LEU A 1259 53.09 33.70 -31.25
C LEU A 1259 53.76 35.05 -30.90
N ASN A 1260 55.02 35.18 -31.30
CA ASN A 1260 55.78 36.43 -31.24
C ASN A 1260 55.98 36.96 -32.65
N PHE A 1261 55.61 38.19 -32.92
CA PHE A 1261 55.87 38.83 -34.22
C PHE A 1261 56.44 40.23 -34.07
N TYR A 1262 57.03 40.70 -35.16
CA TYR A 1262 57.64 42.03 -35.26
C TYR A 1262 57.04 42.78 -36.44
N LEU A 1263 56.79 44.08 -36.26
CA LEU A 1263 56.42 45.04 -37.31
C LEU A 1263 57.46 46.17 -37.30
N ASP A 1264 58.19 46.35 -38.40
CA ASP A 1264 59.29 47.34 -38.51
C ASP A 1264 60.32 47.27 -37.35
N ASP A 1265 60.66 46.04 -36.95
CA ASP A 1265 61.52 45.66 -35.80
C ASP A 1265 60.94 45.95 -34.38
N GLU A 1266 59.71 46.49 -34.24
CA GLU A 1266 58.99 46.59 -32.96
C GLU A 1266 58.24 45.28 -32.62
N GLN A 1267 58.29 44.83 -31.36
CA GLN A 1267 57.83 43.49 -30.97
C GLN A 1267 56.43 43.46 -30.37
N HIS A 1268 55.58 42.58 -30.89
CA HIS A 1268 54.27 42.24 -30.34
C HIS A 1268 54.23 40.75 -29.93
N ILE A 1269 53.51 40.46 -28.84
CA ILE A 1269 53.41 39.13 -28.20
C ILE A 1269 51.92 38.84 -27.99
N THR A 1270 51.40 37.72 -28.50
CA THR A 1270 49.98 37.38 -28.39
C THR A 1270 49.66 36.52 -27.16
N LYS A 1271 48.34 36.34 -26.91
CA LYS A 1271 47.77 35.44 -25.90
C LYS A 1271 48.21 33.98 -26.11
N ILE A 1272 48.11 33.16 -25.06
CA ILE A 1272 48.45 31.73 -25.04
C ILE A 1272 47.62 30.98 -26.08
N LEU A 1273 48.27 30.19 -26.93
CA LEU A 1273 47.64 29.18 -27.78
C LEU A 1273 47.74 27.81 -27.11
N VAL A 1274 46.61 27.15 -26.87
CA VAL A 1274 46.55 25.75 -26.42
C VAL A 1274 46.22 24.90 -27.65
N MET A 1275 47.12 23.99 -28.02
CA MET A 1275 46.90 23.03 -29.10
C MET A 1275 46.63 21.65 -28.49
N ASN A 1276 45.44 21.13 -28.76
CA ASN A 1276 44.93 19.83 -28.29
C ASN A 1276 45.29 18.68 -29.23
#